data_AF-A0A7U9X1P4-F1
#
_entry.id   AF-A0A7U9X1P4-F1
#
_cell.length_a   1.000
_cell.length_b   1.000
_cell.length_c   1.000
_cell.angle_alpha   90.00
_cell.angle_beta   90.00
_cell.angle_gamma   90.00
#
_symmetry.space_group_name_H-M   'P 1'
#
loop_
_entity.id
_entity.type
_entity.pdbx_description
1 polymer ?
#
loop_
_entity_poly.entity_id
_entity_poly.type
_entity_poly.pdbx_seq_one_letter_code
_entity_poly.pdbx_strand_id
1 'polypeptide(L)'
;MTKSIANIGRRSLSFITAGIMAVHMLPAVPAAAAEADSPAYQKPTPKKACSLSVSDSNVTLDQPFATKTAGSKNFRIPTFITLENGDLIGTADARWEYAADGGGLDIIASVSSDGGKTWNYSFPFFFPDSNGFSGRNTSAPYWSDATTIIDSCILEGPDGTVYCFADVNPTGATTLYQNRHQYAHEEGRDVENYIGNNKNLPCTGSVGTGTGYVTVDGKRRLALTEDYTKVLTEPTDEDLITYPYYVGDFTDGYAPILKREDHAPTGYGVDEWYNIYSVNDHGEYINSLEQNQVGSATEVNTDPLGKVQQNVYYEGSKYHIYCIAHIWMVTSKDHGRTWTDPVDINDQVKRHENEHAILVSPGQGIVTSDGTIVFGVYDNSGTIQGEQENASIVYSSDRGKTWKRTEDIPDMWSSENEIVEIEDGKGTLRMFFRNGNNAICYADAEKDETGEYHFKRPVNTRVSVTSGCNVSAISYSKKIDGKQAIMVACPTSNGRANGKIHTFLVNDDENHTMELKNAYSLGGGAFAYCCLTEQADGSLALLWEKGNGGGIFFNSYDVKEVVPDGAFGSAPIKVEVAEGEDYTLSYEGDVTIDTEPDASTASVSVVKNSYLGMCSHSGIDSDSSLDSFVKTVDKSLNISDAEFTFTASGNDWQIKNETKNLYLTNAGADSFFNVNAANMQVSPVSGKDTFYIRQQNNGGYVMFYAPQMNFNRNSQFQANDTGYELTLLEKQEEASDRDIIPGYRKVSGASGIKNGGRYLIAYIWDDGNIMILYPTNGKYNQTKHVNLENRWIVSVLTFTGVGEGITQAVMNGVSYRIWVTKDHPQPDAGCSHNVVRKNQLAESCEEDGYTGDQVCTKCHGMIEEGEVVLAFGHTWDAGSLSRAVTETENGVWIYQCSNDASHTKTEPIYALAYEEFMNEYQAAVNAKENEGMYIQESFDQLTQALAGCEAAAAGSVRHSVLYQKTDALRAGNAALVKKSADVIKNDLRAALEKAAKDTSSAGIDAGIWTEFTTARANAEEAAENGKTAEDFWQAFKALTAAQQNLDAAKGELKTAQEKLAEAVKKAQNIYHTNGAGYTPGSWKIFSDAYNAACKVSSDASAEALNKLLLNLEKAQKGLVLQSKPAVKKGDTITVKDVEYKVLDTAKKTVSAAKCKNKKASSVTVQGTVTISGTVYKVIQIDAKAFNGCKLRKVTIGVNVETIGANAFKGCNKLKTVNVKNKSKLKKVGSGAFKKTAKNISIKLPKNLKKNKNLKKQIQRAGIKKIK
;
A
#
# COMPACT_ATOMS: atom_id res chain seq x y z
N MET A 1 -26.75 56.56 6.57
CA MET A 1 -25.98 57.21 7.65
C MET A 1 -25.45 56.13 8.59
N THR A 2 -24.22 56.35 9.04
CA THR A 2 -23.32 55.46 9.77
C THR A 2 -23.63 55.32 11.28
N LYS A 3 -23.29 54.13 11.82
CA LYS A 3 -22.82 53.81 13.20
C LYS A 3 -23.76 53.92 14.42
N SER A 4 -23.87 52.83 15.19
CA SER A 4 -23.24 52.68 16.53
C SER A 4 -23.34 51.26 17.09
N ILE A 5 -22.31 50.81 17.81
CA ILE A 5 -22.08 49.50 18.45
C ILE A 5 -22.08 49.67 19.98
N ALA A 6 -22.29 48.54 20.71
CA ALA A 6 -21.95 48.23 22.13
C ALA A 6 -23.14 48.32 23.13
N ASN A 7 -23.37 47.43 24.12
CA ASN A 7 -22.70 46.22 24.61
C ASN A 7 -23.53 45.60 25.78
N ILE A 8 -23.38 44.27 26.03
CA ILE A 8 -23.49 43.53 27.33
C ILE A 8 -24.90 43.42 27.98
N GLY A 9 -25.43 42.29 28.49
CA GLY A 9 -24.97 40.90 28.67
C GLY A 9 -25.77 40.17 29.78
N ARG A 10 -26.31 38.98 29.42
CA ARG A 10 -26.53 37.73 30.21
C ARG A 10 -27.67 37.52 31.25
N ARG A 11 -28.31 36.34 31.07
CA ARG A 11 -29.08 35.42 31.95
C ARG A 11 -30.60 35.66 32.06
N SER A 12 -31.50 34.68 31.93
CA SER A 12 -31.50 33.26 31.53
C SER A 12 -32.98 32.89 31.33
N LEU A 13 -33.36 32.17 30.27
CA LEU A 13 -34.73 31.67 30.08
C LEU A 13 -34.76 30.14 30.16
N SER A 14 -35.77 29.65 30.88
CA SER A 14 -36.07 28.25 31.17
C SER A 14 -36.71 27.52 29.99
N PHE A 15 -36.36 26.24 29.85
CA PHE A 15 -37.12 25.08 29.36
C PHE A 15 -38.29 25.29 28.40
N ILE A 16 -38.12 24.85 27.13
CA ILE A 16 -39.08 23.99 26.41
C ILE A 16 -38.28 22.95 25.60
N THR A 17 -38.64 21.69 25.83
CA THR A 17 -38.25 20.42 25.21
C THR A 17 -38.38 20.37 23.69
N ALA A 18 -37.38 19.81 23.00
CA ALA A 18 -37.43 19.44 21.60
C ALA A 18 -37.20 17.93 21.45
N GLY A 19 -38.21 17.22 20.96
CA GLY A 19 -37.98 16.03 20.14
C GLY A 19 -37.54 16.50 18.76
N ILE A 20 -36.36 16.10 18.33
CA ILE A 20 -35.87 16.34 16.97
C ILE A 20 -35.80 14.97 16.32
N MET A 21 -36.83 14.64 15.52
CA MET A 21 -36.57 13.91 14.28
C MET A 21 -35.54 14.75 13.53
N ALA A 22 -34.39 14.18 13.20
CA ALA A 22 -33.46 14.80 12.27
C ALA A 22 -34.11 14.83 10.88
N VAL A 23 -35.02 15.80 10.68
CA VAL A 23 -35.22 16.38 9.35
C VAL A 23 -33.90 17.07 9.06
N HIS A 24 -33.06 16.47 8.21
CA HIS A 24 -31.98 17.19 7.57
C HIS A 24 -32.61 18.42 6.91
N MET A 25 -32.49 19.57 7.57
CA MET A 25 -32.77 20.83 6.93
C MET A 25 -31.75 20.93 5.80
N LEU A 26 -32.26 20.89 4.56
CA LEU A 26 -31.56 21.37 3.38
C LEU A 26 -30.77 22.62 3.78
N PRO A 27 -29.47 22.73 3.43
CA PRO A 27 -28.73 23.95 3.69
C PRO A 27 -29.52 25.11 3.10
N ALA A 28 -29.60 26.22 3.84
CA ALA A 28 -30.20 27.44 3.33
C ALA A 28 -29.47 27.81 2.05
N VAL A 29 -30.16 27.71 0.92
CA VAL A 29 -29.68 28.15 -0.39
C VAL A 29 -29.22 29.61 -0.23
N PRO A 30 -27.94 29.93 -0.46
CA PRO A 30 -27.51 31.31 -0.49
C PRO A 30 -28.30 32.05 -1.57
N ALA A 31 -28.59 33.33 -1.35
CA ALA A 31 -29.33 34.12 -2.33
C ALA A 31 -28.69 34.00 -3.73
N ALA A 32 -29.46 33.53 -4.72
CA ALA A 32 -29.04 33.16 -6.08
C ALA A 32 -28.25 34.25 -6.87
N ALA A 33 -28.19 35.49 -6.36
CA ALA A 33 -27.42 36.58 -6.94
C ALA A 33 -25.95 36.63 -6.47
N ALA A 34 -25.60 35.99 -5.34
CA ALA A 34 -24.22 35.93 -4.84
C ALA A 34 -23.42 34.74 -5.40
N GLU A 35 -24.08 33.69 -5.88
CA GLU A 35 -23.46 32.50 -6.49
C GLU A 35 -22.87 32.79 -7.88
N ALA A 36 -23.50 33.66 -8.69
CA ALA A 36 -23.08 33.90 -10.07
C ALA A 36 -21.74 34.68 -10.22
N ASP A 37 -21.32 35.42 -9.19
CA ASP A 37 -20.09 36.21 -9.19
C ASP A 37 -18.91 35.50 -8.48
N SER A 38 -19.14 34.31 -7.91
CA SER A 38 -18.06 33.53 -7.28
C SER A 38 -17.18 32.87 -8.35
N PRO A 39 -15.84 33.01 -8.25
CA PRO A 39 -14.94 32.47 -9.27
C PRO A 39 -14.99 30.93 -9.42
N ALA A 40 -15.55 30.20 -8.43
CA ALA A 40 -15.80 28.76 -8.52
C ALA A 40 -16.85 28.36 -9.60
N TYR A 41 -17.64 29.32 -10.09
CA TYR A 41 -18.67 29.11 -11.12
C TYR A 41 -18.29 29.73 -12.47
N GLN A 42 -17.09 30.30 -12.59
CA GLN A 42 -16.62 30.87 -13.85
C GLN A 42 -16.05 29.79 -14.78
N LYS A 43 -16.38 29.92 -16.05
CA LYS A 43 -15.93 29.00 -17.08
C LYS A 43 -14.44 29.18 -17.37
N PRO A 44 -13.66 28.10 -17.49
CA PRO A 44 -12.28 28.20 -17.94
C PRO A 44 -12.20 28.76 -19.37
N THR A 45 -11.14 29.54 -19.65
CA THR A 45 -10.94 30.17 -20.98
C THR A 45 -9.57 29.93 -21.62
N PRO A 46 -8.91 28.75 -21.45
CA PRO A 46 -7.68 28.47 -22.18
C PRO A 46 -7.94 28.49 -23.69
N LYS A 47 -6.91 28.84 -24.48
CA LYS A 47 -7.01 28.88 -25.95
C LYS A 47 -6.41 27.66 -26.64
N LYS A 48 -5.79 26.76 -25.89
CA LYS A 48 -5.22 25.49 -26.38
C LYS A 48 -5.70 24.32 -25.53
N ALA A 49 -5.72 23.11 -26.08
CA ALA A 49 -6.03 21.91 -25.32
C ALA A 49 -4.95 21.72 -24.25
N CYS A 50 -5.37 21.50 -23.01
CA CYS A 50 -4.49 21.33 -21.85
C CYS A 50 -5.26 20.77 -20.64
N SER A 51 -4.53 20.33 -19.62
CA SER A 51 -5.09 20.14 -18.28
C SER A 51 -5.14 21.48 -17.55
N LEU A 52 -6.09 21.65 -16.64
CA LEU A 52 -6.19 22.82 -15.77
C LEU A 52 -5.99 22.42 -14.32
N SER A 53 -5.00 23.02 -13.67
CA SER A 53 -4.70 22.75 -12.25
C SER A 53 -5.69 23.40 -11.29
N VAL A 54 -5.72 22.90 -10.05
CA VAL A 54 -6.41 23.57 -8.94
C VAL A 54 -5.87 24.98 -8.74
N SER A 55 -6.77 25.93 -8.47
CA SER A 55 -6.44 27.29 -8.02
C SER A 55 -7.19 27.62 -6.73
N ASP A 56 -6.77 28.67 -6.00
CA ASP A 56 -7.42 29.12 -4.76
C ASP A 56 -8.92 29.43 -4.92
N SER A 57 -9.38 29.68 -6.15
CA SER A 57 -10.79 29.93 -6.48
C SER A 57 -11.58 28.70 -6.89
N ASN A 58 -10.94 27.55 -7.12
CA ASN A 58 -11.59 26.34 -7.61
C ASN A 58 -12.16 25.49 -6.47
N VAL A 59 -12.98 26.07 -5.60
CA VAL A 59 -13.49 25.38 -4.41
C VAL A 59 -15.01 25.28 -4.42
N THR A 60 -15.52 24.07 -4.22
CA THR A 60 -16.94 23.79 -3.92
C THR A 60 -17.09 23.26 -2.50
N LEU A 61 -18.31 23.39 -1.94
CA LEU A 61 -18.64 22.99 -0.58
C LEU A 61 -19.64 21.83 -0.62
N ASP A 62 -19.39 20.83 0.24
CA ASP A 62 -20.21 19.63 0.48
C ASP A 62 -20.46 18.70 -0.74
N GLN A 63 -20.39 19.21 -1.96
CA GLN A 63 -20.70 18.52 -3.20
C GLN A 63 -19.63 18.85 -4.25
N PRO A 64 -18.90 17.85 -4.80
CA PRO A 64 -17.80 18.11 -5.72
C PRO A 64 -18.28 18.77 -7.02
N PHE A 65 -19.41 18.31 -7.56
CA PHE A 65 -19.94 18.70 -8.87
C PHE A 65 -21.37 19.23 -8.78
N ALA A 66 -21.57 20.25 -7.95
CA ALA A 66 -22.82 20.99 -7.92
C ALA A 66 -23.08 21.66 -9.29
N THR A 67 -24.34 21.80 -9.69
CA THR A 67 -24.71 22.48 -10.94
C THR A 67 -24.03 23.87 -11.06
N LYS A 68 -23.55 24.21 -12.25
CA LYS A 68 -22.79 25.44 -12.59
C LYS A 68 -21.35 25.48 -12.14
N THR A 69 -20.83 24.47 -11.41
CA THR A 69 -19.40 24.42 -11.06
C THR A 69 -18.55 24.60 -12.31
N ALA A 70 -17.55 25.48 -12.25
CA ALA A 70 -16.73 25.87 -13.38
C ALA A 70 -17.52 26.32 -14.63
N GLY A 71 -18.77 26.79 -14.48
CA GLY A 71 -19.64 27.19 -15.59
C GLY A 71 -20.45 26.08 -16.27
N SER A 72 -20.29 24.80 -15.88
CA SER A 72 -21.01 23.68 -16.49
C SER A 72 -22.43 23.52 -15.97
N LYS A 73 -23.45 23.49 -16.86
CA LYS A 73 -24.85 23.35 -16.45
C LYS A 73 -25.22 21.92 -16.07
N ASN A 74 -24.48 20.92 -16.51
CA ASN A 74 -24.77 19.52 -16.21
C ASN A 74 -23.47 18.76 -15.93
N PHE A 75 -23.59 17.75 -15.09
CA PHE A 75 -22.57 16.76 -14.83
C PHE A 75 -23.19 15.38 -14.94
N ARG A 76 -22.41 14.43 -15.43
CA ARG A 76 -22.79 13.01 -15.51
C ARG A 76 -21.56 12.14 -15.32
N ILE A 77 -21.79 10.85 -15.18
CA ILE A 77 -20.76 9.81 -15.15
C ILE A 77 -19.77 10.00 -13.98
N PRO A 78 -20.25 9.86 -12.72
CA PRO A 78 -19.39 9.95 -11.56
C PRO A 78 -18.38 8.80 -11.52
N THR A 79 -17.12 9.13 -11.26
CA THR A 79 -16.11 8.19 -10.78
C THR A 79 -15.62 8.63 -9.42
N PHE A 80 -15.17 7.68 -8.60
CA PHE A 80 -14.83 8.00 -7.22
C PHE A 80 -13.92 6.97 -6.57
N ILE A 81 -12.83 7.43 -5.95
CA ILE A 81 -11.94 6.60 -5.12
C ILE A 81 -11.53 7.35 -3.85
N THR A 82 -11.30 6.59 -2.79
CA THR A 82 -10.50 7.03 -1.64
C THR A 82 -9.04 6.66 -1.88
N LEU A 83 -8.14 7.63 -1.75
CA LEU A 83 -6.70 7.41 -1.87
C LEU A 83 -6.13 6.80 -0.58
N GLU A 84 -4.96 6.18 -0.65
CA GLU A 84 -4.28 5.55 0.49
C GLU A 84 -4.03 6.53 1.65
N ASN A 85 -3.86 7.82 1.34
CA ASN A 85 -3.68 8.87 2.34
C ASN A 85 -5.01 9.34 2.99
N GLY A 86 -6.15 8.82 2.54
CA GLY A 86 -7.50 9.14 3.00
C GLY A 86 -8.16 10.33 2.27
N ASP A 87 -7.49 10.96 1.30
CA ASP A 87 -8.12 11.97 0.45
C ASP A 87 -9.18 11.30 -0.44
N LEU A 88 -10.27 12.01 -0.71
CA LEU A 88 -11.31 11.60 -1.65
C LEU A 88 -11.09 12.30 -2.98
N ILE A 89 -11.13 11.56 -4.08
CA ILE A 89 -11.08 12.14 -5.42
C ILE A 89 -12.18 11.55 -6.28
N GLY A 90 -12.91 12.42 -6.97
CA GLY A 90 -13.87 12.03 -7.98
C GLY A 90 -13.65 12.73 -9.30
N THR A 91 -14.14 12.14 -10.38
CA THR A 91 -14.25 12.79 -11.69
C THR A 91 -15.68 12.73 -12.20
N ALA A 92 -15.96 13.57 -13.19
CA ALA A 92 -17.22 13.62 -13.90
C ALA A 92 -17.05 14.19 -15.29
N ASP A 93 -18.01 13.90 -16.17
CA ASP A 93 -18.19 14.66 -17.39
C ASP A 93 -18.70 16.07 -17.06
N ALA A 94 -17.94 17.09 -17.39
CA ALA A 94 -18.43 18.46 -17.45
C ALA A 94 -19.24 18.64 -18.75
N ARG A 95 -20.58 18.58 -18.63
CA ARG A 95 -21.51 18.73 -19.75
C ARG A 95 -22.09 20.14 -19.80
N TRP A 96 -21.42 21.01 -20.56
CA TRP A 96 -21.56 22.47 -20.45
C TRP A 96 -23.00 22.98 -20.59
N GLU A 97 -23.73 22.55 -21.62
CA GLU A 97 -25.05 23.11 -21.95
C GLU A 97 -26.20 22.12 -21.78
N TYR A 98 -25.99 20.85 -22.16
CA TYR A 98 -26.99 19.79 -22.15
C TYR A 98 -26.43 18.50 -21.56
N ALA A 99 -27.30 17.58 -21.15
CA ALA A 99 -26.90 16.30 -20.54
C ALA A 99 -26.67 15.16 -21.56
N ALA A 100 -26.53 15.45 -22.85
CA ALA A 100 -26.34 14.44 -23.91
C ALA A 100 -24.92 13.83 -23.87
N ASP A 101 -24.75 12.65 -24.49
CA ASP A 101 -23.48 11.90 -24.52
C ASP A 101 -22.51 12.35 -25.64
N GLY A 102 -22.90 13.37 -26.43
CA GLY A 102 -22.09 13.87 -27.53
C GLY A 102 -22.12 15.39 -27.64
N GLY A 103 -20.99 15.96 -28.06
CA GLY A 103 -20.86 17.37 -28.40
C GLY A 103 -20.43 18.23 -27.22
N GLY A 104 -19.16 18.58 -27.22
CA GLY A 104 -18.60 19.60 -26.35
C GLY A 104 -18.61 19.18 -24.88
N LEU A 105 -17.87 18.12 -24.55
CA LEU A 105 -17.73 17.54 -23.21
C LEU A 105 -16.25 17.49 -22.82
N ASP A 106 -15.98 17.69 -21.53
CA ASP A 106 -14.64 17.67 -20.93
C ASP A 106 -14.69 16.88 -19.62
N ILE A 107 -13.53 16.48 -19.07
CA ILE A 107 -13.48 15.80 -17.77
C ILE A 107 -13.08 16.80 -16.70
N ILE A 108 -13.86 16.85 -15.62
CA ILE A 108 -13.54 17.58 -14.40
C ILE A 108 -13.15 16.58 -13.31
N ALA A 109 -12.16 16.93 -12.49
CA ALA A 109 -11.80 16.19 -11.29
C ALA A 109 -11.95 17.08 -10.06
N SER A 110 -12.20 16.50 -8.90
CA SER A 110 -12.30 17.24 -7.64
C SER A 110 -11.80 16.42 -6.46
N VAL A 111 -10.94 17.04 -5.64
CA VAL A 111 -10.29 16.38 -4.48
C VAL A 111 -10.71 17.02 -3.16
N SER A 112 -10.98 16.19 -2.16
CA SER A 112 -11.28 16.58 -0.78
C SER A 112 -10.31 15.92 0.20
N SER A 113 -9.75 16.73 1.10
CA SER A 113 -8.85 16.27 2.18
C SER A 113 -9.50 16.36 3.57
N ASP A 114 -10.81 16.59 3.64
CA ASP A 114 -11.54 16.85 4.88
C ASP A 114 -12.85 16.05 5.01
N GLY A 115 -12.94 14.92 4.32
CA GLY A 115 -14.09 14.02 4.33
C GLY A 115 -15.28 14.54 3.53
N GLY A 116 -15.02 15.27 2.45
CA GLY A 116 -16.03 15.76 1.50
C GLY A 116 -16.69 17.09 1.87
N LYS A 117 -16.12 17.86 2.80
CA LYS A 117 -16.65 19.18 3.19
C LYS A 117 -16.22 20.28 2.24
N THR A 118 -14.95 20.24 1.83
CA THR A 118 -14.39 21.12 0.80
C THR A 118 -13.79 20.31 -0.33
N TRP A 119 -13.97 20.81 -1.55
CA TRP A 119 -13.63 20.12 -2.79
C TRP A 119 -12.87 21.08 -3.70
N ASN A 120 -11.68 20.69 -4.13
CA ASN A 120 -10.83 21.49 -5.00
C ASN A 120 -10.82 20.90 -6.40
N TYR A 121 -11.38 21.63 -7.38
CA TYR A 121 -11.54 21.08 -8.73
C TYR A 121 -10.40 21.46 -9.70
N SER A 122 -10.11 20.53 -10.60
CA SER A 122 -9.17 20.61 -11.72
C SER A 122 -9.83 20.04 -12.99
N PHE A 123 -9.19 20.17 -14.15
CA PHE A 123 -9.61 19.49 -15.37
C PHE A 123 -8.48 18.58 -15.86
N PRO A 124 -8.60 17.24 -15.72
CA PRO A 124 -7.68 16.29 -16.33
C PRO A 124 -7.59 16.48 -17.85
N PHE A 125 -8.75 16.70 -18.51
CA PHE A 125 -8.86 16.90 -19.94
C PHE A 125 -9.73 18.12 -20.24
N PHE A 126 -9.17 19.14 -20.91
CA PHE A 126 -9.93 20.32 -21.35
C PHE A 126 -9.58 20.70 -22.79
N PHE A 127 -10.59 20.71 -23.67
CA PHE A 127 -10.46 21.03 -25.08
C PHE A 127 -11.22 22.32 -25.41
N PRO A 128 -10.55 23.45 -25.65
CA PRO A 128 -11.24 24.74 -25.83
C PRO A 128 -12.13 24.83 -27.08
N ASP A 129 -11.96 23.93 -28.06
CA ASP A 129 -12.89 23.82 -29.20
C ASP A 129 -14.31 23.45 -28.76
N SER A 130 -14.43 22.71 -27.64
CA SER A 130 -15.70 22.34 -27.01
C SER A 130 -16.40 23.53 -26.35
N ASN A 131 -15.65 24.52 -25.84
CA ASN A 131 -16.03 25.40 -24.72
C ASN A 131 -17.49 25.91 -24.82
N GLY A 132 -18.45 25.13 -24.30
CA GLY A 132 -19.90 25.44 -24.24
C GLY A 132 -20.74 25.14 -25.47
N PHE A 133 -20.20 24.49 -26.49
CA PHE A 133 -20.96 24.21 -27.72
C PHE A 133 -21.18 22.71 -27.93
N SER A 134 -22.45 22.31 -27.86
CA SER A 134 -22.88 20.92 -28.04
C SER A 134 -23.65 20.68 -29.35
N GLY A 135 -23.54 21.57 -30.35
CA GLY A 135 -24.24 21.47 -31.64
C GLY A 135 -25.55 22.29 -31.78
N ARG A 136 -26.08 22.39 -33.01
CA ARG A 136 -27.29 23.19 -33.31
C ARG A 136 -28.61 22.42 -33.12
N ASN A 137 -29.59 23.12 -32.52
CA ASN A 137 -31.03 22.84 -32.42
C ASN A 137 -31.51 22.08 -31.16
N THR A 138 -32.29 22.79 -30.33
CA THR A 138 -32.94 22.38 -29.07
C THR A 138 -33.97 21.24 -29.21
N SER A 139 -34.13 20.68 -30.41
CA SER A 139 -35.11 19.63 -30.72
C SER A 139 -34.49 18.30 -31.19
N ALA A 140 -33.16 18.24 -31.40
CA ALA A 140 -32.44 17.02 -31.75
C ALA A 140 -31.01 17.01 -31.14
N PRO A 141 -30.88 16.70 -29.83
CA PRO A 141 -29.64 16.86 -29.04
C PRO A 141 -28.56 15.78 -29.30
N TYR A 142 -28.61 15.06 -30.43
CA TYR A 142 -27.72 13.93 -30.71
C TYR A 142 -26.52 14.29 -31.60
N TRP A 143 -26.31 15.57 -31.93
CA TRP A 143 -25.30 16.00 -32.89
C TRP A 143 -24.07 16.59 -32.19
N SER A 144 -22.97 15.84 -32.15
CA SER A 144 -21.67 16.39 -31.80
C SER A 144 -21.16 17.23 -32.97
N ASP A 145 -21.02 18.54 -32.77
CA ASP A 145 -20.32 19.43 -33.72
C ASP A 145 -18.93 19.84 -33.18
N ALA A 146 -18.57 19.44 -31.96
CA ALA A 146 -17.30 19.72 -31.28
C ALA A 146 -16.65 18.42 -30.80
N THR A 147 -15.41 18.48 -30.29
CA THR A 147 -14.76 17.34 -29.64
C THR A 147 -15.56 16.86 -28.43
N THR A 148 -15.51 15.55 -28.16
CA THR A 148 -16.22 14.93 -27.04
C THR A 148 -15.23 14.12 -26.21
N ILE A 149 -14.97 14.56 -24.97
CA ILE A 149 -14.27 13.75 -23.97
C ILE A 149 -15.30 13.29 -22.94
N ILE A 150 -15.40 11.99 -22.74
CA ILE A 150 -16.52 11.37 -22.00
C ILE A 150 -16.05 10.09 -21.31
N ASP A 151 -16.77 9.69 -20.26
CA ASP A 151 -16.61 8.43 -19.55
C ASP A 151 -15.21 8.25 -18.99
N SER A 152 -15.00 8.77 -17.78
CA SER A 152 -13.71 8.65 -17.10
C SER A 152 -13.63 7.41 -16.21
N CYS A 153 -12.41 6.95 -15.96
CA CYS A 153 -12.09 5.93 -14.95
C CYS A 153 -10.88 6.41 -14.16
N ILE A 154 -10.87 6.20 -12.84
CA ILE A 154 -9.78 6.64 -11.96
C ILE A 154 -9.28 5.51 -11.06
N LEU A 155 -7.98 5.49 -10.78
CA LEU A 155 -7.36 4.58 -9.79
C LEU A 155 -6.10 5.22 -9.20
N GLU A 156 -5.67 4.76 -8.03
CA GLU A 156 -4.35 5.05 -7.48
C GLU A 156 -3.42 3.87 -7.71
N GLY A 157 -2.30 4.10 -8.40
CA GLY A 157 -1.29 3.09 -8.69
C GLY A 157 -0.44 2.74 -7.47
N PRO A 158 0.37 1.67 -7.56
CA PRO A 158 1.15 1.16 -6.43
C PRO A 158 2.26 2.11 -5.91
N ASP A 159 2.53 3.22 -6.59
CA ASP A 159 3.48 4.24 -6.18
C ASP A 159 2.81 5.54 -5.68
N GLY A 160 1.48 5.53 -5.49
CA GLY A 160 0.67 6.70 -5.13
C GLY A 160 0.34 7.63 -6.31
N THR A 161 0.71 7.25 -7.54
CA THR A 161 0.32 8.01 -8.75
C THR A 161 -1.16 7.76 -9.04
N VAL A 162 -1.96 8.82 -9.16
CA VAL A 162 -3.34 8.72 -9.60
C VAL A 162 -3.39 8.68 -11.12
N TYR A 163 -4.11 7.72 -11.69
CA TYR A 163 -4.33 7.57 -13.13
C TYR A 163 -5.78 7.94 -13.46
N CYS A 164 -5.99 8.76 -14.49
CA CYS A 164 -7.31 9.07 -15.02
C CYS A 164 -7.35 8.73 -16.51
N PHE A 165 -8.31 7.89 -16.91
CA PHE A 165 -8.58 7.49 -18.28
C PHE A 165 -9.87 8.16 -18.76
N ALA A 166 -10.00 8.43 -20.06
CA ALA A 166 -11.25 8.87 -20.67
C ALA A 166 -11.28 8.57 -22.17
N ASP A 167 -12.49 8.47 -22.73
CA ASP A 167 -12.71 8.39 -24.17
C ASP A 167 -12.56 9.78 -24.79
N VAL A 168 -11.71 9.91 -25.81
CA VAL A 168 -11.43 11.16 -26.53
C VAL A 168 -11.83 11.02 -27.98
N ASN A 169 -12.81 11.82 -28.40
CA ASN A 169 -13.38 11.80 -29.74
C ASN A 169 -13.06 13.11 -30.49
N PRO A 170 -12.56 13.04 -31.74
CA PRO A 170 -12.34 14.22 -32.58
C PRO A 170 -13.65 14.96 -32.89
N THR A 171 -13.54 16.19 -33.40
CA THR A 171 -14.68 17.07 -33.70
C THR A 171 -15.68 16.35 -34.60
N GLY A 172 -16.90 16.18 -34.09
CA GLY A 172 -17.97 15.52 -34.83
C GLY A 172 -18.18 14.04 -34.48
N ALA A 173 -17.21 13.39 -33.83
CA ALA A 173 -17.36 12.04 -33.31
C ALA A 173 -17.95 12.02 -31.88
N THR A 174 -18.60 10.91 -31.55
CA THR A 174 -19.15 10.57 -30.23
C THR A 174 -19.09 9.05 -30.05
N THR A 175 -19.23 8.59 -28.81
CA THR A 175 -19.27 7.17 -28.43
C THR A 175 -20.49 6.42 -29.01
N LEU A 176 -21.52 7.15 -29.47
CA LEU A 176 -22.68 6.58 -30.15
C LEU A 176 -22.34 6.17 -31.59
N TYR A 177 -22.27 4.86 -31.84
CA TYR A 177 -22.26 4.29 -33.19
C TYR A 177 -23.67 4.43 -33.80
N GLN A 178 -23.81 5.21 -34.89
CA GLN A 178 -25.09 5.36 -35.58
C GLN A 178 -25.04 4.72 -36.97
N ASN A 179 -25.85 3.67 -37.11
CA ASN A 179 -26.03 2.94 -38.34
C ASN A 179 -26.81 3.79 -39.38
N ARG A 180 -26.21 4.09 -40.54
CA ARG A 180 -26.85 4.85 -41.64
C ARG A 180 -28.15 4.21 -42.17
N HIS A 181 -28.43 2.94 -41.85
CA HIS A 181 -29.49 2.16 -42.48
C HIS A 181 -30.72 1.80 -41.61
N GLN A 182 -30.67 1.88 -40.26
CA GLN A 182 -31.79 1.45 -39.42
C GLN A 182 -32.97 2.44 -39.31
N TYR A 183 -32.76 3.72 -39.65
CA TYR A 183 -33.83 4.75 -39.61
C TYR A 183 -34.50 5.03 -40.97
N ALA A 184 -34.23 4.20 -41.98
CA ALA A 184 -35.01 4.20 -43.21
C ALA A 184 -36.37 3.55 -42.97
N HIS A 185 -37.30 4.28 -42.35
CA HIS A 185 -38.71 3.87 -42.32
C HIS A 185 -39.25 3.71 -43.75
N GLU A 186 -40.03 2.65 -43.97
CA GLU A 186 -40.67 2.31 -45.26
C GLU A 186 -41.61 3.40 -45.84
N GLU A 187 -41.81 4.50 -45.13
CA GLU A 187 -42.71 5.61 -45.49
C GLU A 187 -41.98 6.93 -45.79
N GLY A 188 -40.91 6.91 -46.60
CA GLY A 188 -40.43 8.09 -47.33
C GLY A 188 -40.17 9.38 -46.52
N ARG A 189 -39.92 9.29 -45.21
CA ARG A 189 -39.48 10.43 -44.38
C ARG A 189 -37.96 10.43 -44.33
N ASP A 190 -37.39 11.56 -44.73
CA ASP A 190 -35.97 11.86 -44.92
C ASP A 190 -34.99 11.08 -44.03
N VAL A 191 -34.34 10.08 -44.62
CA VAL A 191 -33.09 9.47 -44.11
C VAL A 191 -31.96 10.52 -44.07
N GLU A 192 -32.09 11.62 -44.83
CA GLU A 192 -31.18 12.77 -44.75
C GLU A 192 -31.17 13.45 -43.36
N ASN A 193 -32.20 13.28 -42.52
CA ASN A 193 -32.25 13.91 -41.20
C ASN A 193 -31.59 13.10 -40.06
N TYR A 194 -31.19 11.85 -40.32
CA TYR A 194 -30.62 10.92 -39.32
C TYR A 194 -29.12 10.66 -39.51
N ILE A 195 -28.57 10.98 -40.68
CA ILE A 195 -27.15 11.28 -40.82
C ILE A 195 -26.99 12.71 -40.31
N GLY A 196 -25.94 13.01 -39.57
CA GLY A 196 -25.58 14.38 -39.20
C GLY A 196 -25.80 15.29 -40.40
N ASN A 197 -26.82 16.13 -40.33
CA ASN A 197 -27.30 16.89 -41.48
C ASN A 197 -26.30 18.01 -41.87
N ASN A 198 -25.11 18.00 -41.27
CA ASN A 198 -23.97 18.74 -41.77
C ASN A 198 -23.25 17.92 -42.85
N LYS A 199 -23.72 18.05 -44.09
CA LYS A 199 -23.01 17.55 -45.29
C LYS A 199 -21.55 18.05 -45.40
N ASN A 200 -21.13 18.98 -44.55
CA ASN A 200 -19.77 19.51 -44.49
C ASN A 200 -18.89 18.87 -43.40
N LEU A 201 -19.42 18.04 -42.49
CA LEU A 201 -18.67 17.31 -41.46
C LEU A 201 -18.65 15.81 -41.76
N PRO A 202 -17.59 15.27 -42.41
CA PRO A 202 -17.46 13.83 -42.66
C PRO A 202 -17.39 13.00 -41.37
N CYS A 203 -16.74 13.49 -40.31
CA CYS A 203 -16.68 12.85 -39.00
C CYS A 203 -18.00 13.10 -38.25
N THR A 204 -19.04 12.29 -38.46
CA THR A 204 -20.30 12.34 -37.68
C THR A 204 -20.65 10.97 -37.12
N GLY A 205 -20.57 10.83 -35.79
CA GLY A 205 -20.61 9.54 -35.09
C GLY A 205 -19.30 8.75 -35.21
N SER A 206 -19.06 7.79 -34.31
CA SER A 206 -17.94 6.85 -34.47
C SER A 206 -18.34 5.81 -35.51
N VAL A 207 -17.62 5.70 -36.63
CA VAL A 207 -18.01 4.83 -37.77
C VAL A 207 -16.85 4.01 -38.35
N GLY A 208 -15.63 4.17 -37.83
CA GLY A 208 -14.42 3.51 -38.32
C GLY A 208 -14.11 2.15 -37.66
N THR A 209 -13.14 1.42 -38.19
CA THR A 209 -12.49 0.23 -37.57
C THR A 209 -10.97 0.45 -37.53
N GLY A 210 -10.25 -0.29 -36.69
CA GLY A 210 -8.79 -0.13 -36.57
C GLY A 210 -8.38 0.93 -35.55
N THR A 211 -7.07 1.15 -35.40
CA THR A 211 -6.53 1.92 -34.25
C THR A 211 -6.20 3.38 -34.54
N GLY A 212 -6.21 3.80 -35.82
CA GLY A 212 -5.74 5.13 -36.24
C GLY A 212 -4.23 5.26 -36.38
N TYR A 213 -3.49 4.16 -36.17
CA TYR A 213 -2.04 4.10 -36.27
C TYR A 213 -1.59 3.27 -37.48
N VAL A 214 -0.42 3.59 -38.02
CA VAL A 214 0.26 2.86 -39.10
C VAL A 214 1.67 2.47 -38.68
N THR A 215 2.23 1.45 -39.31
CA THR A 215 3.60 0.99 -39.07
C THR A 215 4.57 1.78 -39.95
N VAL A 216 5.53 2.47 -39.32
CA VAL A 216 6.63 3.18 -39.99
C VAL A 216 7.94 2.75 -39.31
N ASP A 217 8.88 2.19 -40.09
CA ASP A 217 10.14 1.65 -39.59
C ASP A 217 9.98 0.65 -38.42
N GLY A 218 8.94 -0.17 -38.47
CA GLY A 218 8.62 -1.15 -37.43
C GLY A 218 8.05 -0.54 -36.14
N LYS A 219 7.77 0.76 -36.10
CA LYS A 219 7.08 1.44 -34.99
C LYS A 219 5.66 1.81 -35.38
N ARG A 220 4.72 1.68 -34.45
CA ARG A 220 3.35 2.16 -34.60
C ARG A 220 3.32 3.68 -34.41
N ARG A 221 2.71 4.41 -35.35
CA ARG A 221 2.68 5.88 -35.38
C ARG A 221 1.28 6.39 -35.69
N LEU A 222 0.84 7.42 -34.96
CA LEU A 222 -0.43 8.08 -35.21
C LEU A 222 -0.43 8.68 -36.63
N ALA A 223 -1.39 8.23 -37.44
CA ALA A 223 -1.48 8.61 -38.85
C ALA A 223 -2.24 9.94 -39.00
N LEU A 224 -1.77 10.81 -39.89
CA LEU A 224 -2.36 12.13 -40.13
C LEU A 224 -2.66 12.39 -41.61
N THR A 225 -3.72 13.15 -41.86
CA THR A 225 -4.11 13.64 -43.19
C THR A 225 -4.39 15.15 -43.16
N GLU A 226 -4.13 15.84 -44.29
CA GLU A 226 -4.56 17.24 -44.48
C GLU A 226 -5.94 17.31 -45.17
N ASP A 227 -6.47 16.19 -45.67
CA ASP A 227 -7.75 16.13 -46.35
C ASP A 227 -8.82 15.63 -45.37
N TYR A 228 -9.53 16.57 -44.75
CA TYR A 228 -10.60 16.24 -43.79
C TYR A 228 -11.68 15.33 -44.41
N THR A 229 -11.87 15.33 -45.73
CA THR A 229 -12.85 14.45 -46.39
C THR A 229 -12.46 12.96 -46.34
N LYS A 230 -11.22 12.65 -45.95
CA LYS A 230 -10.65 11.31 -45.84
C LYS A 230 -10.62 10.73 -44.43
N VAL A 231 -11.03 11.50 -43.41
CA VAL A 231 -10.94 11.08 -41.99
C VAL A 231 -11.79 9.86 -41.63
N LEU A 232 -12.68 9.40 -42.53
CA LEU A 232 -13.44 8.16 -42.37
C LEU A 232 -12.82 6.93 -43.03
N THR A 233 -11.77 7.11 -43.84
CA THR A 233 -11.03 5.99 -44.43
C THR A 233 -10.01 5.48 -43.42
N GLU A 234 -9.99 4.17 -43.16
CA GLU A 234 -9.03 3.57 -42.24
C GLU A 234 -7.59 3.74 -42.77
N PRO A 235 -6.65 4.23 -41.94
CA PRO A 235 -5.23 4.24 -42.29
C PRO A 235 -4.70 2.81 -42.41
N THR A 236 -4.06 2.47 -43.54
CA THR A 236 -3.36 1.19 -43.71
C THR A 236 -1.87 1.38 -43.97
N ASP A 237 -1.09 0.34 -43.72
CA ASP A 237 0.36 0.34 -43.92
C ASP A 237 0.73 0.53 -45.41
N GLU A 238 -0.10 0.03 -46.33
CA GLU A 238 0.11 0.13 -47.78
C GLU A 238 -0.42 1.43 -48.41
N ASP A 239 -1.43 2.08 -47.81
CA ASP A 239 -2.00 3.32 -48.34
C ASP A 239 -1.24 4.55 -47.82
N LEU A 240 -0.23 4.96 -48.59
CA LEU A 240 0.56 6.16 -48.33
C LEU A 240 -0.11 7.46 -48.81
N ILE A 241 -1.30 7.41 -49.41
CA ILE A 241 -1.95 8.58 -50.03
C ILE A 241 -3.02 9.16 -49.11
N THR A 242 -3.84 8.31 -48.50
CA THR A 242 -4.97 8.77 -47.66
C THR A 242 -4.48 9.40 -46.35
N TYR A 243 -3.50 8.78 -45.70
CA TYR A 243 -2.78 9.32 -44.54
C TYR A 243 -1.30 9.38 -44.87
N PRO A 244 -0.84 10.42 -45.60
CA PRO A 244 0.54 10.52 -46.06
C PRO A 244 1.51 10.98 -44.96
N TYR A 245 1.01 11.34 -43.77
CA TYR A 245 1.80 11.89 -42.68
C TYR A 245 1.67 11.06 -41.40
N TYR A 246 2.62 11.22 -40.49
CA TYR A 246 2.58 10.62 -39.15
C TYR A 246 3.28 11.52 -38.12
N VAL A 247 2.95 11.31 -36.85
CA VAL A 247 3.65 11.97 -35.72
C VAL A 247 4.98 11.26 -35.43
N GLY A 248 6.08 12.02 -35.44
CA GLY A 248 7.43 11.52 -35.16
C GLY A 248 7.69 11.16 -33.69
N ASP A 249 8.97 11.03 -33.32
CA ASP A 249 9.36 10.83 -31.92
C ASP A 249 9.26 12.15 -31.15
N PHE A 250 8.69 12.11 -29.94
CA PHE A 250 8.68 13.25 -29.03
C PHE A 250 10.07 13.51 -28.46
N THR A 251 10.49 14.77 -28.45
CA THR A 251 11.74 15.26 -27.84
C THR A 251 11.45 16.63 -27.22
N ASP A 252 11.74 16.80 -25.94
CA ASP A 252 11.56 18.05 -25.19
C ASP A 252 10.15 18.68 -25.29
N GLY A 253 9.07 17.88 -25.24
CA GLY A 253 7.71 18.42 -25.30
C GLY A 253 7.05 18.37 -26.68
N TYR A 254 7.78 17.95 -27.72
CA TYR A 254 7.32 18.14 -29.11
C TYR A 254 7.73 17.01 -30.05
N ALA A 255 6.89 16.74 -31.05
CA ALA A 255 7.18 15.81 -32.14
C ALA A 255 6.97 16.46 -33.52
N PRO A 256 7.88 16.24 -34.50
CA PRO A 256 7.66 16.71 -35.86
C PRO A 256 6.57 15.89 -36.56
N ILE A 257 5.81 16.52 -37.45
CA ILE A 257 4.96 15.80 -38.41
C ILE A 257 5.83 15.47 -39.63
N LEU A 258 5.91 14.19 -39.95
CA LEU A 258 6.79 13.65 -41.00
C LEU A 258 5.97 13.02 -42.12
N LYS A 259 6.50 13.07 -43.34
CA LYS A 259 5.95 12.33 -44.47
C LYS A 259 6.28 10.84 -44.37
N ARG A 260 5.31 9.97 -44.68
CA ARG A 260 5.53 8.52 -44.72
C ARG A 260 6.40 8.05 -45.88
N GLU A 261 6.41 8.77 -47.00
CA GLU A 261 7.16 8.37 -48.20
C GLU A 261 8.68 8.43 -48.02
N ASP A 262 9.18 9.51 -47.39
CA ASP A 262 10.61 9.85 -47.36
C ASP A 262 11.10 10.34 -45.98
N HIS A 263 10.24 10.31 -44.96
CA HIS A 263 10.50 10.83 -43.61
C HIS A 263 10.85 12.33 -43.56
N ALA A 264 10.62 13.08 -44.64
CA ALA A 264 10.92 14.49 -44.66
C ALA A 264 9.99 15.27 -43.71
N PRO A 265 10.51 16.24 -42.94
CA PRO A 265 9.69 17.14 -42.14
C PRO A 265 8.71 17.95 -43.00
N THR A 266 7.48 18.13 -42.51
CA THR A 266 6.47 18.96 -43.18
C THR A 266 6.64 20.46 -42.90
N GLY A 267 7.51 20.81 -41.94
CA GLY A 267 7.59 22.17 -41.38
C GLY A 267 6.56 22.42 -40.27
N TYR A 268 5.90 21.36 -39.78
CA TYR A 268 4.95 21.40 -38.68
C TYR A 268 5.26 20.32 -37.65
N GLY A 269 4.70 20.47 -36.46
CA GLY A 269 4.79 19.48 -35.41
C GLY A 269 3.71 19.66 -34.35
N VAL A 270 3.73 18.81 -33.34
CA VAL A 270 2.74 18.77 -32.27
C VAL A 270 3.39 18.76 -30.88
N ASP A 271 2.69 19.26 -29.87
CA ASP A 271 3.00 18.96 -28.45
C ASP A 271 2.31 17.66 -28.00
N GLU A 272 2.51 17.21 -26.75
CA GLU A 272 1.89 15.97 -26.22
C GLU A 272 0.35 16.02 -26.15
N TRP A 273 -0.24 17.22 -26.18
CA TRP A 273 -1.69 17.40 -26.31
C TRP A 273 -2.16 17.33 -27.77
N TYR A 274 -1.24 17.11 -28.70
CA TYR A 274 -1.42 17.18 -30.13
C TYR A 274 -1.89 18.54 -30.67
N ASN A 275 -1.57 19.64 -29.96
CA ASN A 275 -1.74 20.99 -30.51
C ASN A 275 -0.69 21.22 -31.60
N ILE A 276 -1.06 21.87 -32.70
CA ILE A 276 -0.21 22.01 -33.89
C ILE A 276 0.61 23.30 -33.83
N TYR A 277 1.90 23.19 -34.17
CA TYR A 277 2.87 24.29 -34.25
C TYR A 277 3.51 24.33 -35.64
N SER A 278 3.88 25.53 -36.09
CA SER A 278 4.81 25.66 -37.22
C SER A 278 6.25 25.51 -36.73
N VAL A 279 7.14 24.97 -37.55
CA VAL A 279 8.56 24.81 -37.23
C VAL A 279 9.37 25.76 -38.09
N ASN A 280 10.16 26.64 -37.47
CA ASN A 280 10.97 27.62 -38.20
C ASN A 280 12.28 27.02 -38.74
N ASP A 281 13.06 27.80 -39.49
CA ASP A 281 14.34 27.38 -40.10
C ASP A 281 15.41 26.95 -39.07
N HIS A 282 15.21 27.26 -37.78
CA HIS A 282 16.07 26.86 -36.67
C HIS A 282 15.59 25.60 -35.95
N GLY A 283 14.45 25.02 -36.34
CA GLY A 283 13.84 23.86 -35.69
C GLY A 283 12.99 24.20 -34.47
N GLU A 284 12.66 25.47 -34.22
CA GLU A 284 11.85 25.88 -33.08
C GLU A 284 10.35 25.80 -33.39
N TYR A 285 9.55 25.31 -32.43
CA TYR A 285 8.10 25.18 -32.52
C TYR A 285 7.41 26.50 -32.15
N ILE A 286 6.68 27.08 -33.10
CA ILE A 286 6.04 28.40 -32.98
C ILE A 286 4.51 28.24 -32.98
N ASN A 287 3.87 28.74 -31.91
CA ASN A 287 2.42 28.81 -31.82
C ASN A 287 1.88 29.94 -32.71
N SER A 288 1.59 29.62 -33.97
CA SER A 288 1.10 30.58 -34.97
C SER A 288 -0.18 30.14 -35.68
N LEU A 289 -0.73 28.97 -35.32
CA LEU A 289 -1.86 28.35 -36.00
C LEU A 289 -3.10 28.39 -35.13
N GLU A 290 -4.13 29.07 -35.62
CA GLU A 290 -5.41 29.21 -34.94
C GLU A 290 -6.55 28.84 -35.89
N GLN A 291 -7.62 28.29 -35.33
CA GLN A 291 -8.91 28.13 -35.98
C GLN A 291 -9.98 28.91 -35.21
N ASN A 292 -11.15 29.08 -35.82
CA ASN A 292 -12.32 29.51 -35.05
C ASN A 292 -12.81 28.33 -34.21
N GLN A 293 -13.10 28.57 -32.94
CA GLN A 293 -13.82 27.61 -32.10
C GLN A 293 -15.14 27.23 -32.79
N VAL A 294 -15.50 25.95 -32.75
CA VAL A 294 -16.79 25.47 -33.25
C VAL A 294 -17.93 26.32 -32.65
N GLY A 295 -18.85 26.75 -33.53
CA GLY A 295 -20.04 27.50 -33.13
C GLY A 295 -19.79 28.96 -32.70
N SER A 296 -18.56 29.46 -32.76
CA SER A 296 -18.18 30.82 -32.30
C SER A 296 -18.89 31.99 -32.98
N ALA A 297 -19.51 31.76 -34.15
CA ALA A 297 -20.31 32.75 -34.88
C ALA A 297 -21.82 32.44 -34.86
N THR A 298 -22.29 31.60 -33.94
CA THR A 298 -23.71 31.18 -33.84
C THR A 298 -24.41 31.84 -32.66
N GLU A 299 -25.72 32.11 -32.80
CA GLU A 299 -26.54 32.67 -31.71
C GLU A 299 -26.77 31.68 -30.55
N VAL A 300 -26.41 30.40 -30.73
CA VAL A 300 -26.58 29.32 -29.75
C VAL A 300 -25.37 29.23 -28.81
N ASN A 301 -24.17 29.53 -29.29
CA ASN A 301 -22.99 29.67 -28.43
C ASN A 301 -23.02 31.07 -27.78
N THR A 302 -23.50 31.13 -26.54
CA THR A 302 -23.67 32.40 -25.81
C THR A 302 -22.40 32.93 -25.15
N ASP A 303 -21.30 32.16 -25.16
CA ASP A 303 -20.00 32.53 -24.56
C ASP A 303 -18.81 31.97 -25.37
N PRO A 304 -18.58 32.47 -26.60
CA PRO A 304 -17.54 31.93 -27.48
C PRO A 304 -16.14 32.44 -27.12
N LEU A 305 -15.15 31.55 -27.21
CA LEU A 305 -13.73 31.91 -27.09
C LEU A 305 -13.19 32.65 -28.33
N GLY A 306 -13.90 32.60 -29.46
CA GLY A 306 -13.41 33.14 -30.72
C GLY A 306 -12.39 32.21 -31.35
N LYS A 307 -11.11 32.61 -31.40
CA LYS A 307 -10.05 31.78 -31.96
C LYS A 307 -9.40 30.88 -30.90
N VAL A 308 -9.10 29.65 -31.29
CA VAL A 308 -8.40 28.64 -30.48
C VAL A 308 -7.25 28.06 -31.30
N GLN A 309 -6.19 27.58 -30.63
CA GLN A 309 -5.06 26.94 -31.27
C GLN A 309 -5.52 25.66 -31.99
N GLN A 310 -4.94 25.37 -33.15
CA GLN A 310 -5.24 24.13 -33.88
C GLN A 310 -4.75 22.89 -33.12
N ASN A 311 -5.50 21.80 -33.21
CA ASN A 311 -5.21 20.49 -32.63
C ASN A 311 -5.61 19.39 -33.62
N VAL A 312 -4.87 18.28 -33.69
CA VAL A 312 -5.17 17.22 -34.69
C VAL A 312 -6.55 16.58 -34.54
N TYR A 313 -7.21 16.75 -33.38
CA TYR A 313 -8.58 16.30 -33.13
C TYR A 313 -9.65 17.26 -33.67
N TYR A 314 -9.27 18.46 -34.14
CA TYR A 314 -10.21 19.47 -34.58
C TYR A 314 -10.50 19.43 -36.08
N GLU A 315 -11.75 19.75 -36.45
CA GLU A 315 -12.19 19.86 -37.86
C GLU A 315 -11.45 20.97 -38.61
N GLY A 316 -11.25 22.14 -37.99
CA GLY A 316 -10.67 23.32 -38.65
C GLY A 316 -9.14 23.34 -38.68
N SER A 317 -8.50 22.24 -38.26
CA SER A 317 -7.05 22.10 -38.20
C SER A 317 -6.41 21.88 -39.57
N LYS A 318 -5.09 22.07 -39.65
CA LYS A 318 -4.32 21.71 -40.85
C LYS A 318 -4.15 20.20 -41.02
N TYR A 319 -3.97 19.48 -39.92
CA TYR A 319 -3.78 18.03 -39.89
C TYR A 319 -4.88 17.41 -39.03
N HIS A 320 -5.33 16.23 -39.43
CA HIS A 320 -6.42 15.49 -38.79
C HIS A 320 -6.04 14.04 -38.57
N ILE A 321 -6.51 13.49 -37.47
CA ILE A 321 -6.47 12.05 -37.19
C ILE A 321 -7.59 11.30 -37.90
N TYR A 322 -7.50 9.98 -37.87
CA TYR A 322 -8.61 9.10 -38.22
C TYR A 322 -9.79 9.29 -37.24
N CYS A 323 -11.01 9.39 -37.77
CA CYS A 323 -12.22 9.67 -37.00
C CYS A 323 -12.73 8.41 -36.28
N ILE A 324 -12.12 8.11 -35.14
CA ILE A 324 -12.51 7.05 -34.19
C ILE A 324 -12.40 7.57 -32.75
N ALA A 325 -12.98 6.84 -31.80
CA ALA A 325 -12.72 7.05 -30.38
C ALA A 325 -11.31 6.58 -30.00
N HIS A 326 -10.63 7.35 -29.16
CA HIS A 326 -9.34 7.00 -28.55
C HIS A 326 -9.51 6.90 -27.03
N ILE A 327 -8.67 6.12 -26.36
CA ILE A 327 -8.56 6.16 -24.90
C ILE A 327 -7.31 6.93 -24.53
N TRP A 328 -7.47 8.03 -23.81
CA TRP A 328 -6.37 8.81 -23.27
C TRP A 328 -6.18 8.54 -21.78
N MET A 329 -4.93 8.65 -21.35
CA MET A 329 -4.52 8.54 -19.95
C MET A 329 -3.75 9.80 -19.54
N VAL A 330 -4.07 10.35 -18.37
CA VAL A 330 -3.24 11.32 -17.65
C VAL A 330 -2.95 10.82 -16.25
N THR A 331 -1.89 11.32 -15.64
CA THR A 331 -1.49 10.94 -14.28
C THR A 331 -1.30 12.14 -13.37
N SER A 332 -1.40 11.93 -12.06
CA SER A 332 -1.17 12.96 -11.04
C SER A 332 -0.34 12.41 -9.87
N LYS A 333 0.65 13.19 -9.42
CA LYS A 333 1.49 12.88 -8.24
C LYS A 333 1.16 13.73 -7.02
N ASP A 334 0.13 14.55 -7.12
CA ASP A 334 -0.34 15.47 -6.06
C ASP A 334 -1.85 15.34 -5.81
N HIS A 335 -2.35 14.11 -6.00
CA HIS A 335 -3.71 13.68 -5.68
C HIS A 335 -4.79 14.39 -6.51
N GLY A 336 -4.53 14.56 -7.81
CA GLY A 336 -5.45 15.15 -8.79
C GLY A 336 -5.46 16.69 -8.81
N ARG A 337 -4.49 17.35 -8.17
CA ARG A 337 -4.39 18.82 -8.20
C ARG A 337 -3.74 19.33 -9.49
N THR A 338 -2.75 18.61 -9.98
CA THR A 338 -2.11 18.80 -11.29
C THR A 338 -2.07 17.47 -12.05
N TRP A 339 -2.02 17.55 -13.37
CA TRP A 339 -2.06 16.40 -14.26
C TRP A 339 -0.90 16.47 -15.26
N THR A 340 -0.38 15.33 -15.66
CA THR A 340 0.62 15.22 -16.74
C THR A 340 -0.01 15.50 -18.10
N ASP A 341 0.84 15.67 -19.11
CA ASP A 341 0.38 15.60 -20.49
C ASP A 341 -0.18 14.18 -20.81
N PRO A 342 -1.13 14.07 -21.76
CA PRO A 342 -1.86 12.85 -22.02
C PRO A 342 -1.04 11.85 -22.84
N VAL A 343 -1.36 10.57 -22.65
CA VAL A 343 -0.86 9.47 -23.47
C VAL A 343 -2.06 8.80 -24.14
N ASP A 344 -2.05 8.72 -25.46
CA ASP A 344 -3.01 7.92 -26.22
C ASP A 344 -2.60 6.44 -26.17
N ILE A 345 -3.40 5.61 -25.50
CA ILE A 345 -3.14 4.18 -25.36
C ILE A 345 -3.88 3.33 -26.38
N ASN A 346 -4.64 3.95 -27.30
CA ASN A 346 -5.56 3.28 -28.22
C ASN A 346 -4.88 2.16 -29.03
N ASP A 347 -3.67 2.38 -29.55
CA ASP A 347 -2.96 1.36 -30.34
C ASP A 347 -2.56 0.09 -29.55
N GLN A 348 -2.50 0.19 -28.22
CA GLN A 348 -2.15 -0.95 -27.36
C GLN A 348 -3.38 -1.78 -26.94
N VAL A 349 -4.56 -1.16 -26.86
CA VAL A 349 -5.76 -1.77 -26.26
C VAL A 349 -6.92 -1.97 -27.23
N LYS A 350 -6.96 -1.19 -28.32
CA LYS A 350 -7.98 -1.29 -29.35
C LYS A 350 -7.64 -2.42 -30.32
N ARG A 351 -8.63 -3.22 -30.70
CA ARG A 351 -8.45 -4.31 -31.66
C ARG A 351 -8.32 -3.76 -33.08
N HIS A 352 -7.48 -4.41 -33.89
CA HIS A 352 -7.21 -3.98 -35.26
C HIS A 352 -8.40 -4.23 -36.21
N GLU A 353 -9.23 -5.23 -35.95
CA GLU A 353 -10.33 -5.63 -36.84
C GLU A 353 -11.65 -5.72 -36.07
N ASN A 354 -12.76 -5.44 -36.77
CA ASN A 354 -14.14 -5.67 -36.30
C ASN A 354 -14.53 -4.97 -34.98
N GLU A 355 -13.88 -3.86 -34.65
CA GLU A 355 -14.16 -3.08 -33.46
C GLU A 355 -14.35 -1.60 -33.77
N HIS A 356 -15.57 -1.11 -33.60
CA HIS A 356 -15.96 0.25 -34.00
C HIS A 356 -15.67 1.31 -32.94
N ALA A 357 -15.78 0.94 -31.67
CA ALA A 357 -15.41 1.77 -30.54
C ALA A 357 -14.90 0.85 -29.42
N ILE A 358 -13.89 1.33 -28.70
CA ILE A 358 -13.52 0.83 -27.38
C ILE A 358 -13.79 1.98 -26.41
N LEU A 359 -14.47 1.68 -25.31
CA LEU A 359 -14.98 2.66 -24.37
C LEU A 359 -14.49 2.31 -22.97
N VAL A 360 -13.97 3.31 -22.27
CA VAL A 360 -13.63 3.21 -20.85
C VAL A 360 -14.89 2.88 -20.07
N SER A 361 -14.80 1.90 -19.18
CA SER A 361 -15.89 1.68 -18.24
C SER A 361 -15.84 2.74 -17.14
N PRO A 362 -16.90 3.54 -16.93
CA PRO A 362 -16.88 4.56 -15.92
C PRO A 362 -16.99 3.98 -14.51
N GLY A 363 -16.08 4.40 -13.64
CA GLY A 363 -15.94 3.85 -12.29
C GLY A 363 -14.50 3.95 -11.79
N GLN A 364 -14.06 2.91 -11.10
CA GLN A 364 -12.71 2.80 -10.55
C GLN A 364 -11.92 1.65 -11.19
N GLY A 365 -10.65 1.90 -11.43
CA GLY A 365 -9.69 0.80 -11.58
C GLY A 365 -9.19 0.32 -10.23
N ILE A 366 -8.46 -0.79 -10.23
CA ILE A 366 -7.85 -1.37 -9.03
C ILE A 366 -6.36 -1.61 -9.24
N VAL A 367 -5.63 -1.71 -8.13
CA VAL A 367 -4.30 -2.33 -8.09
C VAL A 367 -4.46 -3.70 -7.44
N THR A 368 -4.04 -4.74 -8.15
CA THR A 368 -4.11 -6.11 -7.66
C THR A 368 -3.03 -6.38 -6.60
N SER A 369 -3.16 -7.49 -5.90
CA SER A 369 -2.23 -7.93 -4.85
C SER A 369 -0.77 -8.10 -5.30
N ASP A 370 -0.50 -8.21 -6.61
CA ASP A 370 0.85 -8.23 -7.18
C ASP A 370 1.37 -6.87 -7.68
N GLY A 371 0.56 -5.82 -7.61
CA GLY A 371 0.90 -4.47 -8.06
C GLY A 371 0.50 -4.16 -9.51
N THR A 372 -0.23 -5.04 -10.18
CA THR A 372 -0.77 -4.80 -11.53
C THR A 372 -1.92 -3.78 -11.46
N ILE A 373 -1.85 -2.76 -12.32
CA ILE A 373 -2.93 -1.79 -12.49
C ILE A 373 -3.97 -2.38 -13.44
N VAL A 374 -5.25 -2.29 -13.09
CA VAL A 374 -6.35 -2.90 -13.85
C VAL A 374 -7.53 -1.93 -13.95
N PHE A 375 -8.15 -1.83 -15.13
CA PHE A 375 -9.44 -1.16 -15.30
C PHE A 375 -10.31 -1.83 -16.38
N GLY A 376 -11.60 -1.53 -16.33
CA GLY A 376 -12.60 -2.08 -17.23
C GLY A 376 -12.75 -1.29 -18.53
N VAL A 377 -12.95 -1.99 -19.64
CA VAL A 377 -13.40 -1.41 -20.92
C VAL A 377 -14.54 -2.24 -21.49
N TYR A 378 -15.22 -1.70 -22.49
CA TYR A 378 -16.11 -2.47 -23.33
C TYR A 378 -16.02 -1.99 -24.77
N ASP A 379 -16.33 -2.88 -25.71
CA ASP A 379 -16.37 -2.53 -27.12
C ASP A 379 -17.77 -2.62 -27.70
N ASN A 380 -17.91 -2.11 -28.92
CA ASN A 380 -19.00 -2.47 -29.82
C ASN A 380 -18.41 -3.24 -31.01
N SER A 381 -18.60 -4.56 -31.00
CA SER A 381 -18.21 -5.48 -32.07
C SER A 381 -19.46 -6.15 -32.69
N GLY A 382 -19.47 -6.30 -34.02
CA GLY A 382 -20.57 -6.96 -34.74
C GLY A 382 -20.86 -6.41 -36.14
N THR A 383 -21.89 -6.95 -36.80
CA THR A 383 -22.45 -6.38 -38.04
C THR A 383 -23.71 -5.57 -37.72
N ILE A 384 -24.00 -4.56 -38.56
CA ILE A 384 -25.18 -3.65 -38.63
C ILE A 384 -26.55 -4.22 -38.16
N GLN A 385 -26.76 -5.53 -38.09
CA GLN A 385 -28.03 -6.19 -37.73
C GLN A 385 -28.00 -6.99 -36.40
N GLY A 386 -26.88 -7.00 -35.64
CA GLY A 386 -26.74 -7.82 -34.44
C GLY A 386 -25.56 -7.45 -33.52
N GLU A 387 -25.28 -6.15 -33.38
CA GLU A 387 -24.21 -5.61 -32.50
C GLU A 387 -24.45 -5.98 -31.03
N GLN A 388 -23.39 -6.46 -30.37
CA GLN A 388 -23.38 -6.82 -28.96
C GLN A 388 -22.21 -6.06 -28.32
N GLU A 389 -22.48 -5.27 -27.28
CA GLU A 389 -21.38 -4.71 -26.48
C GLU A 389 -20.71 -5.85 -25.69
N ASN A 390 -19.38 -5.80 -25.59
CA ASN A 390 -18.62 -6.83 -24.89
C ASN A 390 -17.56 -6.21 -23.98
N ALA A 391 -17.61 -6.56 -22.70
CA ALA A 391 -16.68 -6.08 -21.70
C ALA A 391 -15.37 -6.87 -21.74
N SER A 392 -14.25 -6.18 -21.48
CA SER A 392 -12.93 -6.79 -21.30
C SER A 392 -12.13 -6.03 -20.23
N ILE A 393 -11.01 -6.62 -19.80
CA ILE A 393 -10.10 -6.02 -18.82
C ILE A 393 -8.89 -5.43 -19.56
N VAL A 394 -8.50 -4.20 -19.21
CA VAL A 394 -7.21 -3.61 -19.57
C VAL A 394 -6.32 -3.59 -18.34
N TYR A 395 -5.06 -3.98 -18.49
CA TYR A 395 -4.11 -4.08 -17.38
C TYR A 395 -2.67 -3.72 -17.75
N SER A 396 -1.91 -3.28 -16.76
CA SER A 396 -0.49 -2.94 -16.87
C SER A 396 0.29 -3.41 -15.65
N SER A 397 1.32 -4.22 -15.87
CA SER A 397 2.23 -4.72 -14.82
C SER A 397 3.54 -3.92 -14.73
N ASP A 398 3.67 -2.80 -15.46
CA ASP A 398 4.90 -2.00 -15.55
C ASP A 398 4.70 -0.51 -15.22
N ARG A 399 3.68 -0.21 -14.39
CA ARG A 399 3.24 1.13 -13.94
C ARG A 399 2.67 2.01 -15.07
N GLY A 400 1.90 1.40 -15.96
CA GLY A 400 1.17 2.11 -17.03
C GLY A 400 2.03 2.52 -18.22
N LYS A 401 3.22 1.91 -18.40
CA LYS A 401 4.06 2.17 -19.58
C LYS A 401 3.57 1.36 -20.78
N THR A 402 3.20 0.11 -20.55
CA THR A 402 2.57 -0.76 -21.54
C THR A 402 1.26 -1.32 -21.02
N TRP A 403 0.31 -1.52 -21.93
CA TRP A 403 -1.04 -1.96 -21.65
C TRP A 403 -1.36 -3.21 -22.45
N LYS A 404 -2.04 -4.16 -21.81
CA LYS A 404 -2.63 -5.33 -22.43
C LYS A 404 -4.14 -5.32 -22.23
N ARG A 405 -4.87 -5.99 -23.11
CA ARG A 405 -6.31 -6.22 -22.99
C ARG A 405 -6.62 -7.71 -23.12
N THR A 406 -7.55 -8.19 -22.31
CA THR A 406 -8.07 -9.57 -22.40
C THR A 406 -8.95 -9.78 -23.62
N GLU A 407 -9.33 -11.03 -23.86
CA GLU A 407 -10.54 -11.34 -24.62
C GLU A 407 -11.80 -10.82 -23.91
N ASP A 408 -12.92 -10.81 -24.63
CA ASP A 408 -14.20 -10.39 -24.07
C ASP A 408 -14.84 -11.46 -23.19
N ILE A 409 -15.73 -11.01 -22.31
CA ILE A 409 -16.64 -11.91 -21.59
C ILE A 409 -17.44 -12.77 -22.60
N PRO A 410 -17.38 -14.11 -22.49
CA PRO A 410 -18.08 -14.98 -23.41
C PRO A 410 -19.58 -15.10 -23.09
N ASP A 411 -20.38 -15.42 -24.11
CA ASP A 411 -21.76 -15.92 -23.97
C ASP A 411 -22.78 -14.97 -23.28
N MET A 412 -22.48 -13.68 -23.06
CA MET A 412 -23.43 -12.70 -22.48
C MET A 412 -23.16 -11.27 -22.95
N TRP A 413 -24.23 -10.50 -23.23
CA TRP A 413 -24.11 -9.05 -23.44
C TRP A 413 -23.59 -8.38 -22.17
N SER A 414 -22.47 -7.67 -22.30
CA SER A 414 -21.74 -7.07 -21.20
C SER A 414 -21.15 -5.74 -21.62
N SER A 415 -21.39 -4.67 -20.86
CA SER A 415 -20.79 -3.36 -21.14
C SER A 415 -20.18 -2.73 -19.90
N GLU A 416 -20.68 -1.57 -19.47
CA GLU A 416 -20.14 -0.80 -18.33
C GLU A 416 -20.02 -1.70 -17.11
N ASN A 417 -18.80 -1.79 -16.59
CA ASN A 417 -18.35 -2.78 -15.65
C ASN A 417 -17.43 -2.23 -14.55
N GLU A 418 -17.31 -3.01 -13.47
CA GLU A 418 -16.45 -2.71 -12.34
C GLU A 418 -15.76 -3.99 -11.85
N ILE A 419 -14.51 -3.89 -11.43
CA ILE A 419 -13.64 -5.03 -11.14
C ILE A 419 -13.25 -5.04 -9.66
N VAL A 420 -13.29 -6.22 -9.05
CA VAL A 420 -12.72 -6.48 -7.71
C VAL A 420 -11.79 -7.68 -7.77
N GLU A 421 -10.78 -7.74 -6.90
CA GLU A 421 -9.95 -8.93 -6.74
C GLU A 421 -10.56 -9.87 -5.69
N ILE A 422 -10.57 -11.17 -5.95
CA ILE A 422 -11.01 -12.20 -5.01
C ILE A 422 -9.85 -12.56 -4.08
N GLU A 423 -10.12 -12.69 -2.77
CA GLU A 423 -9.13 -13.04 -1.74
C GLU A 423 -8.72 -14.53 -1.75
N ASP A 424 -8.42 -15.10 -2.92
CA ASP A 424 -8.03 -16.50 -3.10
C ASP A 424 -6.50 -16.74 -3.11
N GLY A 425 -5.72 -15.66 -3.14
CA GLY A 425 -4.26 -15.69 -3.22
C GLY A 425 -3.70 -16.05 -4.60
N LYS A 426 -4.53 -16.09 -5.65
CA LYS A 426 -4.15 -16.39 -7.04
C LYS A 426 -4.26 -15.17 -7.96
N GLY A 427 -4.83 -14.07 -7.47
CA GLY A 427 -5.07 -12.87 -8.27
C GLY A 427 -6.29 -12.98 -9.18
N THR A 428 -7.29 -13.77 -8.78
CA THR A 428 -8.55 -13.90 -9.55
C THR A 428 -9.30 -12.58 -9.53
N LEU A 429 -9.66 -12.08 -10.72
CA LEU A 429 -10.44 -10.85 -10.88
C LEU A 429 -11.90 -11.19 -11.12
N ARG A 430 -12.80 -10.47 -10.46
CA ARG A 430 -14.25 -10.56 -10.68
C ARG A 430 -14.78 -9.25 -11.24
N MET A 431 -15.37 -9.33 -12.42
CA MET A 431 -15.98 -8.19 -13.10
C MET A 431 -17.50 -8.26 -12.97
N PHE A 432 -18.11 -7.22 -12.40
CA PHE A 432 -19.56 -6.96 -12.44
C PHE A 432 -19.86 -6.08 -13.63
N PHE A 433 -20.95 -6.31 -14.34
CA PHE A 433 -21.23 -5.56 -15.57
C PHE A 433 -22.72 -5.35 -15.84
N ARG A 434 -22.99 -4.21 -16.49
CA ARG A 434 -24.25 -3.88 -17.14
C ARG A 434 -24.60 -4.95 -18.17
N ASN A 435 -25.84 -5.41 -18.14
CA ASN A 435 -26.31 -6.54 -18.93
C ASN A 435 -27.84 -6.50 -19.14
N GLY A 436 -28.37 -7.51 -19.85
CA GLY A 436 -29.78 -7.53 -20.30
C GLY A 436 -30.70 -8.42 -19.48
N ASN A 437 -30.21 -9.03 -18.40
CA ASN A 437 -30.90 -10.09 -17.68
C ASN A 437 -31.75 -9.58 -16.50
N ASN A 438 -31.80 -8.27 -16.26
CA ASN A 438 -32.43 -7.63 -15.09
C ASN A 438 -31.94 -8.22 -13.76
N ALA A 439 -30.68 -8.64 -13.72
CA ALA A 439 -30.04 -9.19 -12.54
C ALA A 439 -28.56 -8.75 -12.46
N ILE A 440 -28.01 -8.78 -11.25
CA ILE A 440 -26.57 -8.62 -11.06
C ILE A 440 -25.88 -9.86 -11.65
N CYS A 441 -24.97 -9.62 -12.59
CA CYS A 441 -24.14 -10.64 -13.21
C CYS A 441 -22.67 -10.31 -12.97
N TYR A 442 -21.83 -11.34 -12.97
CA TYR A 442 -20.38 -11.18 -12.92
C TYR A 442 -19.68 -12.24 -13.77
N ALA A 443 -18.41 -12.03 -14.09
CA ALA A 443 -17.52 -13.01 -14.70
C ALA A 443 -16.16 -12.96 -13.99
N ASP A 444 -15.54 -14.11 -13.81
CA ASP A 444 -14.22 -14.22 -13.20
C ASP A 444 -13.16 -14.34 -14.29
N ALA A 445 -12.02 -13.67 -14.13
CA ALA A 445 -10.85 -13.80 -14.97
C ALA A 445 -9.65 -14.29 -14.13
N GLU A 446 -8.97 -15.32 -14.63
CA GLU A 446 -7.84 -15.96 -13.95
C GLU A 446 -6.60 -15.90 -14.84
N LYS A 447 -5.41 -15.79 -14.22
CA LYS A 447 -4.15 -15.83 -14.95
C LYS A 447 -3.83 -17.25 -15.43
N ASP A 448 -3.38 -17.37 -16.68
CA ASP A 448 -2.78 -18.60 -17.19
C ASP A 448 -1.28 -18.72 -16.83
N GLU A 449 -0.61 -19.75 -17.34
CA GLU A 449 0.83 -19.98 -17.11
C GLU A 449 1.74 -18.87 -17.70
N THR A 450 1.22 -18.06 -18.62
CA THR A 450 1.92 -16.91 -19.21
C THR A 450 1.68 -15.61 -18.44
N GLY A 451 0.78 -15.62 -17.45
CA GLY A 451 0.39 -14.47 -16.65
C GLY A 451 -0.71 -13.62 -17.28
N GLU A 452 -1.32 -14.07 -18.37
CA GLU A 452 -2.43 -13.38 -19.02
C GLU A 452 -3.77 -13.79 -18.42
N TYR A 453 -4.68 -12.82 -18.24
CA TYR A 453 -6.02 -13.07 -17.70
C TYR A 453 -6.94 -13.65 -18.77
N HIS A 454 -7.68 -14.69 -18.41
CA HIS A 454 -8.72 -15.31 -19.24
C HIS A 454 -10.04 -15.43 -18.49
N PHE A 455 -11.14 -15.06 -19.15
CA PHE A 455 -12.48 -15.09 -18.59
C PHE A 455 -13.09 -16.50 -18.53
N LYS A 456 -13.73 -16.78 -17.39
CA LYS A 456 -14.72 -17.84 -17.24
C LYS A 456 -16.09 -17.36 -17.72
N ARG A 457 -17.00 -18.31 -17.89
CA ARG A 457 -18.39 -18.00 -18.24
C ARG A 457 -19.06 -17.14 -17.17
N PRO A 458 -19.87 -16.15 -17.58
CA PRO A 458 -20.56 -15.27 -16.66
C PRO A 458 -21.61 -16.00 -15.82
N VAL A 459 -21.78 -15.52 -14.59
CA VAL A 459 -22.72 -16.02 -13.59
C VAL A 459 -23.83 -14.99 -13.37
N ASN A 460 -25.07 -15.45 -13.46
CA ASN A 460 -26.25 -14.67 -13.07
C ASN A 460 -26.61 -14.98 -11.61
N THR A 461 -26.50 -13.99 -10.73
CA THR A 461 -26.76 -14.14 -9.28
C THR A 461 -28.24 -14.29 -8.94
N ARG A 462 -29.14 -14.01 -9.89
CA ARG A 462 -30.60 -13.92 -9.73
C ARG A 462 -31.07 -12.81 -8.79
N VAL A 463 -30.18 -11.92 -8.35
CA VAL A 463 -30.54 -10.71 -7.60
C VAL A 463 -31.10 -9.68 -8.57
N SER A 464 -32.41 -9.45 -8.50
CA SER A 464 -33.15 -8.59 -9.44
C SER A 464 -32.75 -7.12 -9.31
N VAL A 465 -32.35 -6.50 -10.42
CA VAL A 465 -31.96 -5.09 -10.50
C VAL A 465 -32.30 -4.49 -11.86
N THR A 466 -32.15 -3.17 -12.01
CA THR A 466 -32.07 -2.54 -13.34
C THR A 466 -30.69 -2.83 -13.93
N SER A 467 -30.56 -3.88 -14.73
CA SER A 467 -29.25 -4.27 -15.27
C SER A 467 -28.82 -3.44 -16.49
N GLY A 468 -29.68 -2.55 -17.01
CA GLY A 468 -29.39 -1.65 -18.13
C GLY A 468 -28.79 -0.29 -17.75
N CYS A 469 -28.14 -0.20 -16.59
CA CYS A 469 -27.42 0.98 -16.11
C CYS A 469 -26.02 0.54 -15.65
N ASN A 470 -25.07 1.47 -15.57
CA ASN A 470 -23.78 1.25 -14.92
C ASN A 470 -23.97 0.66 -13.51
N VAL A 471 -22.99 -0.16 -13.12
CA VAL A 471 -22.87 -0.79 -11.82
C VAL A 471 -21.56 -0.34 -11.20
N SER A 472 -21.56 -0.09 -9.89
CA SER A 472 -20.31 0.07 -9.15
C SER A 472 -20.14 -1.05 -8.13
N ALA A 473 -18.92 -1.49 -7.93
CA ALA A 473 -18.55 -2.61 -7.08
C ALA A 473 -17.21 -2.37 -6.36
N ILE A 474 -17.15 -2.68 -5.06
CA ILE A 474 -15.89 -2.66 -4.30
C ILE A 474 -15.77 -3.93 -3.45
N SER A 475 -14.54 -4.38 -3.23
CA SER A 475 -14.24 -5.28 -2.11
C SER A 475 -14.11 -4.44 -0.84
N TYR A 476 -14.90 -4.75 0.17
CA TYR A 476 -14.81 -4.09 1.47
C TYR A 476 -13.59 -4.61 2.25
N SER A 477 -12.80 -3.73 2.82
CA SER A 477 -11.50 -4.04 3.42
C SER A 477 -11.58 -4.99 4.63
N LYS A 478 -12.74 -5.03 5.31
CA LYS A 478 -13.00 -5.91 6.44
C LYS A 478 -13.88 -7.08 6.03
N LYS A 479 -13.60 -8.23 6.63
CA LYS A 479 -14.49 -9.39 6.52
C LYS A 479 -15.82 -9.11 7.23
N ILE A 480 -16.91 -9.54 6.61
CA ILE A 480 -18.25 -9.56 7.20
C ILE A 480 -18.63 -11.02 7.37
N ASP A 481 -19.04 -11.41 8.57
CA ASP A 481 -19.32 -12.80 8.93
C ASP A 481 -18.14 -13.75 8.62
N GLY A 482 -16.91 -13.24 8.75
CA GLY A 482 -15.68 -14.00 8.49
C GLY A 482 -15.35 -14.23 7.02
N LYS A 483 -16.10 -13.66 6.07
CA LYS A 483 -15.92 -13.79 4.61
C LYS A 483 -15.54 -12.46 3.96
N GLN A 484 -14.90 -12.51 2.79
CA GLN A 484 -14.73 -11.35 1.93
C GLN A 484 -16.11 -10.80 1.57
N ALA A 485 -16.30 -9.49 1.70
CA ALA A 485 -17.54 -8.82 1.36
C ALA A 485 -17.37 -7.95 0.11
N ILE A 486 -18.24 -8.14 -0.89
CA ILE A 486 -18.28 -7.31 -2.10
C ILE A 486 -19.56 -6.49 -2.08
N MET A 487 -19.43 -5.18 -2.23
CA MET A 487 -20.55 -4.24 -2.20
C MET A 487 -20.83 -3.73 -3.61
N VAL A 488 -22.07 -3.90 -4.08
CA VAL A 488 -22.50 -3.60 -5.45
C VAL A 488 -23.63 -2.58 -5.43
N ALA A 489 -23.39 -1.38 -5.93
CA ALA A 489 -24.36 -0.29 -6.02
C ALA A 489 -24.97 -0.19 -7.43
N CYS A 490 -26.30 -0.20 -7.51
CA CYS A 490 -27.02 -0.03 -8.79
C CYS A 490 -28.53 0.30 -8.57
N PRO A 491 -29.24 0.79 -9.61
CA PRO A 491 -30.69 0.96 -9.56
C PRO A 491 -31.43 -0.39 -9.54
N THR A 492 -32.61 -0.47 -8.92
CA THR A 492 -33.30 -1.76 -8.68
C THR A 492 -34.72 -1.89 -9.22
N SER A 493 -35.24 -0.87 -9.91
CA SER A 493 -36.61 -0.85 -10.43
C SER A 493 -36.70 -1.12 -11.94
N ASN A 494 -37.88 -1.02 -12.56
CA ASN A 494 -37.98 -1.00 -14.03
C ASN A 494 -37.54 0.38 -14.54
N GLY A 495 -36.22 0.63 -14.54
CA GLY A 495 -35.59 1.89 -14.94
C GLY A 495 -34.64 2.46 -13.89
N ARG A 496 -33.97 3.56 -14.23
CA ARG A 496 -32.96 4.26 -13.41
C ARG A 496 -33.57 4.96 -12.19
N ALA A 497 -33.97 4.16 -11.19
CA ALA A 497 -34.56 4.62 -9.94
C ALA A 497 -34.36 3.60 -8.81
N ASN A 498 -34.54 4.08 -7.58
CA ASN A 498 -34.50 3.31 -6.34
C ASN A 498 -33.16 2.57 -6.18
N GLY A 499 -32.08 3.36 -6.09
CA GLY A 499 -30.72 2.84 -5.88
C GLY A 499 -30.61 2.01 -4.61
N LYS A 500 -29.77 0.97 -4.69
CA LYS A 500 -29.43 0.13 -3.55
C LYS A 500 -27.95 -0.21 -3.53
N ILE A 501 -27.42 -0.49 -2.35
CA ILE A 501 -26.13 -1.14 -2.14
C ILE A 501 -26.40 -2.60 -1.74
N HIS A 502 -25.94 -3.54 -2.56
CA HIS A 502 -26.06 -4.98 -2.32
C HIS A 502 -24.75 -5.48 -1.73
N THR A 503 -24.80 -6.16 -0.59
CA THR A 503 -23.63 -6.78 0.02
C THR A 503 -23.65 -8.27 -0.26
N PHE A 504 -22.63 -8.75 -0.94
CA PHE A 504 -22.38 -10.16 -1.21
C PHE A 504 -21.25 -10.68 -0.33
N LEU A 505 -21.37 -11.89 0.19
CA LEU A 505 -20.26 -12.60 0.82
C LEU A 505 -19.72 -13.66 -0.15
N VAL A 506 -18.41 -13.69 -0.30
CA VAL A 506 -17.72 -14.68 -1.15
C VAL A 506 -17.56 -15.98 -0.37
N ASN A 507 -17.99 -17.09 -0.94
CA ASN A 507 -17.85 -18.42 -0.35
C ASN A 507 -16.49 -19.03 -0.65
N ASP A 508 -15.98 -19.85 0.27
CA ASP A 508 -14.72 -20.60 0.15
C ASP A 508 -14.84 -21.84 -0.78
N ASP A 509 -15.74 -21.80 -1.77
CA ASP A 509 -15.85 -22.86 -2.77
C ASP A 509 -14.95 -22.60 -3.98
N GLU A 510 -14.76 -23.63 -4.81
CA GLU A 510 -13.86 -23.58 -5.99
C GLU A 510 -14.27 -22.52 -7.03
N ASN A 511 -15.54 -22.10 -7.05
CA ASN A 511 -16.06 -21.11 -8.00
C ASN A 511 -16.28 -19.74 -7.34
N HIS A 512 -15.82 -19.57 -6.10
CA HIS A 512 -15.99 -18.36 -5.30
C HIS A 512 -17.44 -17.83 -5.37
N THR A 513 -18.44 -18.72 -5.24
CA THR A 513 -19.84 -18.30 -5.38
C THR A 513 -20.20 -17.24 -4.34
N MET A 514 -21.19 -16.40 -4.64
CA MET A 514 -21.62 -15.34 -3.73
C MET A 514 -23.00 -15.58 -3.14
N GLU A 515 -23.16 -15.24 -1.88
CA GLU A 515 -24.46 -15.14 -1.21
C GLU A 515 -24.82 -13.68 -0.93
N LEU A 516 -26.06 -13.28 -1.21
CA LEU A 516 -26.55 -11.93 -0.91
C LEU A 516 -26.83 -11.83 0.60
N LYS A 517 -26.03 -11.04 1.31
CA LYS A 517 -26.19 -10.75 2.75
C LYS A 517 -27.23 -9.66 3.00
N ASN A 518 -27.16 -8.55 2.26
CA ASN A 518 -28.11 -7.46 2.40
C ASN A 518 -28.31 -6.66 1.11
N ALA A 519 -29.43 -5.95 0.99
CA ALA A 519 -29.72 -5.01 -0.09
C ALA A 519 -30.28 -3.70 0.49
N TYR A 520 -29.38 -2.82 0.91
CA TYR A 520 -29.70 -1.54 1.57
C TYR A 520 -30.31 -0.54 0.59
N SER A 521 -31.41 0.10 0.97
CA SER A 521 -32.08 1.09 0.14
C SER A 521 -31.51 2.49 0.37
N LEU A 522 -31.10 3.16 -0.71
CA LEU A 522 -30.63 4.54 -0.69
C LEU A 522 -31.79 5.57 -0.73
N GLY A 523 -33.02 5.11 -0.51
CA GLY A 523 -34.24 5.90 -0.63
C GLY A 523 -34.96 5.73 -1.98
N GLY A 524 -36.17 6.31 -2.07
CA GLY A 524 -36.99 6.28 -3.28
C GLY A 524 -36.71 7.47 -4.20
N GLY A 525 -36.76 7.26 -5.52
CA GLY A 525 -36.60 8.32 -6.52
C GLY A 525 -35.62 7.98 -7.64
N ALA A 526 -35.31 8.96 -8.48
CA ALA A 526 -34.37 8.81 -9.59
C ALA A 526 -32.96 8.48 -9.08
N PHE A 527 -32.32 7.48 -9.67
CA PHE A 527 -30.97 7.01 -9.35
C PHE A 527 -30.39 6.35 -10.60
N ALA A 528 -29.31 6.90 -11.15
CA ALA A 528 -28.69 6.43 -12.39
C ALA A 528 -27.26 5.95 -12.12
N TYR A 529 -26.24 6.54 -12.75
CA TYR A 529 -24.85 6.11 -12.57
C TYR A 529 -24.38 6.44 -11.17
N CYS A 530 -23.47 5.62 -10.65
CA CYS A 530 -22.88 5.84 -9.35
C CYS A 530 -21.49 5.23 -9.29
N CYS A 531 -20.67 5.72 -8.37
CA CYS A 531 -19.39 5.11 -8.04
C CYS A 531 -19.25 5.08 -6.51
N LEU A 532 -19.04 3.88 -5.97
CA LEU A 532 -18.94 3.58 -4.55
C LEU A 532 -17.46 3.40 -4.17
N THR A 533 -17.05 3.94 -3.04
CA THR A 533 -15.72 3.70 -2.46
C THR A 533 -15.81 3.54 -0.94
N GLU A 534 -14.82 2.88 -0.35
CA GLU A 534 -14.66 2.78 1.11
C GLU A 534 -13.79 3.94 1.60
N GLN A 535 -14.22 4.63 2.66
CA GLN A 535 -13.43 5.67 3.30
C GLN A 535 -12.45 5.08 4.32
N ALA A 536 -11.43 5.86 4.71
CA ALA A 536 -10.39 5.40 5.63
C ALA A 536 -10.91 4.95 7.03
N ASP A 537 -12.10 5.39 7.44
CA ASP A 537 -12.76 4.96 8.68
C ASP A 537 -13.64 3.70 8.51
N GLY A 538 -13.75 3.17 7.30
CA GLY A 538 -14.56 2.01 6.93
C GLY A 538 -16.01 2.33 6.59
N SER A 539 -16.41 3.62 6.59
CA SER A 539 -17.71 4.04 6.05
C SER A 539 -17.71 3.99 4.52
N LEU A 540 -18.89 3.99 3.91
CA LEU A 540 -19.04 3.94 2.46
C LEU A 540 -19.39 5.32 1.92
N ALA A 541 -18.68 5.76 0.89
CA ALA A 541 -18.98 7.00 0.22
C ALA A 541 -19.41 6.75 -1.23
N LEU A 542 -20.41 7.49 -1.67
CA LEU A 542 -21.09 7.29 -2.95
C LEU A 542 -21.18 8.63 -3.69
N LEU A 543 -20.68 8.65 -4.92
CA LEU A 543 -21.06 9.65 -5.92
C LEU A 543 -22.16 9.07 -6.82
N TRP A 544 -23.22 9.82 -7.07
CA TRP A 544 -24.34 9.32 -7.87
C TRP A 544 -25.16 10.38 -8.60
N GLU A 545 -25.85 9.94 -9.66
CA GLU A 545 -26.71 10.75 -10.51
C GLU A 545 -28.18 10.69 -10.10
N LYS A 546 -28.80 11.86 -9.88
CA LYS A 546 -30.25 12.00 -9.67
C LYS A 546 -31.01 12.14 -11.00
N GLY A 547 -30.80 11.18 -11.90
CA GLY A 547 -31.35 11.17 -13.26
C GLY A 547 -30.39 11.77 -14.31
N ASN A 548 -30.85 11.86 -15.55
CA ASN A 548 -30.03 12.29 -16.70
C ASN A 548 -29.94 13.83 -16.77
N GLY A 549 -29.08 14.45 -15.96
CA GLY A 549 -28.78 15.89 -15.98
C GLY A 549 -28.88 16.57 -14.61
N GLY A 550 -28.15 17.68 -14.44
CA GLY A 550 -27.98 18.38 -13.16
C GLY A 550 -26.60 18.18 -12.53
N GLY A 551 -26.50 18.22 -11.21
CA GLY A 551 -25.25 17.94 -10.48
C GLY A 551 -25.10 16.46 -10.10
N ILE A 552 -23.89 16.07 -9.68
CA ILE A 552 -23.60 14.76 -9.08
C ILE A 552 -23.57 14.92 -7.56
N PHE A 553 -24.17 13.96 -6.87
CA PHE A 553 -24.36 14.04 -5.42
C PHE A 553 -23.37 13.15 -4.67
N PHE A 554 -22.78 13.72 -3.61
CA PHE A 554 -21.93 13.02 -2.65
C PHE A 554 -22.72 12.70 -1.37
N ASN A 555 -22.65 11.44 -0.95
CA ASN A 555 -23.19 10.96 0.32
C ASN A 555 -22.21 9.99 0.98
N SER A 556 -22.21 9.98 2.32
CA SER A 556 -21.50 9.01 3.16
C SER A 556 -22.51 8.20 3.95
N TYR A 557 -22.25 6.91 4.14
CA TYR A 557 -23.10 5.94 4.83
C TYR A 557 -22.26 5.13 5.81
N ASP A 558 -22.75 4.98 7.05
CA ASP A 558 -22.15 4.04 7.98
C ASP A 558 -22.39 2.61 7.48
N VAL A 559 -21.33 1.81 7.38
CA VAL A 559 -21.43 0.41 6.93
C VAL A 559 -22.40 -0.41 7.79
N LYS A 560 -22.54 -0.07 9.08
CA LYS A 560 -23.47 -0.74 10.00
C LYS A 560 -24.92 -0.45 9.66
N GLU A 561 -25.23 0.67 9.01
CA GLU A 561 -26.57 0.91 8.48
C GLU A 561 -26.81 0.13 7.19
N VAL A 562 -25.77 0.02 6.36
CA VAL A 562 -25.82 -0.68 5.07
C VAL A 562 -25.96 -2.19 5.27
N VAL A 563 -25.49 -2.75 6.39
CA VAL A 563 -25.55 -4.18 6.68
C VAL A 563 -25.77 -4.38 8.19
N PRO A 564 -26.98 -4.11 8.72
CA PRO A 564 -27.22 -4.05 10.16
C PRO A 564 -26.99 -5.37 10.92
N ASP A 565 -27.19 -6.51 10.24
CA ASP A 565 -26.99 -7.85 10.81
C ASP A 565 -25.65 -8.48 10.40
N GLY A 566 -24.70 -7.67 9.92
CA GLY A 566 -23.35 -8.14 9.62
C GLY A 566 -22.48 -8.14 10.88
N ALA A 567 -21.75 -9.23 11.12
CA ALA A 567 -20.68 -9.25 12.08
C ALA A 567 -19.46 -8.55 11.45
N PHE A 568 -19.43 -7.23 11.56
CA PHE A 568 -18.22 -6.43 11.37
C PHE A 568 -17.32 -6.69 12.55
N GLY A 569 -16.03 -6.82 12.36
CA GLY A 569 -15.10 -6.73 13.49
C GLY A 569 -15.09 -5.34 14.14
N SER A 570 -16.20 -4.83 14.73
CA SER A 570 -16.30 -3.50 15.37
C SER A 570 -17.45 -3.29 16.38
N ALA A 571 -17.20 -2.43 17.38
CA ALA A 571 -17.96 -1.87 18.53
C ALA A 571 -19.31 -2.49 18.99
N PRO A 572 -19.46 -2.83 20.30
CA PRO A 572 -20.68 -3.42 20.87
C PRO A 572 -21.92 -2.50 20.98
N ILE A 573 -23.13 -3.05 20.77
CA ILE A 573 -24.45 -2.41 20.96
C ILE A 573 -24.74 -2.21 22.47
N LYS A 574 -25.00 -0.98 22.93
CA LYS A 574 -25.37 -0.71 24.34
C LYS A 574 -26.78 -1.26 24.67
N VAL A 575 -26.88 -2.02 25.76
CA VAL A 575 -28.13 -2.47 26.40
C VAL A 575 -28.12 -1.99 27.84
N GLU A 576 -29.14 -1.26 28.27
CA GLU A 576 -29.24 -0.80 29.66
C GLU A 576 -30.44 -1.47 30.35
N VAL A 577 -30.19 -2.12 31.48
CA VAL A 577 -31.19 -2.90 32.22
C VAL A 577 -30.98 -2.72 33.72
N ALA A 578 -32.06 -2.61 34.51
CA ALA A 578 -31.95 -2.56 35.96
C ALA A 578 -31.70 -3.96 36.54
N GLU A 579 -31.02 -4.05 37.68
CA GLU A 579 -30.85 -5.31 38.41
C GLU A 579 -32.22 -5.94 38.75
N GLY A 580 -32.46 -7.15 38.26
CA GLY A 580 -33.72 -7.88 38.41
C GLY A 580 -34.76 -7.64 37.32
N GLU A 581 -34.51 -6.74 36.36
CA GLU A 581 -35.41 -6.44 35.25
C GLU A 581 -34.92 -7.07 33.93
N ASP A 582 -35.83 -7.13 32.96
CA ASP A 582 -35.59 -7.64 31.61
C ASP A 582 -35.62 -6.51 30.58
N TYR A 583 -34.68 -6.55 29.63
CA TYR A 583 -34.68 -5.73 28.43
C TYR A 583 -34.79 -6.64 27.21
N THR A 584 -35.84 -6.45 26.40
CA THR A 584 -36.11 -7.33 25.26
C THR A 584 -35.89 -6.65 23.92
N LEU A 585 -35.24 -7.34 22.99
CA LEU A 585 -35.11 -6.94 21.58
C LEU A 585 -35.71 -8.02 20.69
N SER A 586 -36.42 -7.62 19.65
CA SER A 586 -37.03 -8.54 18.68
C SER A 586 -36.28 -8.45 17.36
N TYR A 587 -35.86 -9.59 16.84
CA TYR A 587 -35.15 -9.74 15.57
C TYR A 587 -35.94 -10.61 14.62
N GLU A 588 -35.96 -10.26 13.34
CA GLU A 588 -36.45 -11.16 12.31
C GLU A 588 -35.41 -12.26 12.06
N GLY A 589 -35.84 -13.51 12.06
CA GLY A 589 -34.95 -14.67 11.87
C GLY A 589 -34.47 -15.31 13.18
N ASP A 590 -33.50 -16.20 13.04
CA ASP A 590 -32.95 -16.98 14.15
C ASP A 590 -31.78 -16.25 14.83
N VAL A 591 -31.78 -16.27 16.17
CA VAL A 591 -30.66 -15.74 16.96
C VAL A 591 -30.03 -16.83 17.82
N THR A 592 -28.70 -16.85 17.80
CA THR A 592 -27.84 -17.74 18.59
C THR A 592 -26.96 -16.90 19.52
N ILE A 593 -26.68 -17.45 20.70
CA ILE A 593 -25.78 -16.85 21.70
C ILE A 593 -24.38 -17.42 21.45
N ASP A 594 -23.47 -16.60 20.94
CA ASP A 594 -22.09 -16.99 20.66
C ASP A 594 -21.19 -16.81 21.89
N THR A 595 -21.46 -15.79 22.69
CA THR A 595 -20.74 -15.52 23.94
C THR A 595 -21.72 -15.02 25.00
N GLU A 596 -21.75 -15.72 26.12
CA GLU A 596 -22.56 -15.35 27.28
C GLU A 596 -21.95 -14.14 28.01
N PRO A 597 -22.76 -13.26 28.62
CA PRO A 597 -22.26 -12.25 29.55
C PRO A 597 -21.67 -12.86 30.82
N ASP A 598 -20.88 -12.07 31.56
CA ASP A 598 -20.53 -12.38 32.94
C ASP A 598 -21.83 -12.58 33.73
N ALA A 599 -22.05 -13.83 34.12
CA ALA A 599 -23.26 -14.26 34.80
C ALA A 599 -23.48 -13.59 36.16
N SER A 600 -22.46 -12.94 36.73
CA SER A 600 -22.61 -12.12 37.94
C SER A 600 -23.21 -10.74 37.66
N THR A 601 -23.20 -10.29 36.41
CA THR A 601 -23.67 -8.98 35.97
C THR A 601 -24.99 -9.09 35.20
N ALA A 602 -25.08 -9.94 34.17
CA ALA A 602 -26.30 -10.11 33.38
C ALA A 602 -26.47 -11.57 32.89
N SER A 603 -27.65 -11.90 32.39
CA SER A 603 -27.90 -13.11 31.60
C SER A 603 -28.67 -12.78 30.33
N VAL A 604 -28.64 -13.67 29.33
CA VAL A 604 -29.40 -13.50 28.10
C VAL A 604 -30.15 -14.77 27.71
N SER A 605 -31.31 -14.61 27.09
CA SER A 605 -32.11 -15.73 26.58
C SER A 605 -32.79 -15.37 25.26
N VAL A 606 -33.08 -16.37 24.43
CA VAL A 606 -33.72 -16.20 23.12
C VAL A 606 -35.01 -17.02 23.05
N VAL A 607 -36.11 -16.38 22.66
CA VAL A 607 -37.41 -17.04 22.43
C VAL A 607 -37.83 -16.87 20.98
N LYS A 608 -38.06 -17.98 20.26
CA LYS A 608 -38.47 -17.96 18.85
C LYS A 608 -39.99 -17.99 18.71
N ASN A 609 -40.55 -17.03 18.00
CA ASN A 609 -41.97 -16.95 17.66
C ASN A 609 -42.16 -17.10 16.14
N SER A 610 -43.10 -17.94 15.70
CA SER A 610 -43.42 -18.13 14.28
C SER A 610 -44.82 -17.62 13.99
N TYR A 611 -44.95 -16.76 12.97
CA TYR A 611 -46.23 -16.16 12.56
C TYR A 611 -46.59 -16.55 11.12
N LEU A 612 -47.88 -16.73 10.85
CA LEU A 612 -48.42 -16.91 9.50
C LEU A 612 -48.75 -15.55 8.86
N GLY A 613 -48.28 -15.34 7.64
CA GLY A 613 -48.47 -14.10 6.90
C GLY A 613 -49.75 -14.06 6.04
N MET A 614 -50.29 -12.85 5.85
CA MET A 614 -51.36 -12.57 4.89
C MET A 614 -50.85 -11.74 3.71
N CYS A 615 -51.26 -12.08 2.50
CA CYS A 615 -50.97 -11.36 1.28
C CYS A 615 -52.19 -10.54 0.84
N SER A 616 -51.94 -9.29 0.42
CA SER A 616 -52.95 -8.42 -0.17
C SER A 616 -53.26 -8.81 -1.61
N HIS A 617 -54.52 -8.63 -2.04
CA HIS A 617 -54.91 -8.75 -3.45
C HIS A 617 -54.21 -7.65 -4.25
N SER A 618 -53.60 -7.99 -5.39
CA SER A 618 -52.79 -7.06 -6.21
C SER A 618 -53.63 -5.99 -6.93
N GLY A 619 -54.93 -6.25 -7.04
CA GLY A 619 -55.88 -5.42 -7.81
C GLY A 619 -55.91 -5.77 -9.29
N ILE A 620 -55.14 -6.78 -9.70
CA ILE A 620 -55.09 -7.32 -11.06
C ILE A 620 -55.81 -8.66 -11.08
N ASP A 621 -56.83 -8.80 -11.92
CA ASP A 621 -57.59 -10.05 -12.09
C ASP A 621 -56.77 -11.02 -12.96
N SER A 622 -56.26 -12.11 -12.39
CA SER A 622 -55.59 -13.19 -13.14
C SER A 622 -56.43 -14.44 -13.05
N ASP A 623 -57.18 -14.75 -14.12
CA ASP A 623 -58.22 -15.79 -14.20
C ASP A 623 -57.93 -17.04 -13.35
N SER A 624 -58.54 -17.10 -12.17
CA SER A 624 -58.44 -18.26 -11.26
C SER A 624 -56.98 -18.60 -10.85
N SER A 625 -56.11 -17.60 -10.72
CA SER A 625 -54.69 -17.74 -10.36
C SER A 625 -54.31 -16.97 -9.10
N LEU A 626 -53.46 -17.58 -8.26
CA LEU A 626 -52.84 -16.95 -7.09
C LEU A 626 -51.97 -15.72 -7.45
N ASP A 627 -51.60 -15.52 -8.72
CA ASP A 627 -50.93 -14.29 -9.18
C ASP A 627 -51.79 -13.02 -9.02
N SER A 628 -53.08 -13.18 -8.71
CA SER A 628 -53.96 -12.08 -8.29
C SER A 628 -53.61 -11.52 -6.89
N PHE A 629 -52.64 -12.10 -6.17
CA PHE A 629 -52.14 -11.64 -4.88
C PHE A 629 -50.68 -11.20 -4.95
N VAL A 630 -50.32 -10.24 -4.10
CA VAL A 630 -48.93 -9.82 -3.91
C VAL A 630 -48.16 -10.98 -3.27
N LYS A 631 -47.00 -11.33 -3.83
CA LYS A 631 -46.21 -12.50 -3.38
C LYS A 631 -45.54 -12.29 -2.02
N THR A 632 -45.35 -11.05 -1.61
CA THR A 632 -44.83 -10.69 -0.28
C THR A 632 -45.96 -10.61 0.74
N VAL A 633 -45.72 -11.18 1.92
CA VAL A 633 -46.60 -11.01 3.08
C VAL A 633 -46.69 -9.52 3.44
N ASP A 634 -47.91 -9.05 3.60
CA ASP A 634 -48.21 -7.70 4.07
C ASP A 634 -48.18 -7.71 5.61
N LYS A 635 -47.02 -7.32 6.17
CA LYS A 635 -46.74 -7.33 7.61
C LYS A 635 -47.67 -6.40 8.42
N SER A 636 -48.45 -5.53 7.76
CA SER A 636 -49.44 -4.67 8.42
C SER A 636 -50.76 -5.37 8.74
N LEU A 637 -50.96 -6.59 8.21
CA LEU A 637 -52.19 -7.34 8.34
C LEU A 637 -52.05 -8.44 9.40
N ASN A 638 -53.00 -8.49 10.32
CA ASN A 638 -53.10 -9.60 11.27
C ASN A 638 -54.35 -10.44 10.98
N ILE A 639 -54.20 -11.76 11.11
CA ILE A 639 -55.32 -12.68 10.90
C ILE A 639 -56.45 -12.48 11.92
N SER A 640 -56.11 -12.05 13.15
CA SER A 640 -57.07 -11.69 14.18
C SER A 640 -57.94 -10.50 13.79
N ASP A 641 -57.45 -9.60 12.92
CA ASP A 641 -58.24 -8.47 12.43
C ASP A 641 -59.38 -8.91 11.51
N ALA A 642 -59.34 -10.14 11.00
CA ALA A 642 -60.37 -10.74 10.16
C ALA A 642 -61.45 -11.51 10.95
N GLU A 643 -61.41 -11.49 12.29
CA GLU A 643 -62.38 -12.20 13.13
C GLU A 643 -63.77 -11.53 13.10
N PHE A 644 -64.81 -12.34 12.92
CA PHE A 644 -66.21 -11.90 13.01
C PHE A 644 -66.93 -12.63 14.14
N THR A 645 -67.58 -11.86 15.01
CA THR A 645 -68.50 -12.34 16.04
C THR A 645 -69.88 -12.55 15.44
N PHE A 646 -70.41 -13.77 15.57
CA PHE A 646 -71.75 -14.13 15.07
C PHE A 646 -72.76 -14.07 16.22
N THR A 647 -73.71 -13.15 16.16
CA THR A 647 -74.77 -12.98 17.17
C THR A 647 -76.11 -13.40 16.61
N ALA A 648 -76.80 -14.32 17.28
CA ALA A 648 -78.09 -14.85 16.84
C ALA A 648 -79.18 -13.78 16.89
N SER A 649 -79.97 -13.66 15.81
CA SER A 649 -81.06 -12.70 15.63
C SER A 649 -82.26 -13.42 14.98
N GLY A 650 -83.06 -14.10 15.81
CA GLY A 650 -84.13 -14.98 15.34
C GLY A 650 -83.56 -16.22 14.63
N ASN A 651 -83.93 -16.44 13.36
CA ASN A 651 -83.38 -17.51 12.52
C ASN A 651 -82.15 -17.04 11.69
N ASP A 652 -81.73 -15.79 11.86
CA ASP A 652 -80.65 -15.15 11.12
C ASP A 652 -79.51 -14.72 12.09
N TRP A 653 -78.44 -14.16 11.53
CA TRP A 653 -77.23 -13.77 12.25
C TRP A 653 -76.87 -12.31 12.01
N GLN A 654 -76.48 -11.60 13.07
CA GLN A 654 -75.71 -10.37 12.95
C GLN A 654 -74.23 -10.72 13.03
N ILE A 655 -73.49 -10.46 11.96
CA ILE A 655 -72.08 -10.84 11.83
C ILE A 655 -71.24 -9.56 11.92
N LYS A 656 -70.46 -9.40 13.00
CA LYS A 656 -69.76 -8.15 13.32
C LYS A 656 -68.25 -8.39 13.48
N ASN A 657 -67.43 -7.59 12.82
CA ASN A 657 -66.03 -7.44 13.20
C ASN A 657 -65.93 -6.41 14.32
N GLU A 658 -65.51 -6.85 15.51
CA GLU A 658 -65.46 -6.00 16.69
C GLU A 658 -64.34 -4.95 16.58
N THR A 659 -63.17 -5.35 16.06
CA THR A 659 -61.98 -4.49 15.94
C THR A 659 -62.23 -3.23 15.14
N LYS A 660 -62.92 -3.35 13.99
CA LYS A 660 -63.24 -2.21 13.12
C LYS A 660 -64.65 -1.65 13.33
N ASN A 661 -65.41 -2.26 14.24
CA ASN A 661 -66.80 -1.90 14.52
C ASN A 661 -67.68 -1.87 13.25
N LEU A 662 -67.60 -2.93 12.43
CA LEU A 662 -68.32 -3.07 11.16
C LEU A 662 -69.13 -4.37 11.12
N TYR A 663 -70.35 -4.31 10.61
CA TYR A 663 -71.21 -5.46 10.34
C TYR A 663 -71.09 -5.90 8.88
N LEU A 664 -71.05 -7.21 8.63
CA LEU A 664 -71.23 -7.79 7.31
C LEU A 664 -72.70 -7.63 6.92
N THR A 665 -72.95 -6.79 5.92
CA THR A 665 -74.29 -6.48 5.39
C THR A 665 -74.50 -6.96 3.95
N ASN A 666 -73.42 -7.25 3.23
CA ASN A 666 -73.43 -7.70 1.84
C ASN A 666 -74.29 -6.81 0.91
N ALA A 667 -74.20 -5.49 1.08
CA ALA A 667 -75.03 -4.53 0.36
C ALA A 667 -74.67 -4.42 -1.14
N GLY A 668 -73.40 -4.66 -1.51
CA GLY A 668 -72.90 -4.65 -2.88
C GLY A 668 -71.52 -5.31 -2.98
N ALA A 669 -71.02 -5.59 -4.20
CA ALA A 669 -69.72 -6.28 -4.39
C ALA A 669 -68.53 -5.55 -3.74
N ASP A 670 -68.52 -4.21 -3.81
CA ASP A 670 -67.51 -3.36 -3.15
C ASP A 670 -67.95 -2.83 -1.78
N SER A 671 -69.12 -3.25 -1.28
CA SER A 671 -69.77 -2.71 -0.08
C SER A 671 -70.28 -3.83 0.82
N PHE A 672 -69.39 -4.69 1.30
CA PHE A 672 -69.74 -5.79 2.19
C PHE A 672 -70.04 -5.32 3.61
N PHE A 673 -69.39 -4.26 4.07
CA PHE A 673 -69.38 -3.86 5.47
C PHE A 673 -70.02 -2.50 5.71
N ASN A 674 -70.79 -2.38 6.80
CA ASN A 674 -71.42 -1.14 7.23
C ASN A 674 -71.40 -1.01 8.76
N VAL A 675 -71.46 0.21 9.29
CA VAL A 675 -71.57 0.45 10.74
C VAL A 675 -72.92 0.01 11.32
N ASN A 676 -73.96 -0.06 10.48
CA ASN A 676 -75.29 -0.51 10.88
C ASN A 676 -75.44 -2.02 10.66
N ALA A 677 -76.07 -2.70 11.63
CA ALA A 677 -76.31 -4.13 11.56
C ALA A 677 -77.30 -4.52 10.46
N ALA A 678 -77.07 -5.67 9.83
CA ALA A 678 -78.03 -6.36 8.97
C ALA A 678 -78.14 -7.83 9.40
N ASN A 679 -79.32 -8.42 9.19
CA ASN A 679 -79.51 -9.84 9.42
C ASN A 679 -79.02 -10.63 8.20
N MET A 680 -78.15 -11.60 8.46
CA MET A 680 -77.54 -12.50 7.48
C MET A 680 -78.03 -13.93 7.72
N GLN A 681 -78.51 -14.57 6.67
CA GLN A 681 -78.81 -15.99 6.66
C GLN A 681 -77.54 -16.78 6.47
N VAL A 682 -77.27 -17.71 7.40
CA VAL A 682 -76.13 -18.61 7.34
C VAL A 682 -76.64 -20.04 7.44
N SER A 683 -76.57 -20.77 6.32
CA SER A 683 -77.16 -22.10 6.19
C SER A 683 -76.09 -23.14 5.87
N PRO A 684 -76.04 -24.30 6.56
CA PRO A 684 -75.11 -25.36 6.24
C PRO A 684 -75.43 -25.95 4.86
N VAL A 685 -74.38 -26.32 4.12
CA VAL A 685 -74.50 -27.04 2.85
C VAL A 685 -74.77 -28.52 3.15
N SER A 686 -75.79 -29.10 2.51
CA SER A 686 -76.19 -30.48 2.78
C SER A 686 -75.05 -31.47 2.52
N GLY A 687 -74.68 -32.27 3.53
CA GLY A 687 -73.63 -33.28 3.44
C GLY A 687 -72.19 -32.75 3.39
N LYS A 688 -71.97 -31.44 3.61
CA LYS A 688 -70.64 -30.81 3.60
C LYS A 688 -70.41 -29.96 4.85
N ASP A 689 -69.15 -29.71 5.17
CA ASP A 689 -68.72 -28.80 6.24
C ASP A 689 -68.46 -27.38 5.71
N THR A 690 -69.41 -26.85 4.95
CA THR A 690 -69.41 -25.49 4.38
C THR A 690 -70.77 -24.83 4.57
N PHE A 691 -70.84 -23.51 4.38
CA PHE A 691 -72.01 -22.69 4.67
C PHE A 691 -72.29 -21.72 3.52
N TYR A 692 -73.57 -21.50 3.24
CA TYR A 692 -74.04 -20.38 2.42
C TYR A 692 -74.31 -19.17 3.30
N ILE A 693 -73.77 -18.00 2.93
CA ILE A 693 -74.04 -16.73 3.62
C ILE A 693 -74.78 -15.80 2.65
N ARG A 694 -75.94 -15.28 3.05
CA ARG A 694 -76.71 -14.32 2.23
C ARG A 694 -77.46 -13.31 3.09
N GLN A 695 -77.83 -12.19 2.50
CA GLN A 695 -78.64 -11.18 3.19
C GLN A 695 -80.11 -11.65 3.33
N GLN A 696 -80.78 -11.31 4.45
CA GLN A 696 -82.20 -11.60 4.68
C GLN A 696 -83.10 -11.03 3.56
N ASN A 697 -84.26 -11.65 3.29
CA ASN A 697 -85.27 -11.23 2.28
C ASN A 697 -84.86 -11.36 0.80
N ASN A 698 -84.25 -12.48 0.39
CA ASN A 698 -83.81 -12.73 -1.01
C ASN A 698 -82.73 -11.74 -1.49
N GLY A 699 -81.94 -11.18 -0.58
CA GLY A 699 -80.72 -10.44 -0.94
C GLY A 699 -79.61 -11.35 -1.45
N GLY A 700 -78.54 -10.75 -1.98
CA GLY A 700 -77.44 -11.49 -2.61
C GLY A 700 -76.68 -12.40 -1.64
N TYR A 701 -76.06 -13.44 -2.22
CA TYR A 701 -75.14 -14.33 -1.55
C TYR A 701 -73.74 -13.73 -1.51
N VAL A 702 -73.00 -14.02 -0.44
CA VAL A 702 -71.56 -13.87 -0.40
C VAL A 702 -70.97 -15.10 -1.10
N MET A 703 -70.09 -14.88 -2.06
CA MET A 703 -69.38 -15.94 -2.77
C MET A 703 -67.91 -15.56 -2.93
N PHE A 704 -67.05 -16.55 -3.11
CA PHE A 704 -65.72 -16.34 -3.66
C PHE A 704 -65.78 -16.55 -5.18
N TYR A 705 -65.41 -15.53 -5.95
CA TYR A 705 -65.44 -15.54 -7.40
C TYR A 705 -64.03 -15.85 -7.94
N ALA A 706 -63.79 -17.13 -8.23
CA ALA A 706 -62.48 -17.64 -8.65
C ALA A 706 -61.86 -16.89 -9.85
N PRO A 707 -62.59 -16.53 -10.93
CA PRO A 707 -61.99 -15.82 -12.07
C PRO A 707 -61.34 -14.48 -11.72
N GLN A 708 -61.73 -13.84 -10.62
CA GLN A 708 -61.09 -12.60 -10.13
C GLN A 708 -60.45 -12.77 -8.75
N MET A 709 -60.38 -14.00 -8.25
CA MET A 709 -59.81 -14.36 -6.94
C MET A 709 -60.26 -13.46 -5.78
N ASN A 710 -61.53 -13.07 -5.75
CA ASN A 710 -62.07 -12.16 -4.73
C ASN A 710 -63.39 -12.61 -4.12
N PHE A 711 -63.65 -12.17 -2.89
CA PHE A 711 -64.99 -12.23 -2.32
C PHE A 711 -65.90 -11.23 -3.04
N ASN A 712 -67.04 -11.73 -3.53
CA ASN A 712 -67.97 -11.03 -4.38
C ASN A 712 -69.42 -11.35 -4.00
N ARG A 713 -70.36 -10.63 -4.62
CA ARG A 713 -71.80 -10.74 -4.35
C ARG A 713 -72.54 -11.17 -5.61
N ASN A 714 -73.42 -12.16 -5.49
CA ASN A 714 -74.34 -12.52 -6.56
C ASN A 714 -75.79 -12.62 -6.07
N SER A 715 -76.71 -11.95 -6.77
CA SER A 715 -78.14 -11.99 -6.48
C SER A 715 -78.81 -13.28 -6.99
N GLN A 716 -78.19 -13.98 -7.94
CA GLN A 716 -78.69 -15.24 -8.49
C GLN A 716 -77.89 -16.39 -7.90
N PHE A 717 -78.57 -17.27 -7.15
CA PHE A 717 -77.94 -18.49 -6.64
C PHE A 717 -77.76 -19.49 -7.77
N GLN A 718 -76.55 -20.03 -7.91
CA GLN A 718 -76.26 -21.11 -8.84
C GLN A 718 -76.00 -22.40 -8.06
N ALA A 719 -76.94 -23.34 -8.16
CA ALA A 719 -76.76 -24.65 -7.55
C ALA A 719 -75.56 -25.37 -8.20
N ASN A 720 -74.65 -25.89 -7.38
CA ASN A 720 -73.37 -26.57 -7.74
C ASN A 720 -72.16 -25.68 -8.04
N ASP A 721 -72.26 -24.34 -7.93
CA ASP A 721 -71.06 -23.49 -7.93
C ASP A 721 -70.43 -23.50 -6.52
N THR A 722 -69.21 -24.04 -6.43
CA THR A 722 -68.47 -24.15 -5.17
C THR A 722 -68.04 -22.79 -4.61
N GLY A 723 -68.03 -21.74 -5.43
CA GLY A 723 -67.72 -20.37 -4.97
C GLY A 723 -68.70 -19.85 -3.91
N TYR A 724 -69.94 -20.37 -3.85
CA TYR A 724 -70.91 -20.01 -2.81
C TYR A 724 -70.68 -20.76 -1.49
N GLU A 725 -69.88 -21.83 -1.49
CA GLU A 725 -69.62 -22.67 -0.33
C GLU A 725 -68.47 -22.11 0.50
N LEU A 726 -68.79 -21.35 1.56
CA LEU A 726 -67.79 -20.73 2.42
C LEU A 726 -67.50 -21.59 3.65
N THR A 727 -66.26 -21.58 4.10
CA THR A 727 -65.81 -22.26 5.31
C THR A 727 -65.80 -21.28 6.47
N LEU A 728 -66.38 -21.68 7.60
CA LEU A 728 -66.26 -20.94 8.85
C LEU A 728 -65.16 -21.59 9.70
N LEU A 729 -64.19 -20.80 10.14
CA LEU A 729 -63.11 -21.25 11.02
C LEU A 729 -63.28 -20.63 12.41
N GLU A 730 -63.70 -21.41 13.39
CA GLU A 730 -63.94 -20.97 14.78
C GLU A 730 -62.62 -20.74 15.53
N LYS A 731 -62.46 -19.57 16.12
CA LYS A 731 -61.32 -19.24 16.99
C LYS A 731 -61.28 -20.17 18.21
N GLN A 732 -60.14 -20.82 18.43
CA GLN A 732 -59.86 -21.66 19.59
C GLN A 732 -59.02 -20.91 20.63
N GLU A 733 -59.13 -21.32 21.89
CA GLU A 733 -58.29 -20.79 22.99
C GLU A 733 -56.81 -21.19 22.82
N GLU A 734 -56.55 -22.39 22.31
CA GLU A 734 -55.21 -22.91 22.00
C GLU A 734 -55.18 -23.55 20.60
N ALA A 735 -54.02 -23.50 19.95
CA ALA A 735 -53.81 -24.13 18.65
C ALA A 735 -53.67 -25.66 18.77
N SER A 736 -54.12 -26.40 17.75
CA SER A 736 -54.03 -27.87 17.69
C SER A 736 -53.86 -28.38 16.27
N ASP A 737 -53.38 -29.62 16.10
CA ASP A 737 -53.20 -30.28 14.79
C ASP A 737 -54.49 -30.45 13.96
N ARG A 738 -55.65 -30.20 14.59
CA ARG A 738 -56.96 -30.24 13.92
C ARG A 738 -57.37 -28.89 13.34
N ASP A 739 -56.58 -27.85 13.58
CA ASP A 739 -56.88 -26.51 13.10
C ASP A 739 -56.36 -26.34 11.67
N ILE A 740 -57.17 -25.74 10.80
CA ILE A 740 -56.76 -25.48 9.41
C ILE A 740 -55.74 -24.35 9.37
N ILE A 741 -55.96 -23.34 10.22
CA ILE A 741 -54.98 -22.30 10.52
C ILE A 741 -54.72 -22.41 12.02
N PRO A 742 -53.46 -22.46 12.50
CA PRO A 742 -53.17 -22.58 13.93
C PRO A 742 -54.04 -21.65 14.81
N GLY A 743 -54.86 -22.25 15.69
CA GLY A 743 -55.80 -21.53 16.54
C GLY A 743 -57.18 -21.25 15.93
N TYR A 744 -57.48 -21.73 14.72
CA TYR A 744 -58.77 -21.61 14.03
C TYR A 744 -59.21 -22.94 13.43
N ARG A 745 -60.29 -23.50 13.97
CA ARG A 745 -60.80 -24.83 13.64
C ARG A 745 -61.99 -24.77 12.70
N LYS A 746 -62.01 -25.65 11.69
CA LYS A 746 -63.16 -25.78 10.78
C LYS A 746 -64.44 -26.14 11.54
N VAL A 747 -65.50 -25.37 11.32
CA VAL A 747 -66.83 -25.69 11.83
C VAL A 747 -67.47 -26.76 10.95
N SER A 748 -67.94 -27.85 11.56
CA SER A 748 -68.71 -28.86 10.82
C SER A 748 -70.15 -28.42 10.63
N GLY A 749 -70.71 -28.66 9.44
CA GLY A 749 -72.10 -28.32 9.08
C GLY A 749 -73.13 -28.98 9.98
N ALA A 750 -72.77 -30.09 10.64
CA ALA A 750 -73.60 -30.81 11.61
C ALA A 750 -73.54 -30.23 13.04
N SER A 751 -72.53 -29.41 13.36
CA SER A 751 -72.26 -28.93 14.74
C SER A 751 -72.98 -27.62 15.07
N GLY A 752 -73.49 -26.91 14.06
CA GLY A 752 -74.13 -25.60 14.22
C GLY A 752 -73.16 -24.45 14.55
N ILE A 753 -73.60 -23.21 14.31
CA ILE A 753 -72.86 -21.98 14.66
C ILE A 753 -73.28 -21.57 16.08
N LYS A 754 -72.32 -21.15 16.91
CA LYS A 754 -72.56 -20.69 18.29
C LYS A 754 -72.88 -19.19 18.35
N ASN A 755 -73.88 -18.82 19.13
CA ASN A 755 -74.18 -17.43 19.47
C ASN A 755 -73.02 -16.82 20.29
N GLY A 756 -72.45 -15.72 19.81
CA GLY A 756 -71.25 -15.08 20.37
C GLY A 756 -69.93 -15.73 19.95
N GLY A 757 -69.95 -16.75 19.08
CA GLY A 757 -68.73 -17.36 18.56
C GLY A 757 -67.97 -16.41 17.63
N ARG A 758 -66.64 -16.52 17.62
CA ARG A 758 -65.74 -15.77 16.74
C ARG A 758 -65.22 -16.66 15.62
N TYR A 759 -65.40 -16.21 14.38
CA TYR A 759 -65.09 -16.99 13.19
C TYR A 759 -64.33 -16.17 12.15
N LEU A 760 -63.42 -16.82 11.42
CA LEU A 760 -62.99 -16.34 10.11
C LEU A 760 -63.97 -16.87 9.06
N ILE A 761 -64.31 -16.02 8.09
CA ILE A 761 -65.06 -16.41 6.89
C ILE A 761 -64.04 -16.62 5.78
N ALA A 762 -63.95 -17.86 5.29
CA ALA A 762 -62.88 -18.27 4.39
C ALA A 762 -63.41 -19.02 3.16
N TYR A 763 -62.63 -18.98 2.08
CA TYR A 763 -62.71 -19.93 0.97
C TYR A 763 -61.40 -20.71 0.93
N ILE A 764 -61.48 -22.04 1.00
CA ILE A 764 -60.29 -22.90 0.95
C ILE A 764 -60.00 -23.17 -0.52
N TRP A 765 -58.87 -22.67 -1.02
CA TRP A 765 -58.45 -22.86 -2.40
C TRP A 765 -57.83 -24.26 -2.58
N ASP A 766 -56.90 -24.61 -1.70
CA ASP A 766 -56.31 -25.94 -1.53
C ASP A 766 -55.81 -26.11 -0.08
N ASP A 767 -55.14 -27.23 0.23
CA ASP A 767 -54.67 -27.57 1.58
C ASP A 767 -53.63 -26.59 2.16
N GLY A 768 -53.01 -25.73 1.34
CA GLY A 768 -52.01 -24.74 1.75
C GLY A 768 -52.46 -23.28 1.57
N ASN A 769 -53.45 -23.01 0.71
CA ASN A 769 -53.85 -21.67 0.30
C ASN A 769 -55.29 -21.35 0.69
N ILE A 770 -55.47 -20.29 1.48
CA ILE A 770 -56.76 -19.93 2.08
C ILE A 770 -57.06 -18.46 1.79
N MET A 771 -58.26 -18.19 1.29
CA MET A 771 -58.75 -16.84 1.05
C MET A 771 -59.62 -16.42 2.23
N ILE A 772 -59.27 -15.32 2.88
CA ILE A 772 -59.93 -14.78 4.07
C ILE A 772 -60.69 -13.51 3.70
N LEU A 773 -61.95 -13.44 4.12
CA LEU A 773 -62.75 -12.23 4.01
C LEU A 773 -62.28 -11.24 5.07
N TYR A 774 -61.77 -10.09 4.64
CA TYR A 774 -61.21 -9.05 5.50
C TYR A 774 -62.19 -7.88 5.66
N PRO A 775 -62.34 -7.28 6.87
CA PRO A 775 -63.35 -6.25 7.16
C PRO A 775 -62.99 -4.87 6.59
N THR A 776 -62.87 -4.76 5.28
CA THR A 776 -62.63 -3.52 4.54
C THR A 776 -63.49 -3.54 3.29
N ASN A 777 -64.02 -2.39 2.85
CA ASN A 777 -64.83 -2.33 1.63
C ASN A 777 -63.94 -2.25 0.37
N GLY A 778 -64.49 -2.72 -0.75
CA GLY A 778 -63.82 -2.94 -2.04
C GLY A 778 -63.48 -4.42 -2.24
N LYS A 779 -63.92 -5.04 -3.35
CA LYS A 779 -63.79 -6.48 -3.60
C LYS A 779 -62.35 -7.01 -3.49
N TYR A 780 -61.36 -6.22 -3.89
CA TYR A 780 -59.94 -6.54 -3.72
C TYR A 780 -59.46 -6.35 -2.28
N ASN A 781 -59.86 -5.25 -1.64
CA ASN A 781 -59.47 -4.93 -0.27
C ASN A 781 -60.06 -5.93 0.73
N GLN A 782 -61.28 -6.41 0.50
CA GLN A 782 -61.97 -7.36 1.36
C GLN A 782 -61.48 -8.81 1.18
N THR A 783 -60.53 -9.05 0.27
CA THR A 783 -59.94 -10.38 0.04
C THR A 783 -58.48 -10.39 0.45
N LYS A 784 -58.09 -11.41 1.22
CA LYS A 784 -56.70 -11.66 1.62
C LYS A 784 -56.36 -13.12 1.44
N HIS A 785 -55.11 -13.39 1.05
CA HIS A 785 -54.60 -14.74 0.87
C HIS A 785 -53.69 -15.12 2.04
N VAL A 786 -53.87 -16.30 2.60
CA VAL A 786 -52.98 -16.92 3.58
C VAL A 786 -52.38 -18.16 2.94
N ASN A 787 -51.05 -18.23 2.91
CA ASN A 787 -50.31 -19.44 2.57
C ASN A 787 -49.76 -20.05 3.87
N LEU A 788 -50.12 -21.30 4.17
CA LEU A 788 -49.73 -21.99 5.41
C LEU A 788 -48.23 -22.29 5.53
N GLU A 789 -47.51 -22.30 4.42
CA GLU A 789 -46.05 -22.49 4.35
C GLU A 789 -45.27 -21.18 4.53
N ASN A 790 -45.90 -20.03 4.25
CA ASN A 790 -45.29 -18.71 4.40
C ASN A 790 -45.30 -18.26 5.86
N ARG A 791 -44.31 -18.75 6.62
CA ARG A 791 -44.05 -18.36 8.00
C ARG A 791 -42.86 -17.42 8.06
N TRP A 792 -42.92 -16.45 8.97
CA TRP A 792 -41.74 -15.66 9.34
C TRP A 792 -41.48 -15.84 10.83
N ILE A 793 -40.19 -15.84 11.18
CA ILE A 793 -39.70 -16.08 12.53
C ILE A 793 -39.31 -14.74 13.13
N VAL A 794 -39.71 -14.50 14.37
CA VAL A 794 -39.22 -13.42 15.22
C VAL A 794 -38.56 -14.04 16.43
N SER A 795 -37.26 -13.82 16.61
CA SER A 795 -36.55 -14.15 17.84
C SER A 795 -36.60 -12.97 18.80
N VAL A 796 -37.03 -13.20 20.04
CA VAL A 796 -37.00 -12.22 21.12
C VAL A 796 -35.80 -12.53 22.00
N LEU A 797 -34.80 -11.67 21.97
CA LEU A 797 -33.68 -11.64 22.90
C LEU A 797 -34.14 -10.96 24.18
N THR A 798 -33.84 -11.55 25.33
CA THR A 798 -34.13 -10.98 26.64
C THR A 798 -32.83 -10.91 27.43
N PHE A 799 -32.38 -9.71 27.75
CA PHE A 799 -31.25 -9.43 28.62
C PHE A 799 -31.79 -9.18 30.04
N THR A 800 -31.35 -9.96 31.01
CA THR A 800 -31.77 -9.83 32.41
C THR A 800 -30.63 -9.26 33.23
N GLY A 801 -30.87 -8.19 33.98
CA GLY A 801 -29.91 -7.64 34.91
C GLY A 801 -29.75 -8.54 36.14
N VAL A 802 -28.52 -8.97 36.46
CA VAL A 802 -28.22 -9.84 37.62
C VAL A 802 -27.51 -9.10 38.75
N GLY A 803 -26.54 -8.23 38.43
CA GLY A 803 -25.80 -7.45 39.41
C GLY A 803 -25.18 -6.19 38.81
N GLU A 804 -25.08 -5.11 39.60
CA GLU A 804 -24.51 -3.81 39.15
C GLU A 804 -23.16 -3.96 38.45
N GLY A 805 -23.04 -3.51 37.19
CA GLY A 805 -21.81 -3.61 36.42
C GLY A 805 -22.02 -3.46 34.91
N ILE A 806 -20.91 -3.54 34.16
CA ILE A 806 -20.93 -3.62 32.69
C ILE A 806 -20.37 -4.97 32.29
N THR A 807 -21.08 -5.67 31.42
CA THR A 807 -20.64 -6.91 30.79
C THR A 807 -20.85 -6.86 29.28
N GLN A 808 -20.28 -7.79 28.54
CA GLN A 808 -20.54 -7.95 27.12
C GLN A 808 -21.11 -9.33 26.80
N ALA A 809 -21.94 -9.45 25.77
CA ALA A 809 -22.42 -10.71 25.22
C ALA A 809 -22.41 -10.64 23.69
N VAL A 810 -22.30 -11.76 23.00
CA VAL A 810 -22.27 -11.79 21.52
C VAL A 810 -23.42 -12.66 21.00
N MET A 811 -24.24 -12.11 20.11
CA MET A 811 -25.36 -12.81 19.48
C MET A 811 -25.26 -12.71 17.96
N ASN A 812 -25.16 -13.84 17.27
CA ASN A 812 -24.89 -13.92 15.82
C ASN A 812 -23.69 -13.03 15.38
N GLY A 813 -22.60 -13.03 16.14
CA GLY A 813 -21.41 -12.22 15.87
C GLY A 813 -21.56 -10.73 16.21
N VAL A 814 -22.73 -10.27 16.64
CA VAL A 814 -22.98 -8.91 17.10
C VAL A 814 -22.66 -8.79 18.59
N SER A 815 -21.71 -7.94 18.96
CA SER A 815 -21.38 -7.69 20.36
C SER A 815 -22.41 -6.74 21.00
N TYR A 816 -22.84 -7.02 22.23
CA TYR A 816 -23.75 -6.22 23.06
C TYR A 816 -23.04 -5.87 24.36
N ARG A 817 -22.98 -4.59 24.72
CA ARG A 817 -22.47 -4.12 26.01
C ARG A 817 -23.65 -3.87 26.94
N ILE A 818 -23.84 -4.74 27.92
CA ILE A 818 -24.97 -4.77 28.85
C ILE A 818 -24.60 -4.05 30.13
N TRP A 819 -25.37 -3.02 30.47
CA TRP A 819 -25.16 -2.13 31.60
C TRP A 819 -26.26 -2.43 32.60
N VAL A 820 -25.85 -3.02 33.71
CA VAL A 820 -26.76 -3.39 34.78
C VAL A 820 -26.64 -2.37 35.88
N THR A 821 -27.74 -1.65 36.13
CA THR A 821 -27.77 -0.58 37.13
C THR A 821 -28.58 -1.00 38.35
N LYS A 822 -28.09 -0.63 39.53
CA LYS A 822 -28.77 -0.90 40.80
C LYS A 822 -29.55 0.36 41.20
N ASP A 823 -30.79 0.44 40.74
CA ASP A 823 -31.72 1.54 41.01
C ASP A 823 -31.23 2.94 40.60
N HIS A 824 -31.52 3.37 39.37
CA HIS A 824 -31.49 4.79 38.98
C HIS A 824 -32.89 5.35 38.69
N PRO A 825 -33.75 5.52 39.70
CA PRO A 825 -34.98 6.27 39.51
C PRO A 825 -34.69 7.75 39.22
N GLN A 826 -35.67 8.48 38.71
CA GLN A 826 -35.59 9.94 38.55
C GLN A 826 -35.15 10.62 39.87
N PRO A 827 -34.31 11.66 39.82
CA PRO A 827 -33.80 12.31 41.02
C PRO A 827 -34.90 12.90 41.90
N ASP A 828 -34.86 12.56 43.19
CA ASP A 828 -35.80 13.07 44.20
C ASP A 828 -35.80 14.61 44.28
N ALA A 829 -36.97 15.23 44.06
CA ALA A 829 -37.14 16.69 43.92
C ALA A 829 -36.74 17.52 45.17
N GLY A 830 -36.55 16.88 46.33
CA GLY A 830 -36.12 17.51 47.59
C GLY A 830 -34.66 17.24 47.98
N CYS A 831 -33.89 16.53 47.16
CA CYS A 831 -32.53 16.10 47.50
C CYS A 831 -31.48 17.17 47.16
N SER A 832 -30.56 17.43 48.09
CA SER A 832 -29.39 18.28 47.85
C SER A 832 -28.30 17.48 47.10
N HIS A 833 -28.56 17.09 45.85
CA HIS A 833 -27.81 16.07 45.12
C HIS A 833 -26.29 16.16 45.30
N ASN A 834 -25.66 15.02 45.59
CA ASN A 834 -24.21 14.90 45.73
C ASN A 834 -23.75 13.74 44.85
N VAL A 835 -23.01 14.02 43.79
CA VAL A 835 -22.81 13.09 42.66
C VAL A 835 -21.51 12.30 42.74
N VAL A 836 -21.53 11.07 42.21
CA VAL A 836 -20.36 10.24 41.88
C VAL A 836 -20.51 9.71 40.46
N ARG A 837 -19.39 9.40 39.80
CA ARG A 837 -19.42 8.71 38.50
C ARG A 837 -19.55 7.21 38.70
N LYS A 838 -20.45 6.58 37.95
CA LYS A 838 -20.64 5.13 37.85
C LYS A 838 -20.52 4.70 36.39
N ASN A 839 -20.31 3.40 36.14
CA ASN A 839 -20.27 2.82 34.80
C ASN A 839 -19.15 3.35 33.88
N GLN A 840 -18.11 4.00 34.41
CA GLN A 840 -17.04 4.56 33.58
C GLN A 840 -16.25 3.44 32.87
N LEU A 841 -16.01 3.62 31.57
CA LEU A 841 -15.18 2.74 30.75
C LEU A 841 -14.15 3.60 30.00
N ALA A 842 -12.89 3.19 29.96
CA ALA A 842 -11.89 3.90 29.18
C ALA A 842 -12.01 3.51 27.69
N GLU A 843 -11.84 4.48 26.79
CA GLU A 843 -11.74 4.28 25.35
C GLU A 843 -10.42 3.57 24.97
N SER A 844 -10.45 2.77 23.90
CA SER A 844 -9.28 2.13 23.29
C SER A 844 -9.14 2.56 21.82
N CYS A 845 -8.25 1.90 21.06
CA CYS A 845 -8.13 2.15 19.61
C CYS A 845 -9.21 1.43 18.78
N GLU A 846 -9.90 0.44 19.34
CA GLU A 846 -10.95 -0.34 18.65
C GLU A 846 -12.33 -0.22 19.32
N GLU A 847 -12.36 0.06 20.62
CA GLU A 847 -13.59 0.15 21.40
C GLU A 847 -13.82 1.56 21.96
N ASP A 848 -15.04 2.05 21.80
CA ASP A 848 -15.49 3.28 22.42
C ASP A 848 -15.46 3.17 23.95
N GLY A 849 -15.02 4.24 24.60
CA GLY A 849 -15.10 4.46 26.04
C GLY A 849 -16.42 5.08 26.47
N TYR A 850 -16.56 5.28 27.77
CA TYR A 850 -17.72 5.91 28.39
C TYR A 850 -17.33 6.75 29.60
N THR A 851 -17.70 8.03 29.58
CA THR A 851 -17.33 8.98 30.64
C THR A 851 -17.97 8.69 32.00
N GLY A 852 -18.99 7.83 32.06
CA GLY A 852 -19.67 7.40 33.28
C GLY A 852 -20.79 8.34 33.74
N ASP A 853 -21.88 7.76 34.23
CA ASP A 853 -23.08 8.44 34.70
C ASP A 853 -22.84 9.20 36.00
N GLN A 854 -23.36 10.43 36.12
CA GLN A 854 -23.41 11.14 37.39
C GLN A 854 -24.61 10.67 38.20
N VAL A 855 -24.35 9.90 39.25
CA VAL A 855 -25.38 9.35 40.13
C VAL A 855 -25.34 10.02 41.49
N CYS A 856 -26.49 10.40 42.03
CA CYS A 856 -26.57 10.96 43.38
C CYS A 856 -26.27 9.89 44.45
N THR A 857 -25.25 10.11 45.26
CA THR A 857 -24.89 9.27 46.42
C THR A 857 -25.96 9.20 47.53
N LYS A 858 -26.97 10.08 47.51
CA LYS A 858 -28.01 10.16 48.55
C LYS A 858 -29.35 9.57 48.14
N CYS A 859 -29.85 9.94 46.97
CA CYS A 859 -31.14 9.45 46.47
C CYS A 859 -31.00 8.37 45.39
N HIS A 860 -29.76 8.04 45.01
CA HIS A 860 -29.43 7.03 44.00
C HIS A 860 -29.96 7.33 42.58
N GLY A 861 -30.68 8.44 42.39
CA GLY A 861 -31.13 8.87 41.09
C GLY A 861 -30.00 9.40 40.20
N MET A 862 -30.09 9.07 38.91
CA MET A 862 -29.20 9.58 37.87
C MET A 862 -29.46 11.07 37.65
N ILE A 863 -28.40 11.87 37.74
CA ILE A 863 -28.44 13.33 37.60
C ILE A 863 -28.14 13.75 36.16
N GLU A 864 -27.15 13.08 35.56
CA GLU A 864 -26.70 13.34 34.20
C GLU A 864 -26.10 12.05 33.63
N GLU A 865 -26.53 11.67 32.44
CA GLU A 865 -25.99 10.52 31.70
C GLU A 865 -24.56 10.84 31.24
N GLY A 866 -23.66 9.84 31.28
CA GLY A 866 -22.34 9.98 30.67
C GLY A 866 -22.40 10.00 29.14
N GLU A 867 -21.37 10.54 28.50
CA GLU A 867 -21.20 10.50 27.04
C GLU A 867 -20.29 9.33 26.60
N VAL A 868 -20.60 8.75 25.43
CA VAL A 868 -19.72 7.81 24.71
C VAL A 868 -18.50 8.59 24.20
N VAL A 869 -17.32 8.07 24.48
CA VAL A 869 -16.06 8.60 23.94
C VAL A 869 -15.64 7.68 22.82
N LEU A 870 -15.67 8.14 21.57
CA LEU A 870 -15.29 7.31 20.43
C LEU A 870 -13.86 6.78 20.61
N ALA A 871 -13.64 5.54 20.16
CA ALA A 871 -12.31 4.98 20.03
C ALA A 871 -11.41 5.99 19.30
N PHE A 872 -10.22 6.26 19.84
CA PHE A 872 -9.31 7.26 19.24
C PHE A 872 -8.62 6.73 17.96
N GLY A 873 -8.97 5.53 17.51
CA GLY A 873 -8.46 4.89 16.30
C GLY A 873 -7.00 4.45 16.42
N HIS A 874 -6.46 3.94 15.31
CA HIS A 874 -5.06 3.52 15.26
C HIS A 874 -4.16 4.68 14.86
N THR A 875 -3.14 4.93 15.67
CA THR A 875 -1.99 5.77 15.28
C THR A 875 -0.84 4.84 14.90
N TRP A 876 -0.71 4.55 13.62
CA TRP A 876 0.32 3.63 13.12
C TRP A 876 1.72 4.24 13.28
N ASP A 877 2.69 3.43 13.69
CA ASP A 877 4.09 3.81 13.72
C ASP A 877 4.68 3.95 12.30
N ALA A 878 5.99 4.15 12.20
CA ALA A 878 6.64 4.16 10.90
C ALA A 878 6.61 2.79 10.19
N GLY A 879 6.23 1.71 10.87
CA GLY A 879 6.30 0.34 10.39
C GLY A 879 7.72 -0.20 10.24
N SER A 880 7.82 -1.51 10.05
CA SER A 880 9.07 -2.23 9.90
C SER A 880 8.92 -3.39 8.92
N LEU A 881 10.06 -3.90 8.42
CA LEU A 881 10.07 -5.07 7.55
C LEU A 881 9.66 -6.31 8.34
N SER A 882 8.56 -6.95 7.94
CA SER A 882 8.14 -8.27 8.45
C SER A 882 8.70 -9.39 7.58
N ARG A 883 8.62 -9.24 6.25
CA ARG A 883 9.17 -10.17 5.27
C ARG A 883 9.79 -9.41 4.10
N ALA A 884 11.01 -9.77 3.72
CA ALA A 884 11.67 -9.22 2.54
C ALA A 884 10.96 -9.66 1.26
N VAL A 885 10.92 -8.77 0.27
CA VAL A 885 10.44 -9.11 -1.09
C VAL A 885 11.51 -9.89 -1.86
N THR A 886 11.08 -10.75 -2.78
CA THR A 886 11.94 -11.45 -3.73
C THR A 886 11.42 -11.24 -5.15
N GLU A 887 12.14 -11.72 -6.17
CA GLU A 887 11.71 -11.63 -7.58
C GLU A 887 10.37 -12.34 -7.84
N THR A 888 9.97 -13.29 -6.98
CA THR A 888 8.78 -14.11 -7.19
C THR A 888 7.76 -14.06 -6.06
N GLU A 889 8.11 -13.49 -4.90
CA GLU A 889 7.22 -13.41 -3.74
C GLU A 889 7.18 -12.01 -3.16
N ASN A 890 5.96 -11.50 -2.93
CA ASN A 890 5.73 -10.22 -2.25
C ASN A 890 6.33 -10.21 -0.84
N GLY A 891 7.01 -9.12 -0.50
CA GLY A 891 7.39 -8.82 0.87
C GLY A 891 6.20 -8.29 1.68
N VAL A 892 6.42 -8.11 2.98
CA VAL A 892 5.41 -7.57 3.90
C VAL A 892 6.06 -6.52 4.78
N TRP A 893 5.54 -5.30 4.72
CA TRP A 893 5.80 -4.25 5.68
C TRP A 893 4.70 -4.24 6.72
N ILE A 894 5.04 -4.20 8.01
CA ILE A 894 4.06 -4.24 9.11
C ILE A 894 4.13 -2.96 9.92
N TYR A 895 2.97 -2.41 10.21
CA TYR A 895 2.76 -1.25 11.08
C TYR A 895 2.20 -1.72 12.41
N GLN A 896 2.65 -1.11 13.50
CA GLN A 896 2.09 -1.33 14.83
C GLN A 896 1.37 -0.07 15.30
N CYS A 897 0.22 -0.25 15.95
CA CYS A 897 -0.50 0.88 16.53
C CYS A 897 0.27 1.37 17.77
N SER A 898 0.55 2.67 17.81
CA SER A 898 1.21 3.35 18.92
C SER A 898 0.36 3.35 20.20
N ASN A 899 -0.96 3.18 20.05
CA ASN A 899 -1.90 3.14 21.15
C ASN A 899 -2.11 1.71 21.69
N ASP A 900 -1.89 0.68 20.86
CA ASP A 900 -1.90 -0.74 21.26
C ASP A 900 -0.99 -1.56 20.34
N ALA A 901 0.14 -2.03 20.86
CA ALA A 901 1.15 -2.73 20.07
C ALA A 901 0.70 -4.12 19.56
N SER A 902 -0.43 -4.65 20.05
CA SER A 902 -1.02 -5.89 19.53
C SER A 902 -1.77 -5.68 18.21
N HIS A 903 -2.21 -4.45 17.94
CA HIS A 903 -2.90 -4.12 16.70
C HIS A 903 -1.87 -3.82 15.61
N THR A 904 -2.02 -4.49 14.48
CA THR A 904 -1.10 -4.36 13.34
C THR A 904 -1.86 -4.23 12.03
N LYS A 905 -1.33 -3.43 11.10
CA LYS A 905 -1.73 -3.47 9.69
C LYS A 905 -0.52 -3.82 8.82
N THR A 906 -0.76 -4.40 7.66
CA THR A 906 0.30 -4.77 6.72
C THR A 906 0.16 -4.04 5.40
N GLU A 907 1.29 -3.80 4.75
CA GLU A 907 1.42 -3.28 3.39
C GLU A 907 2.26 -4.28 2.59
N PRO A 908 1.80 -4.70 1.39
CA PRO A 908 2.59 -5.55 0.52
C PRO A 908 3.78 -4.79 -0.07
N ILE A 909 4.91 -5.49 -0.21
CA ILE A 909 6.04 -5.01 -1.01
C ILE A 909 6.02 -5.84 -2.29
N TYR A 910 5.55 -5.27 -3.39
CA TYR A 910 5.27 -6.01 -4.62
C TYR A 910 6.53 -6.61 -5.25
N ALA A 911 6.45 -7.89 -5.66
CA ALA A 911 7.51 -8.55 -6.42
C ALA A 911 7.80 -7.82 -7.74
N LEU A 912 6.76 -7.32 -8.43
CA LEU A 912 6.90 -6.51 -9.65
C LEU A 912 7.73 -5.22 -9.41
N ALA A 913 7.52 -4.54 -8.27
CA ALA A 913 8.31 -3.37 -7.91
C ALA A 913 9.80 -3.72 -7.70
N TYR A 914 10.03 -4.89 -7.10
CA TYR A 914 11.38 -5.39 -6.86
C TYR A 914 12.07 -5.82 -8.14
N GLU A 915 11.36 -6.50 -9.05
CA GLU A 915 11.87 -6.87 -10.37
C GLU A 915 12.25 -5.62 -11.19
N GLU A 916 11.37 -4.61 -11.23
CA GLU A 916 11.64 -3.35 -11.93
C GLU A 916 12.91 -2.67 -11.36
N PHE A 917 13.05 -2.64 -10.04
CA PHE A 917 14.24 -2.13 -9.36
C PHE A 917 15.49 -2.94 -9.71
N MET A 918 15.43 -4.27 -9.63
CA MET A 918 16.58 -5.15 -9.85
C MET A 918 17.09 -5.06 -11.29
N ASN A 919 16.20 -4.87 -12.27
CA ASN A 919 16.57 -4.65 -13.66
C ASN A 919 17.42 -3.37 -13.83
N GLU A 920 16.96 -2.25 -13.27
CA GLU A 920 17.70 -0.97 -13.33
C GLU A 920 18.98 -1.02 -12.49
N TYR A 921 18.93 -1.69 -11.33
CA TYR A 921 20.07 -1.88 -10.44
C TYR A 921 21.16 -2.71 -11.09
N GLN A 922 20.81 -3.83 -11.75
CA GLN A 922 21.79 -4.67 -12.46
C GLN A 922 22.37 -3.95 -13.67
N ALA A 923 21.57 -3.17 -14.41
CA ALA A 923 22.08 -2.30 -15.47
C ALA A 923 23.11 -1.29 -14.93
N ALA A 924 22.82 -0.67 -13.79
CA ALA A 924 23.73 0.27 -13.12
C ALA A 924 25.02 -0.41 -12.60
N VAL A 925 24.91 -1.61 -12.03
CA VAL A 925 26.07 -2.43 -11.60
C VAL A 925 26.93 -2.81 -12.79
N ASN A 926 26.32 -3.24 -13.90
CA ASN A 926 27.04 -3.58 -15.14
C ASN A 926 27.76 -2.35 -15.72
N ALA A 927 27.12 -1.18 -15.72
CA ALA A 927 27.75 0.07 -16.13
C ALA A 927 28.92 0.45 -15.20
N LYS A 928 28.79 0.23 -13.88
CA LYS A 928 29.87 0.43 -12.90
C LYS A 928 31.08 -0.48 -13.13
N GLU A 929 30.87 -1.74 -13.50
CA GLU A 929 31.97 -2.64 -13.90
C GLU A 929 32.71 -2.18 -15.17
N ASN A 930 32.09 -1.28 -15.94
CA ASN A 930 32.60 -0.73 -17.19
C ASN A 930 32.74 0.80 -17.12
N GLU A 931 33.00 1.37 -15.93
CA GLU A 931 33.05 2.81 -15.69
C GLU A 931 33.88 3.59 -16.72
N GLY A 932 35.01 3.03 -17.16
CA GLY A 932 35.91 3.69 -18.10
C GLY A 932 35.39 3.77 -19.53
N MET A 933 34.26 3.13 -19.85
CA MET A 933 33.53 3.32 -21.12
C MET A 933 32.73 4.61 -21.16
N TYR A 934 32.44 5.23 -20.02
CA TYR A 934 31.56 6.39 -19.92
C TYR A 934 32.35 7.66 -19.58
N ILE A 935 31.82 8.82 -19.97
CA ILE A 935 32.39 10.09 -19.52
C ILE A 935 32.09 10.27 -18.02
N GLN A 936 33.03 10.88 -17.29
CA GLN A 936 32.96 10.97 -15.83
C GLN A 936 31.69 11.65 -15.33
N GLU A 937 31.28 12.76 -15.97
CA GLU A 937 30.10 13.53 -15.56
C GLU A 937 28.81 12.69 -15.60
N SER A 938 28.60 11.92 -16.68
CA SER A 938 27.46 11.01 -16.79
C SER A 938 27.52 9.84 -15.80
N PHE A 939 28.72 9.35 -15.51
CA PHE A 939 28.94 8.23 -14.59
C PHE A 939 28.76 8.63 -13.11
N ASP A 940 29.09 9.87 -12.76
CA ASP A 940 28.89 10.41 -11.41
C ASP A 940 27.41 10.45 -11.04
N GLN A 941 26.53 10.78 -11.99
CA GLN A 941 25.07 10.76 -11.80
C GLN A 941 24.57 9.34 -11.51
N LEU A 942 25.00 8.34 -12.30
CA LEU A 942 24.68 6.94 -12.03
C LEU A 942 25.20 6.49 -10.66
N THR A 943 26.43 6.88 -10.31
CA THR A 943 27.05 6.52 -9.02
C THR A 943 26.27 7.10 -7.85
N GLN A 944 25.73 8.32 -8.00
CA GLN A 944 24.86 8.94 -7.00
C GLN A 944 23.53 8.17 -6.86
N ALA A 945 22.91 7.77 -7.98
CA ALA A 945 21.68 6.98 -7.96
C ALA A 945 21.88 5.61 -7.30
N LEU A 946 23.01 4.95 -7.60
CA LEU A 946 23.37 3.65 -7.05
C LEU A 946 23.66 3.69 -5.54
N ALA A 947 24.01 4.85 -4.99
CA ALA A 947 24.31 4.99 -3.57
C ALA A 947 23.08 4.71 -2.68
N GLY A 948 23.26 3.88 -1.66
CA GLY A 948 22.20 3.53 -0.71
C GLY A 948 21.15 2.58 -1.29
N CYS A 949 21.45 1.90 -2.40
CA CYS A 949 20.59 0.88 -2.99
C CYS A 949 20.76 -0.50 -2.34
N GLU A 950 21.70 -0.69 -1.40
CA GLU A 950 22.02 -2.00 -0.82
C GLU A 950 20.84 -2.62 -0.07
N ALA A 951 20.06 -1.82 0.66
CA ALA A 951 18.87 -2.30 1.36
C ALA A 951 17.74 -2.63 0.38
N ALA A 952 17.61 -1.83 -0.70
CA ALA A 952 16.63 -2.08 -1.76
C ALA A 952 16.95 -3.38 -2.50
N ALA A 953 18.21 -3.61 -2.87
CA ALA A 953 18.70 -4.85 -3.48
C ALA A 953 18.69 -6.08 -2.55
N ALA A 954 18.48 -5.88 -1.25
CA ALA A 954 18.23 -6.93 -0.29
C ALA A 954 16.72 -7.17 -0.04
N GLY A 955 15.83 -6.57 -0.83
CA GLY A 955 14.38 -6.68 -0.69
C GLY A 955 13.85 -6.12 0.63
N SER A 956 14.61 -5.23 1.28
CA SER A 956 14.41 -4.85 2.69
C SER A 956 13.84 -3.44 2.87
N VAL A 957 13.20 -2.89 1.85
CA VAL A 957 12.57 -1.56 1.85
C VAL A 957 11.14 -1.63 1.33
N ARG A 958 10.29 -0.65 1.68
CA ARG A 958 8.91 -0.53 1.17
C ARG A 958 8.88 -0.33 -0.34
N HIS A 959 7.75 -0.67 -0.98
CA HIS A 959 7.59 -0.53 -2.43
C HIS A 959 7.78 0.93 -2.89
N SER A 960 7.34 1.91 -2.10
CA SER A 960 7.53 3.34 -2.41
C SER A 960 9.00 3.73 -2.51
N VAL A 961 9.86 3.13 -1.66
CA VAL A 961 11.31 3.32 -1.72
C VAL A 961 11.92 2.57 -2.92
N LEU A 962 11.41 1.37 -3.25
CA LEU A 962 11.82 0.66 -4.46
C LEU A 962 11.56 1.53 -5.69
N TYR A 963 10.34 2.04 -5.88
CA TYR A 963 10.00 2.88 -7.02
C TYR A 963 10.83 4.16 -7.09
N GLN A 964 11.05 4.85 -5.95
CA GLN A 964 11.93 6.02 -5.91
C GLN A 964 13.36 5.69 -6.38
N LYS A 965 13.90 4.55 -5.93
CA LYS A 965 15.25 4.11 -6.31
C LYS A 965 15.31 3.64 -7.76
N THR A 966 14.28 2.95 -8.25
CA THR A 966 14.13 2.56 -9.65
C THR A 966 14.15 3.77 -10.56
N ASP A 967 13.35 4.79 -10.27
CA ASP A 967 13.26 6.01 -11.09
C ASP A 967 14.61 6.76 -11.09
N ALA A 968 15.30 6.83 -9.95
CA ALA A 968 16.63 7.43 -9.85
C ALA A 968 17.69 6.64 -10.64
N LEU A 969 17.69 5.30 -10.55
CA LEU A 969 18.60 4.43 -11.30
C LEU A 969 18.34 4.51 -12.80
N ARG A 970 17.07 4.50 -13.22
CA ARG A 970 16.67 4.68 -14.62
C ARG A 970 17.16 6.01 -15.18
N ALA A 971 16.97 7.10 -14.45
CA ALA A 971 17.50 8.41 -14.84
C ALA A 971 19.04 8.39 -14.94
N GLY A 972 19.72 7.79 -13.97
CA GLY A 972 21.17 7.63 -14.00
C GLY A 972 21.68 6.78 -15.18
N ASN A 973 20.98 5.68 -15.49
CA ASN A 973 21.28 4.80 -16.63
C ASN A 973 21.07 5.54 -17.96
N ALA A 974 19.96 6.28 -18.10
CA ALA A 974 19.64 7.05 -19.30
C ALA A 974 20.62 8.22 -19.53
N ALA A 975 21.17 8.80 -18.47
CA ALA A 975 22.16 9.87 -18.56
C ALA A 975 23.55 9.40 -19.01
N LEU A 976 23.83 8.10 -19.04
CA LEU A 976 25.14 7.55 -19.41
C LEU A 976 25.54 7.91 -20.84
N VAL A 977 26.68 8.60 -20.97
CA VAL A 977 27.26 8.92 -22.28
C VAL A 977 28.54 8.12 -22.47
N LYS A 978 28.51 7.20 -23.44
CA LYS A 978 29.69 6.42 -23.83
C LYS A 978 30.75 7.34 -24.44
N LYS A 979 32.02 7.13 -24.07
CA LYS A 979 33.17 7.70 -24.77
C LYS A 979 33.20 7.20 -26.21
N SER A 980 33.75 8.01 -27.12
CA SER A 980 33.98 7.55 -28.49
C SER A 980 35.01 6.41 -28.52
N ALA A 981 34.88 5.53 -29.51
CA ALA A 981 35.81 4.41 -29.70
C ALA A 981 37.27 4.88 -29.81
N ASP A 982 37.50 6.06 -30.41
CA ASP A 982 38.83 6.67 -30.53
C ASP A 982 39.44 7.05 -29.19
N VAL A 983 38.64 7.55 -28.24
CA VAL A 983 39.12 7.90 -26.89
C VAL A 983 39.58 6.64 -26.18
N ILE A 984 38.76 5.58 -26.17
CA ILE A 984 39.10 4.31 -25.51
C ILE A 984 40.30 3.64 -26.19
N LYS A 985 40.39 3.71 -27.51
CA LYS A 985 41.55 3.22 -28.27
C LYS A 985 42.84 3.94 -27.89
N ASN A 986 42.78 5.25 -27.63
CA ASN A 986 43.95 6.01 -27.18
C ASN A 986 44.36 5.62 -25.75
N ASP A 987 43.39 5.39 -24.85
CA ASP A 987 43.65 4.86 -23.51
C ASP A 987 44.31 3.46 -23.57
N LEU A 988 43.83 2.58 -24.46
CA LEU A 988 44.43 1.27 -24.75
C LEU A 988 45.88 1.40 -25.25
N ARG A 989 46.14 2.31 -26.19
CA ARG A 989 47.50 2.57 -26.69
C ARG A 989 48.44 3.04 -25.58
N ALA A 990 47.98 3.94 -24.70
CA ALA A 990 48.79 4.38 -23.56
C ALA A 990 49.09 3.23 -22.58
N ALA A 991 48.12 2.33 -22.33
CA ALA A 991 48.36 1.12 -21.54
C ALA A 991 49.36 0.16 -22.20
N LEU A 992 49.27 -0.02 -23.53
CA LEU A 992 50.23 -0.80 -24.31
C LEU A 992 51.64 -0.22 -24.24
N GLU A 993 51.79 1.11 -24.31
CA GLU A 993 53.09 1.78 -24.16
C GLU A 993 53.70 1.55 -22.77
N LYS A 994 52.87 1.51 -21.71
CA LYS A 994 53.31 1.12 -20.36
C LYS A 994 53.76 -0.34 -20.36
N ALA A 995 52.93 -1.25 -20.88
CA ALA A 995 53.19 -2.69 -20.91
C ALA A 995 54.41 -3.07 -21.77
N ALA A 996 54.72 -2.29 -22.80
CA ALA A 996 55.90 -2.49 -23.64
C ALA A 996 57.24 -2.29 -22.89
N LYS A 997 57.23 -1.55 -21.77
CA LYS A 997 58.43 -1.37 -20.92
C LYS A 997 58.81 -2.65 -20.19
N ASP A 998 57.87 -3.58 -20.04
CA ASP A 998 58.05 -4.84 -19.34
C ASP A 998 58.44 -5.96 -20.30
N THR A 999 59.74 -6.22 -20.35
CA THR A 999 60.37 -7.11 -21.33
C THR A 999 60.94 -8.40 -20.74
N SER A 1000 60.83 -8.61 -19.42
CA SER A 1000 61.46 -9.75 -18.75
C SER A 1000 60.55 -10.38 -17.67
N SER A 1001 60.52 -11.71 -17.67
CA SER A 1001 59.87 -12.56 -16.66
C SER A 1001 60.77 -12.91 -15.47
N ALA A 1002 62.00 -12.39 -15.42
CA ALA A 1002 62.99 -12.82 -14.43
C ALA A 1002 62.49 -12.62 -12.99
N GLY A 1003 62.42 -13.71 -12.22
CA GLY A 1003 61.97 -13.72 -10.82
C GLY A 1003 60.46 -13.56 -10.60
N ILE A 1004 59.66 -13.49 -11.67
CA ILE A 1004 58.20 -13.40 -11.63
C ILE A 1004 57.58 -14.80 -11.78
N ASP A 1005 56.43 -15.02 -11.15
CA ASP A 1005 55.67 -16.27 -11.31
C ASP A 1005 55.26 -16.49 -12.77
N ALA A 1006 55.39 -17.72 -13.24
CA ALA A 1006 55.12 -18.06 -14.64
C ALA A 1006 53.66 -17.82 -15.03
N GLY A 1007 52.71 -18.05 -14.13
CA GLY A 1007 51.29 -17.81 -14.36
C GLY A 1007 50.98 -16.33 -14.55
N ILE A 1008 51.49 -15.48 -13.63
CA ILE A 1008 51.32 -14.01 -13.71
C ILE A 1008 51.96 -13.46 -14.99
N TRP A 1009 53.15 -13.95 -15.35
CA TRP A 1009 53.82 -13.51 -16.58
C TRP A 1009 53.06 -13.94 -17.83
N THR A 1010 52.57 -15.19 -17.88
CA THR A 1010 51.74 -15.66 -18.99
C THR A 1010 50.47 -14.83 -19.11
N GLU A 1011 49.72 -14.62 -18.02
CA GLU A 1011 48.53 -13.78 -17.98
C GLU A 1011 48.79 -12.38 -18.55
N PHE A 1012 49.85 -11.70 -18.10
CA PHE A 1012 50.26 -10.40 -18.63
C PHE A 1012 50.59 -10.43 -20.12
N THR A 1013 51.40 -11.39 -20.57
CA THR A 1013 51.79 -11.45 -21.99
C THR A 1013 50.62 -11.80 -22.91
N THR A 1014 49.69 -12.65 -22.46
CA THR A 1014 48.45 -12.95 -23.19
C THR A 1014 47.55 -11.72 -23.25
N ALA A 1015 47.34 -11.03 -22.14
CA ALA A 1015 46.53 -9.81 -22.12
C ALA A 1015 47.14 -8.70 -23.00
N ARG A 1016 48.48 -8.57 -23.02
CA ARG A 1016 49.18 -7.63 -23.90
C ARG A 1016 49.01 -8.00 -25.38
N ALA A 1017 49.17 -9.26 -25.74
CA ALA A 1017 48.98 -9.71 -27.12
C ALA A 1017 47.54 -9.47 -27.61
N ASN A 1018 46.55 -9.81 -26.78
CA ASN A 1018 45.15 -9.54 -27.10
C ASN A 1018 44.86 -8.04 -27.21
N ALA A 1019 45.51 -7.21 -26.40
CA ALA A 1019 45.40 -5.76 -26.48
C ALA A 1019 46.05 -5.17 -27.73
N GLU A 1020 47.19 -5.71 -28.17
CA GLU A 1020 47.83 -5.34 -29.45
C GLU A 1020 46.91 -5.69 -30.62
N GLU A 1021 46.34 -6.90 -30.63
CA GLU A 1021 45.36 -7.33 -31.64
C GLU A 1021 44.11 -6.44 -31.65
N ALA A 1022 43.57 -6.13 -30.48
CA ALA A 1022 42.42 -5.23 -30.36
C ALA A 1022 42.77 -3.82 -30.87
N ALA A 1023 43.94 -3.27 -30.55
CA ALA A 1023 44.34 -1.94 -31.04
C ALA A 1023 44.49 -1.87 -32.57
N GLU A 1024 44.85 -2.98 -33.21
CA GLU A 1024 44.98 -3.09 -34.67
C GLU A 1024 43.63 -3.37 -35.36
N ASN A 1025 42.86 -4.33 -34.85
CA ASN A 1025 41.72 -4.93 -35.56
C ASN A 1025 40.36 -4.75 -34.86
N GLY A 1026 40.33 -4.24 -33.62
CA GLY A 1026 39.10 -3.94 -32.88
C GLY A 1026 38.23 -2.92 -33.60
N LYS A 1027 36.92 -3.13 -33.60
CA LYS A 1027 35.96 -2.33 -34.38
C LYS A 1027 35.05 -1.48 -33.50
N THR A 1028 34.84 -1.89 -32.25
CA THR A 1028 33.91 -1.24 -31.32
C THR A 1028 34.63 -0.67 -30.10
N ALA A 1029 33.97 0.29 -29.42
CA ALA A 1029 34.46 0.86 -28.17
C ALA A 1029 34.60 -0.22 -27.08
N GLU A 1030 33.68 -1.19 -27.08
CA GLU A 1030 33.64 -2.37 -26.23
C GLU A 1030 34.87 -3.26 -26.45
N ASP A 1031 35.26 -3.56 -27.70
CA ASP A 1031 36.45 -4.37 -28.00
C ASP A 1031 37.71 -3.75 -27.39
N PHE A 1032 37.89 -2.44 -27.57
CA PHE A 1032 39.04 -1.71 -27.03
C PHE A 1032 39.01 -1.67 -25.50
N TRP A 1033 37.83 -1.48 -24.89
CA TRP A 1033 37.69 -1.43 -23.45
C TRP A 1033 37.99 -2.77 -22.78
N GLN A 1034 37.48 -3.88 -23.31
CA GLN A 1034 37.75 -5.21 -22.74
C GLN A 1034 39.24 -5.55 -22.79
N ALA A 1035 39.89 -5.24 -23.90
CA ALA A 1035 41.34 -5.36 -24.04
C ALA A 1035 42.11 -4.47 -23.04
N PHE A 1036 41.69 -3.21 -22.88
CA PHE A 1036 42.30 -2.27 -21.94
C PHE A 1036 42.14 -2.75 -20.49
N LYS A 1037 40.93 -3.18 -20.10
CA LYS A 1037 40.61 -3.69 -18.76
C LYS A 1037 41.46 -4.92 -18.44
N ALA A 1038 41.52 -5.89 -19.36
CA ALA A 1038 42.32 -7.11 -19.18
C ALA A 1038 43.82 -6.81 -19.07
N LEU A 1039 44.37 -5.97 -19.95
CA LEU A 1039 45.77 -5.57 -19.91
C LEU A 1039 46.11 -4.84 -18.62
N THR A 1040 45.26 -3.91 -18.20
CA THR A 1040 45.49 -3.10 -17.00
C THR A 1040 45.43 -3.96 -15.73
N ALA A 1041 44.49 -4.91 -15.64
CA ALA A 1041 44.41 -5.86 -14.53
C ALA A 1041 45.66 -6.77 -14.47
N ALA A 1042 46.06 -7.36 -15.60
CA ALA A 1042 47.24 -8.21 -15.65
C ALA A 1042 48.54 -7.41 -15.36
N GLN A 1043 48.62 -6.15 -15.81
CA GLN A 1043 49.71 -5.24 -15.48
C GLN A 1043 49.75 -4.91 -13.98
N GLN A 1044 48.61 -4.71 -13.31
CA GLN A 1044 48.54 -4.49 -11.87
C GLN A 1044 49.04 -5.73 -11.09
N ASN A 1045 48.63 -6.93 -11.49
CA ASN A 1045 49.14 -8.19 -10.92
C ASN A 1045 50.66 -8.31 -11.09
N LEU A 1046 51.18 -7.98 -12.28
CA LEU A 1046 52.61 -7.96 -12.55
C LEU A 1046 53.36 -6.91 -11.70
N ASP A 1047 52.82 -5.69 -11.59
CA ASP A 1047 53.41 -4.61 -10.80
C ASP A 1047 53.47 -4.97 -9.31
N ALA A 1048 52.42 -5.62 -8.79
CA ALA A 1048 52.39 -6.16 -7.42
C ALA A 1048 53.48 -7.24 -7.23
N ALA A 1049 53.56 -8.22 -8.13
CA ALA A 1049 54.58 -9.28 -8.07
C ALA A 1049 56.01 -8.73 -8.13
N LYS A 1050 56.27 -7.70 -8.95
CA LYS A 1050 57.57 -6.99 -8.98
C LYS A 1050 57.86 -6.28 -7.66
N GLY A 1051 56.85 -5.65 -7.06
CA GLY A 1051 56.95 -5.03 -5.75
C GLY A 1051 57.37 -6.03 -4.66
N GLU A 1052 56.75 -7.20 -4.66
CA GLU A 1052 57.10 -8.30 -3.76
C GLU A 1052 58.52 -8.83 -4.00
N LEU A 1053 58.90 -9.06 -5.27
CA LEU A 1053 60.23 -9.51 -5.65
C LEU A 1053 61.31 -8.52 -5.19
N LYS A 1054 61.13 -7.23 -5.48
CA LYS A 1054 62.04 -6.17 -5.04
C LYS A 1054 62.18 -6.14 -3.52
N THR A 1055 61.06 -6.26 -2.80
CA THR A 1055 61.07 -6.32 -1.33
C THR A 1055 61.85 -7.53 -0.82
N ALA A 1056 61.69 -8.71 -1.43
CA ALA A 1056 62.43 -9.91 -1.07
C ALA A 1056 63.93 -9.77 -1.35
N GLN A 1057 64.31 -9.19 -2.48
CA GLN A 1057 65.70 -8.90 -2.84
C GLN A 1057 66.36 -7.95 -1.83
N GLU A 1058 65.71 -6.83 -1.49
CA GLU A 1058 66.21 -5.85 -0.52
C GLU A 1058 66.39 -6.47 0.87
N LYS A 1059 65.41 -7.25 1.33
CA LYS A 1059 65.48 -7.94 2.62
C LYS A 1059 66.63 -8.95 2.67
N LEU A 1060 66.80 -9.77 1.63
CA LEU A 1060 67.89 -10.72 1.55
C LEU A 1060 69.26 -10.03 1.49
N ALA A 1061 69.39 -8.95 0.70
CA ALA A 1061 70.62 -8.18 0.61
C ALA A 1061 71.01 -7.57 1.97
N GLU A 1062 70.05 -7.01 2.71
CA GLU A 1062 70.29 -6.47 4.05
C GLU A 1062 70.65 -7.58 5.05
N ALA A 1063 70.01 -8.75 4.99
CA ALA A 1063 70.36 -9.90 5.83
C ALA A 1063 71.77 -10.43 5.54
N VAL A 1064 72.15 -10.53 4.26
CA VAL A 1064 73.51 -10.87 3.82
C VAL A 1064 74.51 -9.85 4.35
N LYS A 1065 74.22 -8.55 4.23
CA LYS A 1065 75.09 -7.48 4.76
C LYS A 1065 75.29 -7.59 6.28
N LYS A 1066 74.24 -7.89 7.03
CA LYS A 1066 74.33 -8.14 8.48
C LYS A 1066 75.17 -9.38 8.80
N ALA A 1067 74.95 -10.47 8.06
CA ALA A 1067 75.65 -11.75 8.24
C ALA A 1067 77.14 -11.68 7.83
N GLN A 1068 77.51 -10.79 6.91
CA GLN A 1068 78.88 -10.62 6.40
C GLN A 1068 79.91 -10.39 7.51
N ASN A 1069 79.60 -9.54 8.49
CA ASN A 1069 80.51 -9.27 9.61
C ASN A 1069 80.80 -10.53 10.44
N ILE A 1070 79.80 -11.40 10.58
CA ILE A 1070 79.95 -12.67 11.29
C ILE A 1070 80.75 -13.64 10.42
N TYR A 1071 80.47 -13.72 9.12
CA TYR A 1071 81.19 -14.57 8.17
C TYR A 1071 82.70 -14.24 8.12
N HIS A 1072 83.08 -12.96 8.17
CA HIS A 1072 84.48 -12.52 8.21
C HIS A 1072 85.25 -12.90 9.48
N THR A 1073 84.58 -13.38 10.53
CA THR A 1073 85.28 -13.95 11.70
C THR A 1073 85.95 -15.30 11.41
N ASN A 1074 85.67 -15.90 10.25
CA ASN A 1074 86.24 -17.17 9.79
C ASN A 1074 86.12 -18.31 10.82
N GLY A 1075 84.98 -18.36 11.53
CA GLY A 1075 84.66 -19.39 12.52
C GLY A 1075 85.31 -19.19 13.89
N ALA A 1076 86.07 -18.11 14.08
CA ALA A 1076 86.72 -17.82 15.35
C ALA A 1076 85.68 -17.59 16.46
N GLY A 1077 85.68 -18.49 17.45
CA GLY A 1077 84.81 -18.42 18.62
C GLY A 1077 83.56 -19.30 18.54
N TYR A 1078 83.26 -19.91 17.39
CA TYR A 1078 82.09 -20.77 17.20
C TYR A 1078 82.47 -22.24 17.05
N THR A 1079 81.54 -23.16 17.35
CA THR A 1079 81.76 -24.59 17.13
C THR A 1079 81.83 -24.89 15.62
N PRO A 1080 82.66 -25.85 15.19
CA PRO A 1080 82.79 -26.18 13.77
C PRO A 1080 81.45 -26.53 13.10
N GLY A 1081 80.56 -27.25 13.81
CA GLY A 1081 79.27 -27.67 13.27
C GLY A 1081 78.30 -26.51 13.04
N SER A 1082 78.13 -25.63 14.03
CA SER A 1082 77.26 -24.46 13.89
C SER A 1082 77.81 -23.45 12.89
N TRP A 1083 79.14 -23.33 12.81
CA TRP A 1083 79.80 -22.45 11.84
C TRP A 1083 79.55 -22.91 10.41
N LYS A 1084 79.69 -24.21 10.13
CA LYS A 1084 79.47 -24.76 8.79
C LYS A 1084 78.05 -24.50 8.27
N ILE A 1085 77.03 -24.71 9.11
CA ILE A 1085 75.63 -24.44 8.74
C ILE A 1085 75.42 -22.96 8.39
N PHE A 1086 75.99 -22.05 9.19
CA PHE A 1086 75.93 -20.62 8.92
C PHE A 1086 76.71 -20.21 7.66
N SER A 1087 77.94 -20.72 7.49
CA SER A 1087 78.76 -20.41 6.31
C SER A 1087 78.10 -20.91 5.02
N ASP A 1088 77.48 -22.09 5.04
CA ASP A 1088 76.81 -22.66 3.88
C ASP A 1088 75.55 -21.85 3.53
N ALA A 1089 74.74 -21.48 4.53
CA ALA A 1089 73.57 -20.62 4.32
C ALA A 1089 73.94 -19.20 3.85
N TYR A 1090 75.00 -18.61 4.39
CA TYR A 1090 75.53 -17.33 3.95
C TYR A 1090 76.04 -17.39 2.51
N ASN A 1091 76.82 -18.41 2.17
CA ASN A 1091 77.33 -18.60 0.81
C ASN A 1091 76.20 -18.86 -0.20
N ALA A 1092 75.15 -19.59 0.19
CA ALA A 1092 73.95 -19.77 -0.63
C ALA A 1092 73.19 -18.45 -0.84
N ALA A 1093 73.02 -17.65 0.21
CA ALA A 1093 72.38 -16.33 0.13
C ALA A 1093 73.22 -15.28 -0.65
N CYS A 1094 74.54 -15.44 -0.72
CA CYS A 1094 75.42 -14.62 -1.55
C CYS A 1094 75.46 -15.05 -3.03
N LYS A 1095 75.05 -16.29 -3.34
CA LYS A 1095 75.03 -16.87 -4.69
C LYS A 1095 73.60 -17.00 -5.23
N VAL A 1096 72.82 -15.96 -5.01
CA VAL A 1096 71.45 -15.87 -5.52
C VAL A 1096 71.49 -15.75 -7.04
N SER A 1097 70.69 -16.56 -7.72
CA SER A 1097 70.52 -16.45 -9.17
C SER A 1097 69.80 -15.15 -9.54
N SER A 1098 70.15 -14.55 -10.67
CA SER A 1098 69.52 -13.30 -11.14
C SER A 1098 68.04 -13.44 -11.49
N ASP A 1099 67.55 -14.67 -11.66
CA ASP A 1099 66.15 -15.03 -11.97
C ASP A 1099 65.39 -15.65 -10.78
N ALA A 1100 65.95 -15.60 -9.57
CA ALA A 1100 65.33 -16.20 -8.39
C ALA A 1100 64.00 -15.51 -8.04
N SER A 1101 62.95 -16.30 -7.82
CA SER A 1101 61.62 -15.81 -7.43
C SER A 1101 61.60 -15.21 -6.03
N ALA A 1102 60.61 -14.36 -5.74
CA ALA A 1102 60.40 -13.79 -4.41
C ALA A 1102 60.34 -14.89 -3.32
N GLU A 1103 59.70 -16.03 -3.61
CA GLU A 1103 59.65 -17.19 -2.72
C GLU A 1103 61.04 -17.80 -2.47
N ALA A 1104 61.82 -18.02 -3.52
CA ALA A 1104 63.17 -18.56 -3.41
C ALA A 1104 64.09 -17.63 -2.60
N LEU A 1105 63.99 -16.32 -2.81
CA LEU A 1105 64.72 -15.30 -2.05
C LEU A 1105 64.31 -15.28 -0.58
N ASN A 1106 63.00 -15.32 -0.29
CA ASN A 1106 62.48 -15.39 1.07
C ASN A 1106 62.91 -16.68 1.79
N LYS A 1107 63.02 -17.79 1.07
CA LYS A 1107 63.54 -19.06 1.60
C LYS A 1107 65.03 -18.96 1.94
N LEU A 1108 65.84 -18.33 1.08
CA LEU A 1108 67.26 -18.07 1.36
C LEU A 1108 67.42 -17.12 2.55
N LEU A 1109 66.60 -16.08 2.64
CA LEU A 1109 66.55 -15.15 3.77
C LEU A 1109 66.27 -15.90 5.07
N LEU A 1110 65.21 -16.70 5.10
CA LEU A 1110 64.81 -17.48 6.27
C LEU A 1110 65.89 -18.49 6.67
N ASN A 1111 66.52 -19.16 5.70
CA ASN A 1111 67.62 -20.08 5.95
C ASN A 1111 68.84 -19.37 6.54
N LEU A 1112 69.22 -18.20 5.99
CA LEU A 1112 70.31 -17.39 6.50
C LEU A 1112 70.04 -16.91 7.93
N GLU A 1113 68.86 -16.34 8.19
CA GLU A 1113 68.49 -15.86 9.52
C GLU A 1113 68.45 -17.00 10.55
N LYS A 1114 67.91 -18.17 10.17
CA LYS A 1114 67.87 -19.35 11.02
C LYS A 1114 69.27 -19.87 11.33
N ALA A 1115 70.13 -19.96 10.32
CA ALA A 1115 71.51 -20.41 10.49
C ALA A 1115 72.33 -19.41 11.33
N GLN A 1116 72.09 -18.11 11.17
CA GLN A 1116 72.69 -17.06 11.99
C GLN A 1116 72.27 -17.17 13.45
N LYS A 1117 70.98 -17.42 13.73
CA LYS A 1117 70.48 -17.70 15.09
C LYS A 1117 71.03 -19.01 15.66
N GLY A 1118 71.38 -19.97 14.81
CA GLY A 1118 71.90 -21.30 15.16
C GLY A 1118 73.40 -21.36 15.47
N LEU A 1119 74.13 -20.24 15.43
CA LEU A 1119 75.56 -20.19 15.78
C LEU A 1119 75.81 -20.49 17.27
N VAL A 1120 76.72 -21.42 17.56
CA VAL A 1120 77.05 -21.88 18.93
C VAL A 1120 78.51 -21.54 19.26
N LEU A 1121 78.77 -20.90 20.41
CA LEU A 1121 80.11 -20.52 20.86
C LEU A 1121 80.91 -21.72 21.43
N GLN A 1122 82.23 -21.78 21.19
CA GLN A 1122 83.14 -22.77 21.82
C GLN A 1122 83.29 -22.52 23.34
N SER A 1123 83.22 -23.57 24.16
CA SER A 1123 83.17 -23.45 25.63
C SER A 1123 84.54 -23.28 26.31
N LYS A 1124 84.60 -22.45 27.36
CA LYS A 1124 85.74 -22.27 28.30
C LYS A 1124 85.47 -22.98 29.64
N PRO A 1125 86.50 -23.48 30.37
CA PRO A 1125 86.33 -24.31 31.57
C PRO A 1125 85.72 -23.58 32.78
N ALA A 1126 84.98 -24.32 33.61
CA ALA A 1126 84.16 -23.82 34.72
C ALA A 1126 84.97 -23.41 35.98
N VAL A 1127 84.61 -22.26 36.56
CA VAL A 1127 85.24 -21.66 37.76
C VAL A 1127 84.68 -22.30 39.04
N LYS A 1128 85.56 -22.66 39.99
CA LYS A 1128 85.22 -23.30 41.28
C LYS A 1128 85.54 -22.38 42.46
N LYS A 1129 84.90 -22.63 43.61
CA LYS A 1129 85.21 -21.95 44.87
C LYS A 1129 86.67 -22.24 45.27
N GLY A 1130 87.43 -21.20 45.58
CA GLY A 1130 88.86 -21.29 45.87
C GLY A 1130 89.77 -20.88 44.71
N ASP A 1131 89.24 -20.81 43.47
CA ASP A 1131 90.02 -20.37 42.31
C ASP A 1131 90.57 -18.95 42.53
N THR A 1132 91.82 -18.74 42.09
CA THR A 1132 92.47 -17.45 42.23
C THR A 1132 92.75 -16.81 40.88
N ILE A 1133 92.46 -15.51 40.75
CA ILE A 1133 92.86 -14.70 39.61
C ILE A 1133 93.75 -13.55 40.08
N THR A 1134 94.78 -13.22 39.31
CA THR A 1134 95.56 -11.99 39.56
C THR A 1134 95.05 -10.89 38.65
N VAL A 1135 94.59 -9.78 39.24
CA VAL A 1135 94.25 -8.56 38.50
C VAL A 1135 95.18 -7.45 38.96
N LYS A 1136 96.12 -7.07 38.09
CA LYS A 1136 97.24 -6.18 38.40
C LYS A 1136 98.06 -6.73 39.58
N ASP A 1137 98.25 -5.93 40.63
CA ASP A 1137 99.10 -6.29 41.78
C ASP A 1137 98.39 -7.12 42.87
N VAL A 1138 97.12 -7.50 42.66
CA VAL A 1138 96.28 -8.16 43.65
C VAL A 1138 95.77 -9.49 43.11
N GLU A 1139 95.99 -10.55 43.88
CA GLU A 1139 95.38 -11.85 43.70
C GLU A 1139 94.03 -11.88 44.44
N TYR A 1140 92.99 -12.25 43.72
CA TYR A 1140 91.63 -12.40 44.19
C TYR A 1140 91.26 -13.87 44.23
N LYS A 1141 90.58 -14.31 45.28
CA LYS A 1141 90.16 -15.70 45.48
C LYS A 1141 88.64 -15.78 45.49
N VAL A 1142 88.07 -16.69 44.69
CA VAL A 1142 86.64 -16.98 44.63
C VAL A 1142 86.17 -17.51 45.99
N LEU A 1143 85.20 -16.82 46.58
CA LEU A 1143 84.58 -17.19 47.85
C LEU A 1143 83.33 -18.04 47.63
N ASP A 1144 82.56 -17.71 46.59
CA ASP A 1144 81.28 -18.33 46.29
C ASP A 1144 80.96 -18.11 44.81
N THR A 1145 80.82 -19.22 44.08
CA THR A 1145 80.54 -19.23 42.64
C THR A 1145 79.09 -18.86 42.34
N ALA A 1146 78.13 -19.26 43.18
CA ALA A 1146 76.72 -18.92 43.03
C ALA A 1146 76.45 -17.45 43.37
N LYS A 1147 77.01 -16.95 44.48
CA LYS A 1147 76.88 -15.53 44.87
C LYS A 1147 77.79 -14.61 44.05
N LYS A 1148 78.68 -15.18 43.23
CA LYS A 1148 79.68 -14.46 42.42
C LYS A 1148 80.47 -13.48 43.28
N THR A 1149 81.08 -13.99 44.37
CA THR A 1149 81.88 -13.17 45.28
C THR A 1149 83.32 -13.65 45.37
N VAL A 1150 84.25 -12.70 45.51
CA VAL A 1150 85.68 -12.94 45.70
C VAL A 1150 86.22 -12.10 46.86
N SER A 1151 87.39 -12.50 47.34
CA SER A 1151 88.22 -11.74 48.28
C SER A 1151 89.48 -11.24 47.59
N ALA A 1152 90.00 -10.08 47.98
CA ALA A 1152 91.40 -9.73 47.71
C ALA A 1152 92.27 -10.52 48.69
N ALA A 1153 92.85 -11.61 48.21
CA ALA A 1153 93.50 -12.62 49.04
C ALA A 1153 94.97 -12.28 49.31
N LYS A 1154 95.69 -11.75 48.32
CA LYS A 1154 97.14 -11.53 48.43
C LYS A 1154 97.63 -10.40 47.54
N CYS A 1155 98.61 -9.65 48.03
CA CYS A 1155 99.39 -8.74 47.20
C CYS A 1155 100.49 -9.52 46.48
N LYS A 1156 100.42 -9.60 45.15
CA LYS A 1156 101.46 -10.26 44.34
C LYS A 1156 102.71 -9.41 44.24
N ASN A 1157 102.54 -8.10 44.05
CA ASN A 1157 103.67 -7.18 43.94
C ASN A 1157 103.95 -6.47 45.27
N LYS A 1158 104.77 -7.10 46.13
CA LYS A 1158 105.16 -6.51 47.43
C LYS A 1158 105.95 -5.20 47.32
N LYS A 1159 106.52 -4.88 46.15
CA LYS A 1159 107.28 -3.64 45.89
C LYS A 1159 106.40 -2.49 45.39
N ALA A 1160 105.14 -2.74 45.06
CA ALA A 1160 104.23 -1.73 44.53
C ALA A 1160 104.15 -0.50 45.43
N SER A 1161 104.19 0.69 44.82
CA SER A 1161 104.07 1.97 45.54
C SER A 1161 102.62 2.37 45.78
N SER A 1162 101.67 1.88 44.98
CA SER A 1162 100.23 2.10 45.15
C SER A 1162 99.44 0.91 44.64
N VAL A 1163 98.35 0.53 45.32
CA VAL A 1163 97.45 -0.54 44.89
C VAL A 1163 95.99 -0.09 44.92
N THR A 1164 95.20 -0.56 43.95
CA THR A 1164 93.74 -0.45 43.99
C THR A 1164 93.13 -1.84 44.13
N VAL A 1165 92.45 -2.08 45.25
CA VAL A 1165 91.58 -3.25 45.39
C VAL A 1165 90.28 -2.94 44.64
N GLN A 1166 90.01 -3.69 43.58
CA GLN A 1166 88.85 -3.45 42.72
C GLN A 1166 87.54 -3.72 43.47
N GLY A 1167 86.43 -3.12 43.01
CA GLY A 1167 85.10 -3.43 43.54
C GLY A 1167 84.50 -4.70 42.93
N THR A 1168 84.94 -5.05 41.72
CA THR A 1168 84.57 -6.26 41.00
C THR A 1168 85.79 -6.75 40.23
N VAL A 1169 85.84 -8.04 39.91
CA VAL A 1169 86.83 -8.65 39.00
C VAL A 1169 86.12 -9.67 38.13
N THR A 1170 86.55 -9.81 36.88
CA THR A 1170 85.98 -10.80 35.95
C THR A 1170 86.84 -12.06 35.96
N ILE A 1171 86.24 -13.22 36.22
CA ILE A 1171 86.89 -14.54 36.21
C ILE A 1171 86.13 -15.42 35.22
N SER A 1172 86.83 -15.91 34.20
CA SER A 1172 86.26 -16.70 33.09
C SER A 1172 84.94 -16.11 32.55
N GLY A 1173 84.96 -14.80 32.24
CA GLY A 1173 83.80 -14.08 31.67
C GLY A 1173 82.70 -13.71 32.68
N THR A 1174 82.74 -14.23 33.91
CA THR A 1174 81.75 -13.89 34.95
C THR A 1174 82.28 -12.80 35.86
N VAL A 1175 81.47 -11.77 36.12
CA VAL A 1175 81.82 -10.68 37.04
C VAL A 1175 81.57 -11.10 38.50
N TYR A 1176 82.63 -11.13 39.30
CA TYR A 1176 82.61 -11.39 40.73
C TYR A 1176 82.77 -10.11 41.53
N LYS A 1177 81.96 -9.93 42.59
CA LYS A 1177 82.06 -8.81 43.53
C LYS A 1177 83.20 -9.04 44.52
N VAL A 1178 84.10 -8.07 44.66
CA VAL A 1178 85.16 -8.10 45.68
C VAL A 1178 84.58 -7.60 46.99
N ILE A 1179 84.23 -8.51 47.89
CA ILE A 1179 83.50 -8.17 49.13
C ILE A 1179 84.41 -8.06 50.35
N GLN A 1180 85.63 -8.58 50.31
CA GLN A 1180 86.55 -8.50 51.44
C GLN A 1180 88.02 -8.42 51.02
N ILE A 1181 88.83 -7.89 51.92
CA ILE A 1181 90.30 -8.01 51.89
C ILE A 1181 90.68 -9.00 52.99
N ASP A 1182 91.35 -10.09 52.63
CA ASP A 1182 91.66 -11.16 53.57
C ASP A 1182 92.68 -10.70 54.65
N ALA A 1183 92.69 -11.42 55.78
CA ALA A 1183 93.66 -11.18 56.83
C ALA A 1183 95.09 -11.34 56.29
N LYS A 1184 96.00 -10.42 56.67
CA LYS A 1184 97.39 -10.35 56.18
C LYS A 1184 97.57 -10.22 54.65
N ALA A 1185 96.52 -9.98 53.86
CA ALA A 1185 96.59 -9.98 52.39
C ALA A 1185 97.69 -9.08 51.80
N PHE A 1186 97.92 -7.93 52.41
CA PHE A 1186 98.93 -6.94 52.01
C PHE A 1186 100.04 -6.77 53.06
N ASN A 1187 100.23 -7.74 53.96
CA ASN A 1187 101.20 -7.62 55.05
C ASN A 1187 102.64 -7.49 54.51
N GLY A 1188 103.34 -6.43 54.94
CA GLY A 1188 104.72 -6.12 54.59
C GLY A 1188 104.92 -5.47 53.21
N CYS A 1189 103.85 -5.15 52.48
CA CYS A 1189 103.96 -4.51 51.17
C CYS A 1189 104.48 -3.07 51.27
N LYS A 1190 105.28 -2.62 50.29
CA LYS A 1190 105.92 -1.29 50.30
C LYS A 1190 105.01 -0.14 49.82
N LEU A 1191 103.70 -0.33 49.98
CA LEU A 1191 102.65 0.60 49.54
C LEU A 1191 102.81 1.97 50.21
N ARG A 1192 102.68 3.04 49.44
CA ARG A 1192 102.49 4.42 49.90
C ARG A 1192 101.03 4.84 49.90
N LYS A 1193 100.23 4.27 48.99
CA LYS A 1193 98.80 4.51 48.84
C LYS A 1193 98.04 3.21 48.60
N VAL A 1194 96.82 3.08 49.13
CA VAL A 1194 95.88 2.04 48.71
C VAL A 1194 94.50 2.63 48.46
N THR A 1195 93.81 2.15 47.43
CA THR A 1195 92.41 2.50 47.15
C THR A 1195 91.52 1.28 47.35
N ILE A 1196 90.44 1.42 48.12
CA ILE A 1196 89.50 0.35 48.45
C ILE A 1196 88.24 0.47 47.58
N GLY A 1197 87.88 -0.61 46.89
CA GLY A 1197 86.75 -0.70 45.98
C GLY A 1197 85.39 -0.54 46.67
N VAL A 1198 84.37 -0.21 45.88
CA VAL A 1198 83.03 0.14 46.38
C VAL A 1198 82.30 -1.02 47.07
N ASN A 1199 82.52 -2.26 46.63
CA ASN A 1199 81.84 -3.44 47.18
C ASN A 1199 82.55 -4.08 48.38
N VAL A 1200 83.74 -3.61 48.75
CA VAL A 1200 84.49 -4.18 49.87
C VAL A 1200 83.78 -3.85 51.18
N GLU A 1201 83.29 -4.87 51.87
CA GLU A 1201 82.57 -4.78 53.12
C GLU A 1201 83.47 -4.97 54.33
N THR A 1202 84.55 -5.77 54.20
CA THR A 1202 85.45 -6.10 55.30
C THR A 1202 86.92 -5.96 54.93
N ILE A 1203 87.71 -5.34 55.81
CA ILE A 1203 89.18 -5.39 55.79
C ILE A 1203 89.64 -6.31 56.93
N GLY A 1204 90.35 -7.38 56.61
CA GLY A 1204 90.78 -8.40 57.57
C GLY A 1204 91.82 -7.92 58.60
N ALA A 1205 91.98 -8.69 59.67
CA ALA A 1205 92.98 -8.42 60.70
C ALA A 1205 94.39 -8.41 60.10
N ASN A 1206 95.22 -7.45 60.51
CA ASN A 1206 96.59 -7.26 60.01
C ASN A 1206 96.72 -7.13 58.47
N ALA A 1207 95.64 -6.83 57.73
CA ALA A 1207 95.63 -6.84 56.27
C ALA A 1207 96.77 -6.03 55.65
N PHE A 1208 97.06 -4.84 56.17
CA PHE A 1208 98.14 -3.94 55.73
C PHE A 1208 99.22 -3.75 56.80
N LYS A 1209 99.37 -4.70 57.73
CA LYS A 1209 100.39 -4.60 58.79
C LYS A 1209 101.78 -4.56 58.16
N GLY A 1210 102.68 -3.75 58.71
CA GLY A 1210 104.07 -3.68 58.22
C GLY A 1210 104.25 -2.94 56.89
N CYS A 1211 103.19 -2.37 56.32
CA CYS A 1211 103.28 -1.45 55.18
C CYS A 1211 103.84 -0.09 55.63
N ASN A 1212 105.11 -0.06 56.01
CA ASN A 1212 105.76 1.06 56.72
C ASN A 1212 105.79 2.38 55.94
N LYS A 1213 105.59 2.34 54.61
CA LYS A 1213 105.51 3.54 53.76
C LYS A 1213 104.07 4.02 53.49
N LEU A 1214 103.05 3.31 53.97
CA LEU A 1214 101.64 3.57 53.64
C LEU A 1214 101.15 4.83 54.36
N LYS A 1215 100.95 5.90 53.60
CA LYS A 1215 100.49 7.21 54.09
C LYS A 1215 99.01 7.46 53.83
N THR A 1216 98.45 6.87 52.78
CA THR A 1216 97.08 7.20 52.32
C THR A 1216 96.27 5.95 52.02
N VAL A 1217 95.13 5.80 52.70
CA VAL A 1217 94.09 4.82 52.37
C VAL A 1217 92.88 5.58 51.82
N ASN A 1218 92.47 5.30 50.59
CA ASN A 1218 91.34 5.99 49.96
C ASN A 1218 90.17 5.01 49.77
N VAL A 1219 89.05 5.26 50.43
CA VAL A 1219 87.84 4.43 50.25
C VAL A 1219 86.96 5.10 49.21
N LYS A 1220 86.61 4.38 48.13
CA LYS A 1220 85.80 4.95 47.03
C LYS A 1220 84.41 5.40 47.52
N ASN A 1221 83.83 6.39 46.83
CA ASN A 1221 82.46 6.85 47.07
C ASN A 1221 81.45 5.70 46.94
N LYS A 1222 80.36 5.72 47.72
CA LYS A 1222 79.35 4.65 47.84
C LYS A 1222 79.91 3.31 48.38
N SER A 1223 81.04 3.33 49.08
CA SER A 1223 81.61 2.11 49.67
C SER A 1223 80.67 1.45 50.69
N LYS A 1224 80.66 0.11 50.65
CA LYS A 1224 79.95 -0.79 51.57
C LYS A 1224 80.78 -1.22 52.78
N LEU A 1225 81.92 -0.57 53.06
CA LEU A 1225 82.81 -0.97 54.14
C LEU A 1225 82.11 -0.87 55.51
N LYS A 1226 82.00 -2.02 56.19
CA LYS A 1226 81.34 -2.19 57.49
C LYS A 1226 82.32 -2.53 58.60
N LYS A 1227 83.37 -3.30 58.31
CA LYS A 1227 84.27 -3.86 59.32
C LYS A 1227 85.75 -3.70 58.96
N VAL A 1228 86.55 -3.26 59.95
CA VAL A 1228 88.02 -3.23 59.85
C VAL A 1228 88.62 -4.02 61.01
N GLY A 1229 89.38 -5.05 60.67
CA GLY A 1229 89.99 -5.98 61.62
C GLY A 1229 91.07 -5.34 62.49
N SER A 1230 91.28 -5.93 63.67
CA SER A 1230 92.27 -5.45 64.63
C SER A 1230 93.67 -5.44 64.00
N GLY A 1231 94.41 -4.36 64.25
CA GLY A 1231 95.76 -4.16 63.76
C GLY A 1231 95.93 -4.13 62.24
N ALA A 1232 94.85 -3.97 61.45
CA ALA A 1232 94.92 -3.98 59.98
C ALA A 1232 95.95 -2.98 59.41
N PHE A 1233 96.24 -1.89 60.12
CA PHE A 1233 97.20 -0.85 59.73
C PHE A 1233 98.27 -0.63 60.81
N LYS A 1234 98.65 -1.67 61.59
CA LYS A 1234 99.78 -1.56 62.53
C LYS A 1234 101.12 -1.54 61.77
N LYS A 1235 102.12 -0.84 62.32
CA LYS A 1235 103.46 -0.68 61.69
C LYS A 1235 103.39 -0.05 60.27
N THR A 1236 102.41 0.83 60.02
CA THR A 1236 102.37 1.70 58.84
C THR A 1236 103.02 3.07 59.12
N ALA A 1237 103.02 4.00 58.17
CA ALA A 1237 103.63 5.31 58.37
C ALA A 1237 102.98 6.09 59.54
N LYS A 1238 103.77 6.82 60.34
CA LYS A 1238 103.30 7.57 61.53
C LYS A 1238 102.11 8.50 61.23
N ASN A 1239 102.09 9.14 60.05
CA ASN A 1239 101.05 10.10 59.63
C ASN A 1239 100.03 9.48 58.64
N ILE A 1240 99.79 8.17 58.70
CA ILE A 1240 98.79 7.51 57.86
C ILE A 1240 97.41 8.17 58.04
N SER A 1241 96.73 8.42 56.93
CA SER A 1241 95.34 8.88 56.93
C SER A 1241 94.46 8.01 56.05
N ILE A 1242 93.22 7.84 56.47
CA ILE A 1242 92.18 7.21 55.67
C ILE A 1242 91.15 8.25 55.25
N LYS A 1243 90.85 8.32 53.95
CA LYS A 1243 89.80 9.16 53.38
C LYS A 1243 88.52 8.32 53.27
N LEU A 1244 87.50 8.70 54.04
CA LEU A 1244 86.19 8.04 54.00
C LEU A 1244 85.18 8.86 53.19
N PRO A 1245 84.29 8.23 52.41
CA PRO A 1245 83.18 8.94 51.79
C PRO A 1245 82.19 9.44 52.85
N LYS A 1246 81.41 10.49 52.50
CA LYS A 1246 80.51 11.20 53.42
C LYS A 1246 79.59 10.27 54.22
N ASN A 1247 79.07 9.21 53.59
CA ASN A 1247 78.17 8.23 54.21
C ASN A 1247 78.86 7.42 55.34
N LEU A 1248 80.13 7.06 55.20
CA LEU A 1248 80.86 6.29 56.20
C LEU A 1248 81.48 7.16 57.30
N LYS A 1249 81.68 8.46 57.05
CA LYS A 1249 82.13 9.42 58.07
C LYS A 1249 81.17 9.57 59.24
N LYS A 1250 79.90 9.18 59.14
CA LYS A 1250 78.95 9.24 60.27
C LYS A 1250 78.98 7.98 61.16
N ASN A 1251 79.55 6.87 60.70
CA ASN A 1251 79.56 5.61 61.44
C ASN A 1251 80.59 5.61 62.59
N LYS A 1252 80.13 5.87 63.81
CA LYS A 1252 80.96 5.91 65.04
C LYS A 1252 81.68 4.58 65.31
N ASN A 1253 81.05 3.43 65.04
CA ASN A 1253 81.66 2.11 65.29
C ASN A 1253 82.81 1.83 64.30
N LEU A 1254 82.58 2.06 63.00
CA LEU A 1254 83.62 1.92 61.97
C LEU A 1254 84.83 2.84 62.24
N LYS A 1255 84.60 4.09 62.68
CA LYS A 1255 85.68 5.00 63.10
C LYS A 1255 86.50 4.42 64.27
N LYS A 1256 85.83 3.91 65.32
CA LYS A 1256 86.51 3.26 66.45
C LYS A 1256 87.33 2.05 65.99
N GLN A 1257 86.80 1.24 65.07
CA GLN A 1257 87.53 0.10 64.48
C GLN A 1257 88.77 0.54 63.70
N ILE A 1258 88.65 1.57 62.85
CA ILE A 1258 89.78 2.14 62.09
C ILE A 1258 90.87 2.68 63.03
N GLN A 1259 90.49 3.39 64.08
CA GLN A 1259 91.42 3.91 65.10
C GLN A 1259 92.14 2.76 65.81
N ARG A 1260 91.40 1.72 66.26
CA ARG A 1260 91.98 0.50 66.85
C ARG A 1260 92.84 -0.29 65.87
N ALA A 1261 92.56 -0.21 64.58
CA ALA A 1261 93.33 -0.89 63.53
C ALA A 1261 94.68 -0.23 63.25
N GLY A 1262 94.89 1.03 63.67
CA GLY A 1262 96.18 1.73 63.58
C GLY A 1262 96.15 3.09 62.87
N ILE A 1263 94.99 3.57 62.39
CA ILE A 1263 94.87 4.87 61.71
C ILE A 1263 94.19 5.89 62.62
N LYS A 1264 94.93 6.86 63.15
CA LYS A 1264 94.37 7.94 63.99
C LYS A 1264 93.69 9.04 63.16
N LYS A 1265 94.21 9.35 61.97
CA LYS A 1265 93.74 10.46 61.13
C LYS A 1265 92.70 10.01 60.10
N ILE A 1266 91.42 10.22 60.40
CA ILE A 1266 90.29 9.95 59.49
C ILE A 1266 89.89 11.26 58.81
N LYS A 1267 90.03 11.32 57.48
CA LYS A 1267 89.73 12.48 56.64
C LYS A 1267 88.43 12.36 55.91
#